data_AF-A0A8H4LEK1-F1
#
_entry.id   AF-A0A8H4LEK1-F1
#
_cell.length_a   1.000
_cell.length_b   1.000
_cell.length_c   1.000
_cell.angle_alpha   90.00
_cell.angle_beta   90.00
_cell.angle_gamma   90.00
#
_symmetry.space_group_name_H-M   'P 1'
#
loop_
_entity.id
_entity.type
_entity.pdbx_description
1 polymer ?
#
loop_
_entity_poly.entity_id
_entity_poly.type
_entity_poly.pdbx_seq_one_letter_code
_entity_poly.pdbx_strand_id
1 'polypeptide(L)'
;MADPLGIIGLIGVAAQLTQKLVELGLDWKDAPTEVRTFATELQLLKTVLSEANFNIILSSDFRDAFCGRPSVLLAQLDTTDTTDAKSLIELCRSQLEDLLAELTRSIAGGRLGWHRLKGAFLASRTRDAVKNLQRQCQMLNNMLAIDAFTITANTCQEVKLGRKEAQQFHDSMAREIFTVQGGINNISDRQDRQNDTEIRKTIVDWLTPVEFAAQQADNIQRRQPGTGEWLLNSEEYKQWAQEPGEVLFCPGIPGAGKTISTSIVINDLLTQIRGKEDKDIGVAWVYCNFKRQDEQKLDTLLLSILKQLAQAQTTFPSDLRALYKTCEEQKTRPNLEQILRVLQSVSRHSTRTFLIVDALDECQVLDGCRDRFLAELLSLRDNGSVNIYVTSRFIPDITREFDNIQCKSLEIRATPEDVRNYLRNHVTELPSFVRRSSALQEEVIKAILDAVDGMFLLAQLHLGSLIGKRSPASLKSALKKLPKGSDAYDHAYKNAMERIRGQAGDIEQLAIDVLSWIVCAFKPLTIEELRHALAVEIDNPLFDEENLPDAEDIVSSCVGLVTIDDESNIIRLVHYTAQEYFERNKNEWFREADNYMTDVCISYLTLDEFRSGDCESEEALTERLHKFPLYNHATKAWGHHARVANTVSERVLYFLTTPDLLDAASQVLADVRPDFGVHPQYTRQSTGLHFAAHFGLDKYVSLLLDAGHFADARDGNGRSPLHWAAETGHVTVIKLLLDTEVVDVNSKDNLGRTPLFLATFKECPEAVKALLDRRLVRVDVLDNGGTSPLIEACRRGQLDIAQFLLHQGANPNAPDRAGRTPLQWAALRGYVEIVEKLLSVPGIKLDTKDRWHQTPFLSAATAGHAAVLRLLANTKRIELNPRNEQGCTPLTKAAWFGRLPEVELLLSIDGIDREPVDDWGFTPLLIALRRGHDDVVKLLTPAGGLDSKTQRRYDQTMLSRAAEEGDKELAQSLLQSGADPNYETKLLAPPIVIAALHGRLEVLRLMIEAGGNVNSKAPKHQRTGLSWAAGEGTEHIISALLSAPGIIPDLADGEGRTPLYYAVRYKKIEAVKLLLAADGVDPNAKADWGRYTPLILAADEKNGEDMVDVLLRHPKTNPEAKNRDGQTALSRAASGGLDKSLNRLLSEQGIEVNTRDKHGRSALSWAAANGKLTAACSLLSSGADINSVDETGHTALMLAVLGGWHGTVQVLLDHGAAVDVGGNSWTALQLAVLEGRPKVEQLLRNHGATEPRDFFGFDMLYQDVGVFSDT
;
A
#
# COMPACT_ATOMS: atom_id res chain seq x y z
N MET A 1 19.40 -76.49 -11.76
CA MET A 1 19.56 -75.56 -10.61
C MET A 1 20.29 -76.31 -9.51
N ALA A 2 21.56 -75.98 -9.26
CA ALA A 2 22.32 -76.54 -8.16
C ALA A 2 21.86 -75.89 -6.85
N ASP A 3 21.58 -76.70 -5.83
CA ASP A 3 21.08 -76.26 -4.53
C ASP A 3 22.18 -75.48 -3.76
N PRO A 4 22.01 -74.17 -3.51
CA PRO A 4 22.98 -73.36 -2.77
C PRO A 4 23.19 -73.87 -1.33
N LEU A 5 22.20 -74.56 -0.76
CA LEU A 5 22.28 -75.13 0.59
C LEU A 5 23.27 -76.31 0.66
N GLY A 6 23.49 -77.03 -0.44
CA GLY A 6 24.45 -78.14 -0.51
C GLY A 6 25.92 -77.69 -0.46
N ILE A 7 26.24 -76.52 -1.05
CA ILE A 7 27.59 -75.92 -1.02
C ILE A 7 27.88 -75.34 0.37
N ILE A 8 26.87 -74.74 1.01
CA ILE A 8 26.93 -74.20 2.38
C ILE A 8 27.16 -75.33 3.40
N GLY A 9 26.49 -76.48 3.23
CA GLY A 9 26.70 -77.65 4.09
C GLY A 9 28.11 -78.24 4.00
N LEU A 10 28.73 -78.23 2.80
CA LEU A 10 30.08 -78.77 2.57
C LEU A 10 31.19 -77.89 3.16
N ILE A 11 31.10 -76.57 2.99
CA ILE A 11 32.07 -75.62 3.54
C ILE A 11 31.97 -75.60 5.08
N GLY A 12 30.76 -75.73 5.64
CA GLY A 12 30.53 -75.84 7.08
C GLY A 12 31.14 -77.11 7.70
N VAL A 13 31.00 -78.27 7.03
CA VAL A 13 31.59 -79.55 7.49
C VAL A 13 33.11 -79.52 7.39
N ALA A 14 33.68 -78.98 6.30
CA ALA A 14 35.13 -78.84 6.13
C ALA A 14 35.75 -77.91 7.19
N ALA A 15 35.11 -76.76 7.48
CA ALA A 15 35.56 -75.82 8.51
C ALA A 15 35.54 -76.43 9.92
N GLN A 16 34.47 -77.16 10.29
CA GLN A 16 34.35 -77.85 11.58
C GLN A 16 35.38 -78.98 11.75
N LEU A 17 35.71 -79.70 10.67
CA LEU A 17 36.75 -80.74 10.65
C LEU A 17 38.17 -80.17 10.79
N THR A 18 38.48 -79.08 10.08
CA THR A 18 39.77 -78.38 10.25
C THR A 18 39.92 -77.81 11.67
N GLN A 19 38.82 -77.33 12.28
CA GLN A 19 38.85 -76.83 13.65
C GLN A 19 39.14 -77.94 14.67
N LYS A 20 38.53 -79.11 14.51
CA LYS A 20 38.75 -80.27 15.40
C LYS A 20 40.16 -80.87 15.27
N LEU A 21 40.73 -80.87 14.05
CA LEU A 21 42.10 -81.33 13.78
C LEU A 21 43.17 -80.35 14.30
N VAL A 22 42.92 -79.04 14.22
CA VAL A 22 43.82 -78.01 14.79
C VAL A 22 43.80 -78.04 16.32
N GLU A 23 42.62 -78.22 16.94
CA GLU A 23 42.51 -78.41 18.40
C GLU A 23 43.26 -79.67 18.90
N LEU A 24 43.16 -80.78 18.18
CA LEU A 24 43.91 -82.02 18.48
C LEU A 24 45.43 -81.88 18.29
N GLY A 25 45.89 -81.02 17.37
CA GLY A 25 47.31 -80.80 17.09
C GLY A 25 48.02 -79.82 18.04
N LEU A 26 47.27 -78.91 18.68
CA LEU A 26 47.82 -77.90 19.61
C LEU A 26 48.21 -78.48 20.98
N ASP A 27 47.71 -79.66 21.35
CA ASP A 27 48.08 -80.37 22.59
C ASP A 27 49.40 -81.17 22.50
N TRP A 28 50.11 -81.12 21.37
CA TRP A 28 51.33 -81.91 21.13
C TRP A 28 52.62 -81.09 21.35
N LYS A 29 53.12 -81.08 22.58
CA LYS A 29 54.30 -80.26 22.99
C LYS A 29 55.63 -80.57 22.28
N ASP A 30 55.80 -81.72 21.61
CA ASP A 30 57.08 -82.14 20.99
C ASP A 30 56.96 -82.56 19.51
N ALA A 31 56.12 -81.89 18.71
CA ALA A 31 55.92 -82.24 17.30
C ALA A 31 57.10 -81.82 16.37
N PRO A 32 57.53 -82.68 15.40
CA PRO A 32 58.57 -82.37 14.39
C PRO A 32 58.21 -81.17 13.50
N THR A 33 59.22 -80.51 12.92
CA THR A 33 59.06 -79.31 12.07
C THR A 33 58.07 -79.51 10.92
N GLU A 34 58.02 -80.67 10.27
CA GLU A 34 57.08 -80.91 9.15
C GLU A 34 55.60 -80.95 9.58
N VAL A 35 55.30 -81.19 10.86
CA VAL A 35 53.94 -81.20 11.40
C VAL A 35 53.45 -79.77 11.67
N ARG A 36 54.33 -78.86 12.10
CA ARG A 36 54.01 -77.43 12.25
C ARG A 36 53.76 -76.74 10.90
N THR A 37 54.52 -77.10 9.86
CA THR A 37 54.29 -76.57 8.51
C THR A 37 52.96 -77.04 7.94
N PHE A 38 52.56 -78.28 8.23
CA PHE A 38 51.26 -78.79 7.78
C PHE A 38 50.09 -78.19 8.59
N ALA A 39 50.26 -77.96 9.89
CA ALA A 39 49.27 -77.26 10.72
C ALA A 39 49.04 -75.80 10.27
N THR A 40 50.10 -75.11 9.80
CA THR A 40 49.98 -73.77 9.22
C THR A 40 49.34 -73.78 7.83
N GLU A 41 49.60 -74.79 6.99
CA GLU A 41 48.86 -75.00 5.73
C GLU A 41 47.35 -75.22 5.97
N LEU A 42 46.98 -75.98 7.03
CA LEU A 42 45.58 -76.17 7.44
C LEU A 42 44.93 -74.89 8.01
N GLN A 43 45.68 -74.06 8.74
CA GLN A 43 45.22 -72.77 9.24
C GLN A 43 44.94 -71.78 8.09
N LEU A 44 45.78 -71.80 7.05
CA LEU A 44 45.59 -70.96 5.86
C LEU A 44 44.34 -71.40 5.07
N LEU A 45 44.12 -72.71 4.92
CA LEU A 45 42.93 -73.25 4.27
C LEU A 45 41.64 -72.86 5.02
N LYS A 46 41.65 -72.86 6.37
CA LYS A 46 40.54 -72.37 7.19
C LYS A 46 40.22 -70.90 6.88
N THR A 47 41.24 -70.08 6.67
CA THR A 47 41.09 -68.64 6.41
C THR A 47 40.46 -68.41 5.03
N VAL A 48 40.95 -69.10 3.99
CA VAL A 48 40.41 -69.03 2.62
C VAL A 48 38.97 -69.54 2.55
N LEU A 49 38.64 -70.62 3.26
CA LEU A 49 37.28 -71.16 3.34
C LEU A 49 36.32 -70.23 4.11
N SER A 50 36.82 -69.52 5.13
CA SER A 50 36.02 -68.55 5.90
C SER A 50 35.76 -67.27 5.11
N GLU A 51 36.74 -66.78 4.33
CA GLU A 51 36.54 -65.66 3.40
C GLU A 51 35.55 -66.00 2.28
N ALA A 52 35.64 -67.20 1.71
CA ALA A 52 34.68 -67.68 0.72
C ALA A 52 33.26 -67.77 1.32
N ASN A 53 33.14 -68.27 2.55
CA ASN A 53 31.87 -68.35 3.28
C ASN A 53 31.30 -66.95 3.62
N PHE A 54 32.14 -65.99 4.01
CA PHE A 54 31.73 -64.62 4.33
C PHE A 54 31.26 -63.86 3.08
N ASN A 55 32.00 -63.98 1.97
CA ASN A 55 31.63 -63.36 0.69
C ASN A 55 30.30 -63.91 0.13
N ILE A 56 29.95 -65.17 0.42
CA ILE A 56 28.71 -65.81 -0.02
C ILE A 56 27.52 -65.55 0.94
N ILE A 57 27.75 -65.47 2.26
CA ILE A 57 26.68 -65.38 3.27
C ILE A 57 26.29 -63.93 3.65
N LEU A 58 27.24 -62.99 3.72
CA LEU A 58 27.04 -61.69 4.40
C LEU A 58 26.96 -60.46 3.48
N SER A 59 27.08 -60.63 2.16
CA SER A 59 26.77 -59.58 1.19
C SER A 59 25.29 -59.66 0.78
N SER A 60 24.46 -58.73 1.27
CA SER A 60 23.08 -58.54 0.76
C SER A 60 23.10 -58.21 -0.74
N ASP A 61 24.11 -57.44 -1.16
CA ASP A 61 24.28 -56.95 -2.53
C ASP A 61 24.55 -58.10 -3.52
N PHE A 62 25.14 -59.21 -3.07
CA PHE A 62 25.41 -60.38 -3.92
C PHE A 62 24.14 -61.20 -4.21
N ARG A 63 23.20 -61.25 -3.26
CA ARG A 63 21.89 -61.89 -3.43
C ARG A 63 20.98 -61.07 -4.34
N ASP A 64 20.99 -59.74 -4.17
CA ASP A 64 20.12 -58.83 -4.91
C ASP A 64 20.62 -58.55 -6.34
N ALA A 65 21.94 -58.57 -6.57
CA ALA A 65 22.54 -58.38 -7.91
C ALA A 65 22.14 -59.45 -8.95
N PHE A 66 21.64 -60.61 -8.53
CA PHE A 66 21.26 -61.72 -9.41
C PHE A 66 19.78 -62.12 -9.35
N CYS A 67 18.95 -61.36 -8.64
CA CYS A 67 17.50 -61.51 -8.71
C CYS A 67 16.98 -61.02 -10.07
N GLY A 68 16.90 -61.95 -11.04
CA GLY A 68 16.27 -61.73 -12.35
C GLY A 68 17.22 -61.34 -13.50
N ARG A 69 18.55 -61.38 -13.33
CA ARG A 69 19.55 -61.13 -14.39
C ARG A 69 20.52 -62.33 -14.53
N PRO A 70 20.93 -62.75 -15.74
CA PRO A 70 21.85 -63.88 -15.91
C PRO A 70 23.30 -63.50 -15.52
N SER A 71 23.92 -64.31 -14.66
CA SER A 71 25.34 -64.21 -14.30
C SER A 71 26.24 -64.67 -15.45
N VAL A 72 27.39 -64.02 -15.67
CA VAL A 72 28.41 -64.48 -16.62
C VAL A 72 29.07 -65.78 -16.15
N LEU A 73 29.22 -65.96 -14.84
CA LEU A 73 29.62 -67.20 -14.20
C LEU A 73 28.62 -68.34 -14.49
N LEU A 74 27.31 -68.06 -14.47
CA LEU A 74 26.28 -69.04 -14.85
C LEU A 74 26.16 -69.23 -16.37
N ALA A 75 26.39 -68.20 -17.18
CA ALA A 75 26.39 -68.30 -18.64
C ALA A 75 27.56 -69.16 -19.14
N GLN A 76 28.75 -69.03 -18.55
CA GLN A 76 29.89 -69.91 -18.87
C GLN A 76 29.74 -71.33 -18.30
N LEU A 77 28.93 -71.53 -17.25
CA LEU A 77 28.54 -72.86 -16.75
C LEU A 77 27.51 -73.57 -17.65
N ASP A 78 26.70 -72.83 -18.42
CA ASP A 78 25.67 -73.39 -19.30
C ASP A 78 26.11 -73.53 -20.76
N THR A 79 27.17 -72.83 -21.23
CA THR A 79 27.49 -72.78 -22.68
C THR A 79 28.67 -73.62 -23.15
N THR A 80 29.33 -74.40 -22.30
CA THR A 80 30.27 -75.43 -22.76
C THR A 80 30.18 -76.66 -21.88
N ASP A 81 29.97 -77.83 -22.50
CA ASP A 81 30.14 -79.17 -21.93
C ASP A 81 31.57 -79.37 -21.38
N THR A 82 31.86 -78.71 -20.26
CA THR A 82 32.99 -79.00 -19.41
C THR A 82 32.41 -79.33 -18.06
N THR A 83 32.01 -80.59 -17.92
CA THR A 83 32.56 -81.60 -16.99
C THR A 83 33.65 -81.21 -15.99
N ASP A 84 34.00 -79.94 -15.77
CA ASP A 84 35.09 -79.47 -14.92
C ASP A 84 34.57 -78.70 -13.69
N ALA A 85 33.66 -77.73 -13.75
CA ALA A 85 33.30 -76.99 -12.52
C ALA A 85 32.42 -77.80 -11.54
N LYS A 86 31.40 -78.49 -12.07
CA LYS A 86 30.51 -79.37 -11.27
C LYS A 86 31.25 -80.63 -10.81
N SER A 87 32.15 -81.15 -11.65
CA SER A 87 33.05 -82.23 -11.28
C SER A 87 34.12 -81.78 -10.30
N LEU A 88 34.61 -80.53 -10.35
CA LEU A 88 35.57 -79.98 -9.37
C LEU A 88 34.93 -79.90 -7.98
N ILE A 89 33.64 -79.54 -7.90
CA ILE A 89 32.88 -79.53 -6.65
C ILE A 89 32.55 -80.97 -6.17
N GLU A 90 32.11 -81.86 -7.05
CA GLU A 90 31.89 -83.29 -6.71
C GLU A 90 33.18 -84.05 -6.38
N LEU A 91 34.30 -83.70 -7.02
CA LEU A 91 35.64 -84.25 -6.76
C LEU A 91 36.22 -83.68 -5.46
N CYS A 92 36.05 -82.38 -5.18
CA CYS A 92 36.38 -81.81 -3.86
C CYS A 92 35.57 -82.46 -2.75
N ARG A 93 34.26 -82.69 -2.98
CA ARG A 93 33.37 -83.41 -2.07
C ARG A 93 33.83 -84.85 -1.85
N SER A 94 34.08 -85.59 -2.93
CA SER A 94 34.59 -86.97 -2.88
C SER A 94 35.93 -87.04 -2.17
N GLN A 95 36.86 -86.12 -2.44
CA GLN A 95 38.16 -86.09 -1.78
C GLN A 95 38.04 -85.76 -0.29
N LEU A 96 37.16 -84.83 0.11
CA LEU A 96 36.91 -84.52 1.52
C LEU A 96 36.20 -85.68 2.25
N GLU A 97 35.23 -86.33 1.61
CA GLU A 97 34.51 -87.50 2.14
C GLU A 97 35.42 -88.74 2.22
N ASP A 98 36.34 -88.95 1.27
CA ASP A 98 37.36 -90.02 1.31
C ASP A 98 38.39 -89.77 2.43
N LEU A 99 38.88 -88.53 2.56
CA LEU A 99 39.84 -88.14 3.61
C LEU A 99 39.19 -88.27 5.00
N LEU A 100 37.90 -87.93 5.11
CA LEU A 100 37.08 -88.15 6.30
C LEU A 100 36.89 -89.64 6.60
N ALA A 101 36.55 -90.45 5.58
CA ALA A 101 36.34 -91.89 5.74
C ALA A 101 37.63 -92.65 6.08
N GLU A 102 38.78 -92.20 5.59
CA GLU A 102 40.10 -92.78 5.87
C GLU A 102 40.61 -92.40 7.27
N LEU A 103 40.41 -91.14 7.68
CA LEU A 103 40.67 -90.70 9.06
C LEU A 103 39.75 -91.40 10.06
N THR A 104 38.45 -91.52 9.76
CA THR A 104 37.47 -92.16 10.65
C THR A 104 37.69 -93.67 10.75
N ARG A 105 38.06 -94.37 9.67
CA ARG A 105 38.48 -95.79 9.71
C ARG A 105 39.75 -96.01 10.53
N SER A 106 40.70 -95.08 10.46
CA SER A 106 41.95 -95.16 11.23
C SER A 106 41.75 -94.84 12.73
N ILE A 107 40.70 -94.10 13.10
CA ILE A 107 40.37 -93.72 14.49
C ILE A 107 39.43 -94.73 15.17
N ALA A 108 38.57 -95.44 14.42
CA ALA A 108 37.53 -96.33 14.98
C ALA A 108 38.02 -97.71 15.50
N GLY A 109 39.31 -98.05 15.35
CA GLY A 109 39.91 -99.24 15.96
C GLY A 109 40.54 -98.91 17.31
N GLY A 110 39.86 -99.23 18.41
CA GLY A 110 40.28 -98.88 19.77
C GLY A 110 41.74 -99.24 20.12
N ARG A 111 42.45 -98.24 20.68
CA ARG A 111 43.81 -98.26 21.28
C ARG A 111 44.91 -98.89 20.40
N LEU A 112 45.71 -98.08 19.70
CA LEU A 112 47.14 -98.32 19.38
C LEU A 112 47.82 -97.15 18.60
N GLY A 113 48.72 -96.40 19.28
CA GLY A 113 50.05 -95.91 18.82
C GLY A 113 50.25 -94.96 17.61
N TRP A 114 50.92 -93.82 17.88
CA TRP A 114 51.46 -92.78 16.95
C TRP A 114 52.10 -93.29 15.64
N HIS A 115 52.70 -94.48 15.62
CA HIS A 115 53.38 -94.99 14.42
C HIS A 115 52.45 -95.29 13.21
N ARG A 116 51.16 -95.55 13.42
CA ARG A 116 50.18 -95.71 12.32
C ARG A 116 49.57 -94.36 11.86
N LEU A 117 49.36 -93.41 12.79
CA LEU A 117 48.93 -92.04 12.47
C LEU A 117 50.01 -91.25 11.71
N LYS A 118 51.29 -91.52 11.98
CA LYS A 118 52.44 -90.99 11.23
C LYS A 118 52.39 -91.35 9.72
N GLY A 119 51.87 -92.52 9.36
CA GLY A 119 51.74 -92.97 7.97
C GLY A 119 50.61 -92.29 7.19
N ALA A 120 49.48 -92.01 7.85
CA ALA A 120 48.32 -91.38 7.22
C ALA A 120 48.51 -89.87 6.98
N PHE A 121 49.23 -89.17 7.87
CA PHE A 121 49.49 -87.73 7.77
C PHE A 121 50.72 -87.35 6.92
N LEU A 122 51.70 -88.25 6.75
CA LEU A 122 52.87 -88.03 5.88
C LEU A 122 52.74 -88.68 4.50
N ALA A 123 51.60 -89.30 4.18
CA ALA A 123 51.34 -89.77 2.83
C ALA A 123 51.27 -88.57 1.87
N SER A 124 52.03 -88.60 0.77
CA SER A 124 52.07 -87.48 -0.20
C SER A 124 50.66 -87.12 -0.69
N ARG A 125 49.82 -88.13 -0.90
CA ARG A 125 48.41 -87.99 -1.32
C ARG A 125 47.60 -87.04 -0.44
N THR A 126 47.77 -87.08 0.88
CA THR A 126 46.98 -86.25 1.82
C THR A 126 47.41 -84.78 1.76
N ARG A 127 48.72 -84.53 1.66
CA ARG A 127 49.27 -83.16 1.53
C ARG A 127 49.00 -82.57 0.15
N ASP A 128 49.05 -83.38 -0.89
CA ASP A 128 48.71 -82.98 -2.26
C ASP A 128 47.22 -82.64 -2.37
N ALA A 129 46.33 -83.41 -1.72
CA ALA A 129 44.90 -83.12 -1.67
C ALA A 129 44.59 -81.76 -1.01
N VAL A 130 45.23 -81.44 0.12
CA VAL A 130 45.06 -80.14 0.81
C VAL A 130 45.52 -78.97 -0.06
N LYS A 131 46.68 -79.10 -0.73
CA LYS A 131 47.18 -78.05 -1.65
C LYS A 131 46.31 -77.87 -2.89
N ASN A 132 45.74 -78.96 -3.41
CA ASN A 132 44.82 -78.90 -4.54
C ASN A 132 43.51 -78.19 -4.14
N LEU A 133 42.97 -78.52 -2.96
CA LEU A 133 41.77 -77.88 -2.41
C LEU A 133 41.97 -76.37 -2.21
N GLN A 134 43.12 -75.98 -1.68
CA GLN A 134 43.49 -74.57 -1.50
C GLN A 134 43.58 -73.82 -2.83
N ARG A 135 44.20 -74.43 -3.85
CA ARG A 135 44.32 -73.82 -5.19
C ARG A 135 42.95 -73.64 -5.87
N GLN A 136 42.03 -74.58 -5.67
CA GLN A 136 40.68 -74.52 -6.24
C GLN A 136 39.80 -73.49 -5.54
N CYS A 137 39.87 -73.38 -4.21
CA CYS A 137 39.14 -72.33 -3.46
C CYS A 137 39.64 -70.92 -3.81
N GLN A 138 40.96 -70.74 -4.00
CA GLN A 138 41.53 -69.46 -4.42
C GLN A 138 41.07 -69.05 -5.83
N MET A 139 40.94 -70.03 -6.73
CA MET A 139 40.44 -69.81 -8.09
C MET A 139 38.96 -69.40 -8.11
N LEU A 140 38.15 -69.97 -7.20
CA LEU A 140 36.75 -69.57 -7.00
C LEU A 140 36.62 -68.12 -6.50
N ASN A 141 37.43 -67.71 -5.52
CA ASN A 141 37.43 -66.33 -5.01
C ASN A 141 37.88 -65.30 -6.06
N ASN A 142 38.85 -65.66 -6.90
CA ASN A 142 39.28 -64.78 -8.00
C ASN A 142 38.21 -64.63 -9.10
N MET A 143 37.41 -65.67 -9.36
CA MET A 143 36.28 -65.58 -10.30
C MET A 143 35.14 -64.71 -9.76
N LEU A 144 34.83 -64.80 -8.45
CA LEU A 144 33.83 -63.93 -7.80
C LEU A 144 34.23 -62.44 -7.85
N ALA A 145 35.53 -62.12 -7.79
CA ALA A 145 36.04 -60.76 -7.89
C ALA A 145 35.92 -60.14 -9.30
N ILE A 146 35.95 -60.97 -10.35
CA ILE A 146 35.83 -60.51 -11.75
C ILE A 146 34.36 -60.17 -12.09
N ASP A 147 33.38 -60.92 -11.57
CA ASP A 147 31.96 -60.62 -11.74
C ASP A 147 31.56 -59.31 -11.03
N ALA A 148 32.14 -59.01 -9.85
CA ALA A 148 31.96 -57.72 -9.17
C ALA A 148 32.47 -56.52 -10.00
N PHE A 149 33.58 -56.70 -10.73
CA PHE A 149 34.14 -55.66 -11.59
C PHE A 149 33.26 -55.40 -12.84
N THR A 150 32.61 -56.44 -13.35
CA THR A 150 31.72 -56.35 -14.52
C THR A 150 30.37 -55.70 -14.18
N ILE A 151 29.85 -55.91 -12.97
CA ILE A 151 28.65 -55.21 -12.43
C ILE A 151 28.92 -53.70 -12.27
N THR A 152 30.13 -53.32 -11.89
CA THR A 152 30.55 -51.91 -11.71
C THR A 152 30.68 -51.17 -13.05
N ALA A 153 31.04 -51.89 -14.13
CA ALA A 153 31.13 -51.33 -15.48
C ALA A 153 29.74 -51.12 -16.13
N ASN A 154 28.80 -52.06 -15.93
CA ASN A 154 27.44 -51.96 -16.48
C ASN A 154 26.57 -50.93 -15.74
N THR A 155 26.74 -50.76 -14.43
CA THR A 155 26.10 -49.67 -13.67
C THR A 155 26.55 -48.28 -14.15
N CYS A 156 27.79 -48.13 -14.61
CA CYS A 156 28.27 -46.87 -15.22
C CYS A 156 27.61 -46.57 -16.58
N GLN A 157 27.15 -47.59 -17.30
CA GLN A 157 26.43 -47.46 -18.57
C GLN A 157 24.93 -47.23 -18.36
N GLU A 158 24.30 -47.88 -17.36
CA GLU A 158 22.93 -47.58 -16.91
C GLU A 158 22.84 -46.20 -16.25
N VAL A 159 23.86 -45.69 -15.54
CA VAL A 159 23.90 -44.29 -15.04
C VAL A 159 24.01 -43.28 -16.18
N LYS A 160 24.61 -43.62 -17.32
CA LYS A 160 24.59 -42.76 -18.52
C LYS A 160 23.24 -42.75 -19.23
N LEU A 161 22.53 -43.88 -19.24
CA LEU A 161 21.16 -43.97 -19.79
C LEU A 161 20.14 -43.31 -18.85
N GLY A 162 20.27 -43.57 -17.55
CA GLY A 162 19.55 -42.92 -16.46
C GLY A 162 19.87 -41.44 -16.34
N ARG A 163 21.04 -40.95 -16.75
CA ARG A 163 21.29 -39.51 -16.94
C ARG A 163 20.54 -38.95 -18.14
N LYS A 164 20.33 -39.70 -19.23
CA LYS A 164 19.49 -39.26 -20.36
C LYS A 164 18.00 -39.31 -20.02
N GLU A 165 17.55 -40.31 -19.29
CA GLU A 165 16.18 -40.41 -18.77
C GLU A 165 15.93 -39.41 -17.65
N ALA A 166 16.92 -39.14 -16.78
CA ALA A 166 16.87 -38.05 -15.80
C ALA A 166 17.03 -36.69 -16.45
N GLN A 167 17.64 -36.56 -17.64
CA GLN A 167 17.62 -35.34 -18.46
C GLN A 167 16.25 -35.15 -19.12
N GLN A 168 15.62 -36.21 -19.63
CA GLN A 168 14.25 -36.17 -20.16
C GLN A 168 13.20 -35.98 -19.07
N PHE A 169 13.43 -36.55 -17.89
CA PHE A 169 12.65 -36.31 -16.68
C PHE A 169 12.97 -34.94 -16.10
N HIS A 170 14.21 -34.43 -16.19
CA HIS A 170 14.50 -33.02 -15.88
C HIS A 170 13.88 -32.08 -16.89
N ASP A 171 13.75 -32.44 -18.17
CA ASP A 171 13.10 -31.62 -19.20
C ASP A 171 11.58 -31.70 -19.07
N SER A 172 11.03 -32.86 -18.67
CA SER A 172 9.60 -33.06 -18.37
C SER A 172 9.21 -32.41 -17.04
N MET A 173 10.03 -32.56 -16.01
CA MET A 173 9.89 -31.94 -14.71
C MET A 173 10.27 -30.45 -14.79
N ALA A 174 11.14 -30.01 -15.69
CA ALA A 174 11.35 -28.58 -15.98
C ALA A 174 10.19 -28.02 -16.81
N ARG A 175 9.49 -28.81 -17.63
CA ARG A 175 8.21 -28.38 -18.24
C ARG A 175 7.09 -28.34 -17.21
N GLU A 176 7.00 -29.32 -16.31
CA GLU A 176 6.02 -29.37 -15.23
C GLU A 176 6.31 -28.30 -14.16
N ILE A 177 7.56 -28.11 -13.77
CA ILE A 177 8.05 -26.98 -12.98
C ILE A 177 7.88 -25.69 -13.76
N PHE A 178 8.07 -25.60 -15.08
CA PHE A 178 7.75 -24.38 -15.84
C PHE A 178 6.23 -24.12 -15.90
N THR A 179 5.37 -25.15 -15.85
CA THR A 179 3.91 -24.97 -15.72
C THR A 179 3.44 -24.73 -14.30
N VAL A 180 4.13 -25.24 -13.28
CA VAL A 180 3.82 -25.04 -11.85
C VAL A 180 4.45 -23.75 -11.36
N GLN A 181 5.62 -23.36 -11.85
CA GLN A 181 6.28 -22.08 -11.68
C GLN A 181 5.67 -21.06 -12.63
N GLY A 182 5.11 -21.46 -13.77
CA GLY A 182 4.15 -20.66 -14.53
C GLY A 182 2.81 -20.54 -13.82
N GLY A 183 2.41 -21.53 -13.01
CA GLY A 183 1.22 -21.52 -12.15
C GLY A 183 1.41 -20.67 -10.89
N ILE A 184 2.59 -20.74 -10.27
CA ILE A 184 3.03 -19.97 -9.10
C ILE A 184 3.41 -18.56 -9.52
N ASN A 185 4.03 -18.35 -10.68
CA ASN A 185 4.16 -17.03 -11.28
C ASN A 185 2.80 -16.53 -11.74
N ASN A 186 1.85 -17.36 -12.16
CA ASN A 186 0.47 -16.90 -12.41
C ASN A 186 -0.28 -16.61 -11.10
N ILE A 187 0.05 -17.26 -9.98
CA ILE A 187 -0.56 -17.01 -8.65
C ILE A 187 0.10 -15.80 -7.98
N SER A 188 1.42 -15.66 -8.06
CA SER A 188 2.21 -14.49 -7.67
C SER A 188 1.83 -13.33 -8.58
N ASP A 189 1.85 -13.46 -9.91
CA ASP A 189 1.31 -12.46 -10.81
C ASP A 189 -0.17 -12.21 -10.54
N ARG A 190 -0.98 -13.18 -10.09
CA ARG A 190 -2.38 -12.91 -9.70
C ARG A 190 -2.48 -12.16 -8.38
N GLN A 191 -1.61 -12.43 -7.42
CA GLN A 191 -1.55 -11.73 -6.13
C GLN A 191 -0.91 -10.34 -6.29
N ASP A 192 0.15 -10.22 -7.06
CA ASP A 192 0.81 -8.99 -7.47
C ASP A 192 -0.10 -8.19 -8.39
N ARG A 193 -0.85 -8.81 -9.33
CA ARG A 193 -1.91 -8.12 -10.08
C ARG A 193 -3.09 -7.78 -9.17
N GLN A 194 -3.48 -8.60 -8.20
CA GLN A 194 -4.56 -8.26 -7.26
C GLN A 194 -4.17 -7.08 -6.38
N ASN A 195 -2.96 -7.10 -5.80
CA ASN A 195 -2.38 -6.00 -5.04
C ASN A 195 -2.18 -4.77 -5.92
N ASP A 196 -1.67 -4.91 -7.15
CA ASP A 196 -1.57 -3.79 -8.09
C ASP A 196 -2.95 -3.27 -8.48
N THR A 197 -3.97 -4.12 -8.63
CA THR A 197 -5.34 -3.71 -8.98
C THR A 197 -5.99 -2.98 -7.81
N GLU A 198 -5.75 -3.45 -6.59
CA GLU A 198 -6.23 -2.82 -5.36
C GLU A 198 -5.56 -1.46 -5.15
N ILE A 199 -4.23 -1.38 -5.28
CA ILE A 199 -3.49 -0.11 -5.23
C ILE A 199 -3.90 0.83 -6.37
N ARG A 200 -4.07 0.32 -7.60
CA ARG A 200 -4.57 1.10 -8.74
C ARG A 200 -5.94 1.69 -8.42
N LYS A 201 -6.85 0.89 -7.86
CA LYS A 201 -8.18 1.33 -7.45
C LYS A 201 -8.10 2.40 -6.37
N THR A 202 -7.28 2.20 -5.33
CA THR A 202 -7.06 3.18 -4.26
C THR A 202 -6.55 4.52 -4.81
N ILE A 203 -5.56 4.51 -5.70
CA ILE A 203 -4.99 5.74 -6.28
C ILE A 203 -6.02 6.43 -7.19
N VAL A 204 -6.77 5.66 -7.97
CA VAL A 204 -7.81 6.18 -8.85
C VAL A 204 -8.98 6.82 -8.07
N ASP A 205 -9.44 6.17 -7.00
CA ASP A 205 -10.49 6.67 -6.12
C ASP A 205 -10.01 7.91 -5.32
N TRP A 206 -8.71 7.95 -5.01
CA TRP A 206 -8.08 9.12 -4.39
C TRP A 206 -8.10 10.36 -5.29
N LEU A 207 -7.90 10.23 -6.61
CA LEU A 207 -7.81 11.37 -7.54
C LEU A 207 -9.08 12.22 -7.55
N THR A 208 -10.22 11.61 -7.82
CA THR A 208 -11.52 12.30 -7.82
C THR A 208 -12.68 11.31 -7.70
N PRO A 209 -13.72 11.65 -6.91
CA PRO A 209 -14.95 10.86 -6.85
C PRO A 209 -15.84 11.02 -8.09
N VAL A 210 -15.55 11.98 -8.99
CA VAL A 210 -16.38 12.27 -10.17
C VAL A 210 -16.16 11.21 -11.26
N GLU A 211 -17.25 10.60 -11.73
CA GLU A 211 -17.24 9.61 -12.81
C GLU A 211 -18.25 9.94 -13.92
N PHE A 212 -17.81 9.87 -15.19
CA PHE A 212 -18.63 10.17 -16.37
C PHE A 212 -19.02 8.92 -17.19
N ALA A 213 -18.57 7.73 -16.79
CA ALA A 213 -18.87 6.48 -17.50
C ALA A 213 -20.36 6.14 -17.44
N ALA A 214 -20.95 6.38 -16.28
CA ALA A 214 -22.35 6.24 -15.99
C ALA A 214 -23.20 7.13 -16.95
N GLN A 215 -22.90 8.44 -16.95
CA GLN A 215 -23.54 9.42 -17.83
C GLN A 215 -23.39 9.09 -19.34
N GLN A 216 -22.26 8.51 -19.76
CA GLN A 216 -22.07 8.02 -21.13
C GLN A 216 -23.03 6.86 -21.46
N ALA A 217 -23.26 5.93 -20.53
CA ALA A 217 -24.18 4.80 -20.71
C ALA A 217 -25.65 5.27 -20.81
N ASP A 218 -26.08 6.17 -19.94
CA ASP A 218 -27.42 6.80 -20.01
C ASP A 218 -27.62 7.54 -21.34
N ASN A 219 -26.67 8.39 -21.72
CA ASN A 219 -26.77 9.17 -22.96
C ASN A 219 -26.85 8.30 -24.22
N ILE A 220 -26.11 7.18 -24.28
CA ILE A 220 -26.20 6.28 -25.44
C ILE A 220 -27.48 5.45 -25.42
N GLN A 221 -28.01 5.11 -24.25
CA GLN A 221 -29.29 4.39 -24.12
C GLN A 221 -30.48 5.26 -24.55
N ARG A 222 -30.42 6.57 -24.30
CA ARG A 222 -31.42 7.55 -24.78
C ARG A 222 -31.39 7.78 -26.29
N ARG A 223 -30.31 7.38 -26.97
CA ARG A 223 -30.17 7.54 -28.41
C ARG A 223 -31.23 6.70 -29.14
N GLN A 224 -31.87 7.33 -30.12
CA GLN A 224 -32.78 6.64 -31.01
C GLN A 224 -32.01 5.85 -32.07
N PRO A 225 -32.20 4.53 -32.19
CA PRO A 225 -31.46 3.72 -33.16
C PRO A 225 -31.59 4.27 -34.58
N GLY A 226 -30.46 4.34 -35.31
CA GLY A 226 -30.41 4.86 -36.67
C GLY A 226 -30.38 6.39 -36.78
N THR A 227 -30.20 7.14 -35.68
CA THR A 227 -30.00 8.60 -35.70
C THR A 227 -28.56 9.01 -35.44
N GLY A 228 -28.11 10.13 -36.02
CA GLY A 228 -26.79 10.73 -35.76
C GLY A 228 -25.61 10.08 -36.51
N GLU A 229 -25.88 9.16 -37.43
CA GLU A 229 -24.84 8.52 -38.27
C GLU A 229 -24.20 9.48 -39.27
N TRP A 230 -24.88 10.56 -39.63
CA TRP A 230 -24.35 11.59 -40.52
C TRP A 230 -23.07 12.23 -39.95
N LEU A 231 -22.95 12.35 -38.63
CA LEU A 231 -21.80 12.93 -37.93
C LEU A 231 -20.55 12.08 -38.17
N LEU A 232 -20.66 10.77 -37.94
CA LEU A 232 -19.56 9.81 -38.15
C LEU A 232 -19.17 9.69 -39.63
N ASN A 233 -20.11 9.97 -40.53
CA ASN A 233 -19.88 9.94 -41.97
C ASN A 233 -19.31 11.24 -42.55
N SER A 234 -19.29 12.33 -41.76
CA SER A 234 -18.74 13.63 -42.17
C SER A 234 -17.24 13.54 -42.45
N GLU A 235 -16.76 14.41 -43.34
CA GLU A 235 -15.35 14.45 -43.71
C GLU A 235 -14.51 15.02 -42.57
N GLU A 236 -15.05 16.01 -41.85
CA GLU A 236 -14.44 16.68 -40.72
C GLU A 236 -14.17 15.69 -39.57
N TYR A 237 -15.14 14.82 -39.24
CA TYR A 237 -14.97 13.76 -38.24
C TYR A 237 -13.94 12.73 -38.66
N LYS A 238 -14.00 12.24 -39.91
CA LYS A 238 -13.07 11.22 -40.42
C LYS A 238 -11.64 11.72 -40.41
N GLN A 239 -11.41 12.96 -40.83
CA GLN A 239 -10.07 13.57 -40.80
C GLN A 239 -9.59 13.77 -39.36
N TRP A 240 -10.44 14.29 -38.46
CA TRP A 240 -10.11 14.42 -37.04
C TRP A 240 -9.77 13.07 -36.40
N ALA A 241 -10.52 12.00 -36.68
CA ALA A 241 -10.27 10.68 -36.13
C ALA A 241 -9.01 10.01 -36.71
N GLN A 242 -8.54 10.42 -37.90
CA GLN A 242 -7.39 9.81 -38.58
C GLN A 242 -6.07 10.55 -38.35
N GLU A 243 -6.07 11.88 -38.30
CA GLU A 243 -4.84 12.70 -38.17
C GLU A 243 -4.52 13.06 -36.70
N PRO A 244 -3.28 12.84 -36.21
CA PRO A 244 -2.92 13.14 -34.82
C PRO A 244 -2.83 14.66 -34.56
N GLY A 245 -3.24 15.11 -33.36
CA GLY A 245 -3.09 16.52 -32.95
C GLY A 245 -4.19 17.46 -33.46
N GLU A 246 -5.27 16.91 -34.02
CA GLU A 246 -6.38 17.69 -34.59
C GLU A 246 -7.42 18.09 -33.53
N VAL A 247 -8.03 19.27 -33.74
CA VAL A 247 -9.12 19.79 -32.91
C VAL A 247 -10.39 19.87 -33.75
N LEU A 248 -11.48 19.27 -33.28
CA LEU A 248 -12.81 19.34 -33.88
C LEU A 248 -13.76 20.08 -32.95
N PHE A 249 -14.12 21.30 -33.34
CA PHE A 249 -15.07 22.15 -32.63
C PHE A 249 -16.46 22.03 -33.24
N CYS A 250 -17.40 21.56 -32.44
CA CYS A 250 -18.76 21.24 -32.86
C CYS A 250 -19.79 22.18 -32.21
N PRO A 251 -19.95 23.41 -32.73
CA PRO A 251 -20.99 24.31 -32.23
C PRO A 251 -22.37 23.79 -32.65
N GLY A 252 -23.39 24.00 -31.83
CA GLY A 252 -24.74 23.61 -32.20
C GLY A 252 -25.80 24.43 -31.52
N ILE A 253 -26.92 24.61 -32.21
CA ILE A 253 -28.09 25.30 -31.67
C ILE A 253 -28.65 24.57 -30.43
N PRO A 254 -29.36 25.26 -29.52
CA PRO A 254 -30.00 24.62 -28.38
C PRO A 254 -30.93 23.50 -28.84
N GLY A 255 -30.94 22.36 -28.13
CA GLY A 255 -31.81 21.21 -28.43
C GLY A 255 -31.47 20.42 -29.71
N ALA A 256 -30.35 20.71 -30.38
CA ALA A 256 -29.91 19.97 -31.58
C ALA A 256 -29.47 18.52 -31.32
N GLY A 257 -29.18 18.15 -30.06
CA GLY A 257 -28.69 16.82 -29.69
C GLY A 257 -27.18 16.71 -29.45
N LYS A 258 -26.49 17.82 -29.12
CA LYS A 258 -25.02 17.87 -28.88
C LYS A 258 -24.50 16.74 -27.98
N THR A 259 -25.09 16.56 -26.81
CA THR A 259 -24.70 15.51 -25.87
C THR A 259 -24.86 14.10 -26.43
N ILE A 260 -25.92 13.84 -27.21
CA ILE A 260 -26.15 12.56 -27.89
C ILE A 260 -25.14 12.38 -29.04
N SER A 261 -24.83 13.44 -29.79
CA SER A 261 -23.77 13.43 -30.79
C SER A 261 -22.40 13.10 -30.18
N THR A 262 -22.07 13.69 -29.03
CA THR A 262 -20.84 13.39 -28.29
C THR A 262 -20.80 11.93 -27.80
N SER A 263 -21.92 11.40 -27.28
CA SER A 263 -21.97 9.99 -26.84
C SER A 263 -21.81 9.01 -28.00
N ILE A 264 -22.30 9.35 -29.20
CA ILE A 264 -22.09 8.59 -30.44
C ILE A 264 -20.60 8.57 -30.81
N VAL A 265 -19.90 9.71 -30.75
CA VAL A 265 -18.46 9.81 -31.01
C VAL A 265 -17.66 8.96 -30.02
N ILE A 266 -17.95 9.08 -28.73
CA ILE A 266 -17.27 8.27 -27.68
C ILE A 266 -17.48 6.78 -27.95
N ASN A 267 -18.72 6.36 -28.23
CA ASN A 267 -19.03 4.96 -28.49
C ASN A 267 -18.34 4.43 -29.76
N ASP A 268 -18.33 5.21 -30.85
CA ASP A 268 -17.62 4.86 -32.09
C ASP A 268 -16.11 4.68 -31.83
N LEU A 269 -15.45 5.61 -31.14
CA LEU A 269 -14.04 5.48 -30.79
C LEU A 269 -13.77 4.25 -29.91
N LEU A 270 -14.56 4.03 -28.85
CA LEU A 270 -14.40 2.87 -27.98
C LEU A 270 -14.62 1.54 -28.71
N THR A 271 -15.56 1.48 -29.66
CA THR A 271 -15.79 0.28 -30.49
C THR A 271 -14.68 0.04 -31.49
N GLN A 272 -14.17 1.09 -32.13
CA GLN A 272 -13.03 1.01 -33.05
C GLN A 272 -11.74 0.55 -32.35
N ILE A 273 -11.52 1.00 -31.12
CA ILE A 273 -10.34 0.63 -30.32
C ILE A 273 -10.43 -0.82 -29.83
N ARG A 274 -11.62 -1.29 -29.40
CA ARG A 274 -11.82 -2.70 -28.98
C ARG A 274 -11.53 -3.72 -30.10
N GLY A 275 -11.64 -3.31 -31.36
CA GLY A 275 -11.40 -4.16 -32.53
C GLY A 275 -9.96 -4.20 -33.06
N LYS A 276 -9.03 -3.39 -32.51
CA LYS A 276 -7.63 -3.31 -32.96
C LYS A 276 -6.66 -3.86 -31.89
N GLU A 277 -5.50 -4.36 -32.31
CA GLU A 277 -4.44 -4.86 -31.40
C GLU A 277 -3.67 -3.74 -30.68
N ASP A 278 -3.87 -2.48 -31.08
CA ASP A 278 -3.21 -1.28 -30.52
C ASP A 278 -3.84 -0.89 -29.17
N LYS A 279 -3.30 -1.43 -28.07
CA LYS A 279 -3.83 -1.25 -26.70
C LYS A 279 -3.38 0.04 -26.00
N ASP A 280 -2.80 0.98 -26.75
CA ASP A 280 -2.12 2.16 -26.18
C ASP A 280 -2.79 3.50 -26.57
N ILE A 281 -4.04 3.44 -27.04
CA ILE A 281 -4.85 4.61 -27.35
C ILE A 281 -5.67 5.00 -26.11
N GLY A 282 -5.43 6.19 -25.58
CA GLY A 282 -6.20 6.76 -24.47
C GLY A 282 -7.44 7.49 -24.96
N VAL A 283 -8.59 7.27 -24.31
CA VAL A 283 -9.81 8.06 -24.54
C VAL A 283 -10.32 8.54 -23.20
N ALA A 284 -10.54 9.85 -23.08
CA ALA A 284 -11.14 10.45 -21.90
C ALA A 284 -12.20 11.47 -22.32
N TRP A 285 -13.29 11.54 -21.55
CA TRP A 285 -14.39 12.45 -21.82
C TRP A 285 -14.87 13.17 -20.57
N VAL A 286 -15.45 14.34 -20.79
CA VAL A 286 -16.03 15.20 -19.75
C VAL A 286 -17.39 15.68 -20.23
N TYR A 287 -18.40 15.54 -19.37
CA TYR A 287 -19.71 16.16 -19.56
C TYR A 287 -19.84 17.37 -18.64
N CYS A 288 -19.67 18.57 -19.20
CA CYS A 288 -19.91 19.80 -18.44
C CYS A 288 -21.41 19.91 -18.11
N ASN A 289 -21.72 20.40 -16.91
CA ASN A 289 -23.08 20.52 -16.40
C ASN A 289 -23.18 21.72 -15.45
N PHE A 290 -23.97 22.71 -15.84
CA PHE A 290 -24.12 23.96 -15.13
C PHE A 290 -24.72 23.81 -13.71
N LYS A 291 -25.43 22.71 -13.39
CA LYS A 291 -25.98 22.45 -12.04
C LYS A 291 -24.96 21.90 -11.05
N ARG A 292 -23.83 21.36 -11.53
CA ARG A 292 -22.79 20.72 -10.70
C ARG A 292 -21.51 21.56 -10.69
N GLN A 293 -21.61 22.88 -10.79
CA GLN A 293 -20.45 23.78 -10.82
C GLN A 293 -19.52 23.61 -9.62
N ASP A 294 -20.06 23.31 -8.43
CA ASP A 294 -19.27 23.06 -7.22
C ASP A 294 -18.32 21.85 -7.34
N GLU A 295 -18.69 20.89 -8.20
CA GLU A 295 -17.94 19.66 -8.49
C GLU A 295 -17.11 19.75 -9.78
N GLN A 296 -17.33 20.79 -10.59
CA GLN A 296 -16.68 21.02 -11.89
C GLN A 296 -15.66 22.14 -11.82
N LYS A 297 -14.83 22.12 -10.78
CA LYS A 297 -13.65 22.99 -10.68
C LYS A 297 -12.57 22.53 -11.65
N LEU A 298 -11.70 23.45 -12.05
CA LEU A 298 -10.58 23.19 -12.98
C LEU A 298 -9.79 21.93 -12.59
N ASP A 299 -9.35 21.85 -11.33
CA ASP A 299 -8.57 20.72 -10.82
C ASP A 299 -9.36 19.41 -10.92
N THR A 300 -10.65 19.42 -10.61
CA THR A 300 -11.51 18.23 -10.61
C THR A 300 -11.76 17.70 -12.03
N LEU A 301 -11.94 18.60 -13.01
CA LEU A 301 -12.09 18.24 -14.41
C LEU A 301 -10.80 17.61 -14.97
N LEU A 302 -9.64 18.22 -14.70
CA LEU A 302 -8.34 17.69 -15.12
C LEU A 302 -8.01 16.36 -14.42
N LEU A 303 -8.34 16.22 -13.13
CA LEU A 303 -8.20 14.97 -12.38
C LEU A 303 -9.11 13.87 -12.92
N SER A 304 -10.31 14.20 -13.41
CA SER A 304 -11.22 13.22 -14.03
C SER A 304 -10.67 12.71 -15.36
N ILE A 305 -10.09 13.59 -16.18
CA ILE A 305 -9.38 13.20 -17.40
C ILE A 305 -8.19 12.30 -17.06
N LEU A 306 -7.37 12.71 -16.09
CA LEU A 306 -6.21 11.92 -15.64
C LEU A 306 -6.63 10.54 -15.11
N LYS A 307 -7.71 10.47 -14.33
CA LYS A 307 -8.31 9.22 -13.84
C LYS A 307 -8.67 8.28 -14.99
N GLN A 308 -9.41 8.78 -15.99
CA GLN A 308 -9.82 7.97 -17.15
C GLN A 308 -8.64 7.48 -17.98
N LEU A 309 -7.66 8.35 -18.27
CA LEU A 309 -6.46 7.97 -19.02
C LEU A 309 -5.61 6.95 -18.25
N ALA A 310 -5.43 7.13 -16.94
CA ALA A 310 -4.70 6.18 -16.11
C ALA A 310 -5.40 4.82 -15.98
N GLN A 311 -6.74 4.80 -15.97
CA GLN A 311 -7.54 3.57 -15.98
C GLN A 311 -7.48 2.83 -17.33
N ALA A 312 -7.39 3.57 -18.43
CA ALA A 312 -7.35 3.01 -19.78
C ALA A 312 -5.99 2.40 -20.15
N GLN A 313 -4.90 2.77 -19.46
CA GLN A 313 -3.55 2.29 -19.76
C GLN A 313 -3.29 0.87 -19.24
N THR A 314 -2.58 0.08 -20.05
CA THR A 314 -2.20 -1.30 -19.71
C THR A 314 -1.20 -1.34 -18.55
N THR A 315 -0.26 -0.39 -18.53
CA THR A 315 0.69 -0.18 -17.43
C THR A 315 0.30 1.08 -16.65
N PHE A 316 0.26 0.99 -15.32
CA PHE A 316 -0.18 2.12 -14.51
C PHE A 316 0.93 3.17 -14.39
N PRO A 317 0.66 4.48 -14.57
CA PRO A 317 1.70 5.50 -14.62
C PRO A 317 2.54 5.59 -13.33
N SER A 318 3.87 5.49 -13.46
CA SER A 318 4.80 5.61 -12.33
C SER A 318 4.75 7.00 -11.69
N ASP A 319 4.58 8.04 -12.51
CA ASP A 319 4.52 9.43 -12.05
C ASP A 319 3.28 9.69 -11.19
N LEU A 320 2.17 9.00 -11.48
CA LEU A 320 0.96 9.06 -10.68
C LEU A 320 1.12 8.33 -9.33
N ARG A 321 1.82 7.19 -9.31
CA ARG A 321 2.20 6.51 -8.04
C ARG A 321 3.11 7.39 -7.18
N ALA A 322 4.09 8.05 -7.80
CA ALA A 322 5.00 8.96 -7.10
C ALA A 322 4.26 10.18 -6.54
N LEU A 323 3.32 10.74 -7.31
CA LEU A 323 2.47 11.84 -6.86
C LEU A 323 1.59 11.42 -5.66
N TYR A 324 0.95 10.26 -5.74
CA TYR A 324 0.14 9.70 -4.64
C TYR A 324 0.98 9.56 -3.36
N LYS A 325 2.13 8.89 -3.44
CA LYS A 325 3.01 8.68 -2.28
C LYS A 325 3.50 10.00 -1.67
N THR A 326 3.86 10.97 -2.51
CA THR A 326 4.30 12.30 -2.05
C THR A 326 3.16 13.05 -1.33
N CYS A 327 1.94 12.96 -1.87
CA CYS A 327 0.77 13.60 -1.29
C CYS A 327 0.31 12.90 0.01
N GLU A 328 0.41 11.58 0.07
CA GLU A 328 0.09 10.77 1.25
C GLU A 328 1.06 11.04 2.42
N GLU A 329 2.37 11.07 2.14
CA GLU A 329 3.41 11.42 3.13
C GLU A 329 3.25 12.83 3.69
N GLN A 330 2.76 13.77 2.85
CA GLN A 330 2.57 15.18 3.22
C GLN A 330 1.16 15.48 3.76
N LYS A 331 0.23 14.52 3.68
CA LYS A 331 -1.21 14.69 3.97
C LYS A 331 -1.84 15.87 3.22
N THR A 332 -1.55 15.99 1.91
CA THR A 332 -2.04 17.07 1.05
C THR A 332 -2.74 16.56 -0.21
N ARG A 333 -3.52 17.40 -0.88
CA ARG A 333 -4.07 17.15 -2.23
C ARG A 333 -3.10 17.65 -3.32
N PRO A 334 -3.10 17.05 -4.53
CA PRO A 334 -2.24 17.49 -5.63
C PRO A 334 -2.69 18.87 -6.12
N ASN A 335 -1.72 19.75 -6.41
CA ASN A 335 -2.00 21.08 -6.97
C ASN A 335 -2.06 21.05 -8.50
N LEU A 336 -2.57 22.12 -9.11
CA LEU A 336 -2.76 22.23 -10.56
C LEU A 336 -1.49 21.93 -11.37
N GLU A 337 -0.33 22.44 -10.95
CA GLU A 337 0.94 22.21 -11.67
C GLU A 337 1.36 20.73 -11.63
N GLN A 338 1.16 20.06 -10.50
CA GLN A 338 1.40 18.62 -10.38
C GLN A 338 0.43 17.81 -11.25
N ILE A 339 -0.85 18.20 -11.27
CA ILE A 339 -1.89 17.54 -12.09
C ILE A 339 -1.51 17.65 -13.57
N LEU A 340 -1.18 18.84 -14.05
CA LEU A 340 -0.81 19.09 -15.45
C LEU A 340 0.47 18.33 -15.86
N ARG A 341 1.50 18.31 -15.00
CA ARG A 341 2.73 17.55 -15.27
C ARG A 341 2.47 16.06 -15.42
N VAL A 342 1.68 15.47 -14.52
CA VAL A 342 1.34 14.04 -14.61
C VAL A 342 0.44 13.77 -15.80
N LEU A 343 -0.56 14.62 -16.07
CA LEU A 343 -1.44 14.50 -17.23
C LEU A 343 -0.64 14.53 -18.55
N GLN A 344 0.30 15.48 -18.69
CA GLN A 344 1.22 15.53 -19.83
C GLN A 344 2.08 14.26 -19.95
N SER A 345 2.59 13.74 -18.84
CA SER A 345 3.35 12.48 -18.84
C SER A 345 2.49 11.30 -19.28
N VAL A 346 1.30 11.14 -18.71
CA VAL A 346 0.37 10.05 -19.05
C VAL A 346 -0.03 10.10 -20.51
N SER A 347 -0.33 11.29 -21.06
CA SER A 347 -0.64 11.46 -22.48
C SER A 347 0.53 11.14 -23.42
N ARG A 348 1.80 11.27 -22.98
CA ARG A 348 3.00 10.90 -23.79
C ARG A 348 3.22 9.40 -23.90
N HIS A 349 2.76 8.64 -22.91
CA HIS A 349 2.92 7.19 -22.92
C HIS A 349 1.90 6.48 -23.82
N SER A 350 0.85 7.18 -24.25
CA SER A 350 -0.13 6.69 -25.21
C SER A 350 0.26 7.06 -26.64
N THR A 351 0.15 6.11 -27.57
CA THR A 351 0.42 6.34 -29.01
C THR A 351 -0.49 7.42 -29.59
N ARG A 352 -1.71 7.52 -29.08
CA ARG A 352 -2.68 8.57 -29.39
C ARG A 352 -3.64 8.78 -28.22
N THR A 353 -4.04 10.02 -27.97
CA THR A 353 -5.04 10.36 -26.94
C THR A 353 -6.19 11.14 -27.55
N PHE A 354 -7.43 10.76 -27.23
CA PHE A 354 -8.64 11.50 -27.58
C PHE A 354 -9.25 12.12 -26.32
N LEU A 355 -9.36 13.44 -26.31
CA LEU A 355 -10.02 14.21 -25.26
C LEU A 355 -11.33 14.77 -25.79
N ILE A 356 -12.43 14.45 -25.12
CA ILE A 356 -13.78 14.74 -25.60
C ILE A 356 -14.51 15.57 -24.53
N VAL A 357 -14.92 16.79 -24.86
CA VAL A 357 -15.59 17.69 -23.92
C VAL A 357 -16.97 18.04 -24.47
N ASP A 358 -18.01 17.61 -23.75
CA ASP A 358 -19.38 17.98 -24.07
C ASP A 358 -19.80 19.24 -23.33
N ALA A 359 -20.54 20.11 -24.04
CA ALA A 359 -21.20 21.30 -23.51
C ALA A 359 -20.24 22.25 -22.77
N LEU A 360 -19.12 22.62 -23.39
CA LEU A 360 -18.12 23.52 -22.78
C LEU A 360 -18.74 24.85 -22.30
N ASP A 361 -19.85 25.28 -22.91
CA ASP A 361 -20.63 26.44 -22.46
C ASP A 361 -21.25 26.29 -21.07
N GLU A 362 -21.43 25.07 -20.57
CA GLU A 362 -22.01 24.75 -19.27
C GLU A 362 -20.95 24.61 -18.15
N CYS A 363 -19.66 24.78 -18.48
CA CYS A 363 -18.56 24.83 -17.51
C CYS A 363 -18.59 26.13 -16.69
N GLN A 364 -18.11 26.09 -15.44
CA GLN A 364 -18.11 27.24 -14.52
C GLN A 364 -17.43 28.47 -15.15
N VAL A 365 -18.15 29.61 -15.17
CA VAL A 365 -17.65 30.88 -15.74
C VAL A 365 -16.97 31.76 -14.68
N LEU A 366 -17.32 31.59 -13.40
CA LEU A 366 -16.68 32.29 -12.26
C LEU A 366 -15.15 32.01 -12.24
N ASP A 367 -14.36 33.04 -11.93
CA ASP A 367 -12.89 33.04 -11.87
C ASP A 367 -12.14 32.66 -13.17
N GLY A 368 -12.81 32.63 -14.33
CA GLY A 368 -12.19 32.26 -15.61
C GLY A 368 -11.84 30.77 -15.70
N CYS A 369 -12.51 29.92 -14.93
CA CYS A 369 -12.29 28.47 -14.90
C CYS A 369 -12.40 27.83 -16.29
N ARG A 370 -13.47 28.12 -17.04
CA ARG A 370 -13.67 27.64 -18.42
C ARG A 370 -12.52 27.99 -19.35
N ASP A 371 -12.08 29.25 -19.33
CA ASP A 371 -11.06 29.74 -20.27
C ASP A 371 -9.69 29.14 -19.93
N ARG A 372 -9.38 28.99 -18.63
CA ARG A 372 -8.18 28.27 -18.17
C ARG A 372 -8.25 26.78 -18.51
N PHE A 373 -9.40 26.13 -18.32
CA PHE A 373 -9.58 24.72 -18.65
C PHE A 373 -9.36 24.47 -20.15
N LEU A 374 -9.93 25.33 -21.00
CA LEU A 374 -9.71 25.26 -22.45
C LEU A 374 -8.24 25.51 -22.81
N ALA A 375 -7.60 26.54 -22.22
CA ALA A 375 -6.18 26.82 -22.45
C ALA A 375 -5.27 25.64 -22.07
N GLU A 376 -5.55 24.97 -20.94
CA GLU A 376 -4.78 23.79 -20.52
C GLU A 376 -5.04 22.57 -21.40
N LEU A 377 -6.27 22.35 -21.87
CA LEU A 377 -6.54 21.28 -22.84
C LEU A 377 -5.79 21.51 -24.16
N LEU A 378 -5.76 22.75 -24.63
CA LEU A 378 -5.05 23.13 -25.84
C LEU A 378 -3.53 23.04 -25.68
N SER A 379 -2.98 23.33 -24.49
CA SER A 379 -1.54 23.19 -24.22
C SER A 379 -1.05 21.73 -24.31
N LEU A 380 -1.95 20.74 -24.11
CA LEU A 380 -1.64 19.32 -24.31
C LEU A 380 -1.45 18.97 -25.80
N ARG A 381 -2.03 19.75 -26.72
CA ARG A 381 -1.90 19.57 -28.17
C ARG A 381 -0.45 19.77 -28.65
N ASP A 382 0.27 20.71 -28.05
CA ASP A 382 1.62 21.12 -28.49
C ASP A 382 2.66 19.98 -28.41
N ASN A 383 2.30 18.84 -27.80
CA ASN A 383 3.12 17.63 -27.70
C ASN A 383 2.82 16.56 -28.78
N GLY A 384 1.89 16.81 -29.72
CA GLY A 384 1.81 16.09 -31.02
C GLY A 384 0.97 14.80 -31.12
N SER A 385 0.31 14.32 -30.05
CA SER A 385 -0.48 13.06 -30.09
C SER A 385 -1.90 13.15 -29.51
N VAL A 386 -2.38 14.35 -29.19
CA VAL A 386 -3.69 14.57 -28.52
C VAL A 386 -4.70 15.18 -29.49
N ASN A 387 -5.81 14.48 -29.72
CA ASN A 387 -6.94 14.91 -30.50
C ASN A 387 -8.04 15.43 -29.58
N ILE A 388 -8.59 16.61 -29.86
CA ILE A 388 -9.57 17.26 -28.99
C ILE A 388 -10.90 17.41 -29.74
N TYR A 389 -11.99 16.95 -29.13
CA TYR A 389 -13.36 17.15 -29.62
C TYR A 389 -14.12 17.99 -28.60
N VAL A 390 -14.76 19.08 -29.02
CA VAL A 390 -15.49 19.97 -28.11
C VAL A 390 -16.85 20.30 -28.68
N THR A 391 -17.92 20.16 -27.90
CA THR A 391 -19.24 20.73 -28.24
C THR A 391 -19.54 21.98 -27.42
N SER A 392 -20.26 22.92 -28.03
CA SER A 392 -20.70 24.16 -27.37
C SER A 392 -21.93 24.75 -28.07
N ARG A 393 -22.64 25.67 -27.42
CA ARG A 393 -23.49 26.65 -28.12
C ARG A 393 -22.63 27.66 -28.91
N PHE A 394 -23.29 28.40 -29.82
CA PHE A 394 -22.70 29.55 -30.52
C PHE A 394 -22.51 30.74 -29.56
N ILE A 395 -21.54 30.65 -28.66
CA ILE A 395 -21.16 31.71 -27.73
C ILE A 395 -19.99 32.48 -28.33
N PRO A 396 -20.11 33.80 -28.58
CA PRO A 396 -19.07 34.58 -29.25
C PRO A 396 -17.69 34.50 -28.63
N ASP A 397 -17.60 34.34 -27.30
CA ASP A 397 -16.31 34.22 -26.61
C ASP A 397 -15.67 32.85 -26.83
N ILE A 398 -16.45 31.77 -26.77
CA ILE A 398 -15.94 30.41 -27.04
C ILE A 398 -15.57 30.28 -28.52
N THR A 399 -16.43 30.74 -29.43
CA THR A 399 -16.16 30.67 -30.88
C THR A 399 -14.88 31.43 -31.25
N ARG A 400 -14.63 32.59 -30.62
CA ARG A 400 -13.41 33.38 -30.87
C ARG A 400 -12.13 32.64 -30.48
N GLU A 401 -12.15 31.87 -29.40
CA GLU A 401 -10.98 31.06 -29.00
C GLU A 401 -10.65 29.99 -30.04
N PHE A 402 -11.67 29.34 -30.63
CA PHE A 402 -11.46 28.34 -31.68
C PHE A 402 -11.18 28.95 -33.06
N ASP A 403 -11.67 30.16 -33.37
CA ASP A 403 -11.33 30.90 -34.59
C ASP A 403 -9.83 31.30 -34.62
N ASN A 404 -9.24 31.53 -33.44
CA ASN A 404 -7.83 31.87 -33.29
C ASN A 404 -6.89 30.65 -33.46
N ILE A 405 -7.44 29.44 -33.57
CA ILE A 405 -6.69 28.18 -33.62
C ILE A 405 -7.02 27.49 -34.95
N GLN A 406 -6.02 26.84 -35.56
CA GLN A 406 -6.26 25.96 -36.69
C GLN A 406 -7.02 24.71 -36.22
N CYS A 407 -8.35 24.76 -36.27
CA CYS A 407 -9.27 23.69 -35.91
C CYS A 407 -10.30 23.44 -37.03
N LYS A 408 -10.84 22.21 -37.07
CA LYS A 408 -11.97 21.85 -37.94
C LYS A 408 -13.26 22.19 -37.20
N SER A 409 -14.27 22.71 -37.87
CA SER A 409 -15.56 22.99 -37.26
C SER A 409 -16.72 22.34 -37.99
N LEU A 410 -17.63 21.72 -37.23
CA LEU A 410 -18.80 21.03 -37.76
C LEU A 410 -20.04 21.37 -36.93
N GLU A 411 -21.03 22.00 -37.54
CA GLU A 411 -22.26 22.35 -36.83
C GLU A 411 -23.07 21.11 -36.46
N ILE A 412 -23.41 20.95 -35.18
CA ILE A 412 -24.34 19.92 -34.72
C ILE A 412 -25.77 20.42 -34.93
N ARG A 413 -26.44 19.79 -35.88
CA ARG A 413 -27.85 20.05 -36.22
C ARG A 413 -28.58 18.76 -36.54
N ALA A 414 -29.81 18.62 -36.06
CA ALA A 414 -30.62 17.44 -36.36
C ALA A 414 -30.96 17.40 -37.85
N THR A 415 -30.64 16.29 -38.52
CA THR A 415 -31.01 16.16 -39.94
C THR A 415 -32.51 15.88 -40.08
N PRO A 416 -33.14 16.32 -41.19
CA PRO A 416 -34.55 16.01 -41.44
C PRO A 416 -34.86 14.50 -41.43
N GLU A 417 -33.88 13.67 -41.81
CA GLU A 417 -34.05 12.22 -41.83
C GLU A 417 -33.98 11.61 -40.41
N ASP A 418 -33.09 12.09 -39.54
CA ASP A 418 -33.06 11.68 -38.13
C ASP A 418 -34.37 12.01 -37.41
N VAL A 419 -34.87 13.24 -37.60
CA VAL A 419 -36.14 13.69 -37.00
C VAL A 419 -37.32 12.89 -37.56
N ARG A 420 -37.30 12.56 -38.85
CA ARG A 420 -38.33 11.71 -39.47
C ARG A 420 -38.33 10.30 -38.89
N ASN A 421 -37.16 9.69 -38.74
CA ASN A 421 -37.01 8.35 -38.15
C ASN A 421 -37.51 8.34 -36.70
N TYR A 422 -37.15 9.37 -35.93
CA TYR A 422 -37.68 9.57 -34.58
C TYR A 422 -39.21 9.64 -34.56
N LEU A 423 -39.80 10.53 -35.36
CA LEU A 423 -41.24 10.73 -35.37
C LEU A 423 -41.98 9.45 -35.81
N ARG A 424 -41.47 8.70 -36.80
CA ARG A 424 -42.05 7.43 -37.26
C ARG A 424 -42.11 6.37 -36.16
N ASN A 425 -41.04 6.27 -35.37
CA ASN A 425 -40.98 5.32 -34.26
C ASN A 425 -41.94 5.69 -33.10
N HIS A 426 -42.32 6.96 -32.98
CA HIS A 426 -43.21 7.47 -31.91
C HIS A 426 -44.64 7.79 -32.41
N VAL A 427 -45.01 7.40 -33.64
CA VAL A 427 -46.39 7.55 -34.15
C VAL A 427 -47.41 6.77 -33.31
N THR A 428 -46.96 5.72 -32.62
CA THR A 428 -47.77 4.89 -31.72
C THR A 428 -48.40 5.68 -30.57
N GLU A 429 -47.76 6.77 -30.14
CA GLU A 429 -48.19 7.66 -29.05
C GLU A 429 -49.32 8.62 -29.47
N LEU A 430 -49.50 8.84 -30.78
CA LEU A 430 -50.53 9.74 -31.30
C LEU A 430 -51.95 9.15 -31.17
N PRO A 431 -53.01 9.98 -31.24
CA PRO A 431 -54.38 9.50 -31.18
C PRO A 431 -54.70 8.39 -32.19
N SER A 432 -55.58 7.46 -31.83
CA SER A 432 -55.90 6.27 -32.63
C SER A 432 -56.38 6.58 -34.06
N PHE A 433 -57.01 7.74 -34.28
CA PHE A 433 -57.43 8.20 -35.61
C PHE A 433 -56.26 8.65 -36.51
N VAL A 434 -55.12 9.05 -35.92
CA VAL A 434 -53.87 9.33 -36.64
C VAL A 434 -53.14 8.03 -36.95
N ARG A 435 -53.08 7.10 -35.98
CA ARG A 435 -52.49 5.76 -36.16
C ARG A 435 -53.11 4.96 -37.31
N ARG A 436 -54.41 5.14 -37.57
CA ARG A 436 -55.14 4.42 -38.64
C ARG A 436 -55.00 5.05 -40.03
N SER A 437 -54.44 6.25 -40.15
CA SER A 437 -54.37 6.99 -41.42
C SER A 437 -52.93 7.36 -41.76
N SER A 438 -52.34 6.66 -42.72
CA SER A 438 -50.99 6.95 -43.22
C SER A 438 -50.86 8.37 -43.79
N ALA A 439 -51.93 8.89 -44.41
CA ALA A 439 -51.96 10.27 -44.92
C ALA A 439 -51.86 11.31 -43.80
N LEU A 440 -52.55 11.10 -42.67
CA LEU A 440 -52.47 12.00 -41.51
C LEU A 440 -51.12 11.88 -40.77
N GLN A 441 -50.53 10.68 -40.74
CA GLN A 441 -49.19 10.48 -40.17
C GLN A 441 -48.14 11.28 -40.93
N GLU A 442 -48.13 11.20 -42.27
CA GLU A 442 -47.21 11.96 -43.10
C GLU A 442 -47.49 13.48 -43.04
N GLU A 443 -48.76 13.90 -42.89
CA GLU A 443 -49.12 15.32 -42.67
C GLU A 443 -48.56 15.85 -41.32
N VAL A 444 -48.64 15.04 -40.25
CA VAL A 444 -48.05 15.38 -38.93
C VAL A 444 -46.52 15.42 -39.01
N ILE A 445 -45.90 14.38 -39.57
CA ILE A 445 -44.44 14.28 -39.71
C ILE A 445 -43.90 15.47 -40.49
N LYS A 446 -44.51 15.79 -41.64
CA LYS A 446 -44.10 16.93 -42.47
C LYS A 446 -44.25 18.26 -41.72
N ALA A 447 -45.36 18.47 -41.04
CA ALA A 447 -45.60 19.72 -40.32
C ALA A 447 -44.62 19.94 -39.16
N ILE A 448 -44.23 18.87 -38.44
CA ILE A 448 -43.22 18.94 -37.37
C ILE A 448 -41.83 19.15 -37.99
N LEU A 449 -41.47 18.44 -39.06
CA LEU A 449 -40.20 18.65 -39.78
C LEU A 449 -40.03 20.10 -40.23
N ASP A 450 -41.08 20.71 -40.77
CA ASP A 450 -41.10 22.11 -41.21
C ASP A 450 -41.06 23.13 -40.06
N ALA A 451 -41.28 22.69 -38.80
CA ALA A 451 -41.29 23.55 -37.61
C ALA A 451 -39.99 23.45 -36.79
N VAL A 452 -39.34 22.29 -36.84
CA VAL A 452 -38.21 21.93 -35.97
C VAL A 452 -36.88 22.57 -36.37
N ASP A 453 -36.67 22.94 -37.65
CA ASP A 453 -35.48 23.68 -38.11
C ASP A 453 -34.13 23.20 -37.51
N GLY A 454 -33.94 21.87 -37.44
CA GLY A 454 -32.71 21.24 -36.93
C GLY A 454 -32.58 21.12 -35.41
N MET A 455 -33.64 21.42 -34.67
CA MET A 455 -33.72 21.37 -33.21
C MET A 455 -34.44 20.11 -32.71
N PHE A 456 -33.73 18.98 -32.60
CA PHE A 456 -34.33 17.67 -32.28
C PHE A 456 -35.34 17.68 -31.11
N LEU A 457 -35.02 18.37 -30.00
CA LEU A 457 -35.89 18.47 -28.82
C LEU A 457 -37.27 19.08 -29.14
N LEU A 458 -37.34 20.02 -30.07
CA LEU A 458 -38.59 20.66 -30.46
C LEU A 458 -39.55 19.67 -31.14
N ALA A 459 -39.01 18.63 -31.80
CA ALA A 459 -39.81 17.56 -32.40
C ALA A 459 -40.58 16.76 -31.34
N GLN A 460 -39.91 16.42 -30.22
CA GLN A 460 -40.50 15.71 -29.09
C GLN A 460 -41.59 16.57 -28.41
N LEU A 461 -41.32 17.85 -28.15
CA LEU A 461 -42.29 18.76 -27.55
C LEU A 461 -43.52 18.98 -28.43
N HIS A 462 -43.33 19.16 -29.74
CA HIS A 462 -44.42 19.27 -30.70
C HIS A 462 -45.25 17.99 -30.79
N LEU A 463 -44.61 16.82 -30.83
CA LEU A 463 -45.31 15.54 -30.81
C LEU A 463 -46.18 15.41 -29.55
N GLY A 464 -45.62 15.72 -28.38
CA GLY A 464 -46.34 15.71 -27.10
C GLY A 464 -47.55 16.66 -27.06
N SER A 465 -47.48 17.81 -27.75
CA SER A 465 -48.60 18.76 -27.86
C SER A 465 -49.80 18.24 -28.67
N LEU A 466 -49.59 17.20 -29.49
CA LEU A 466 -50.58 16.63 -30.40
C LEU A 466 -51.29 15.40 -29.82
N ILE A 467 -50.70 14.74 -28.81
CA ILE A 467 -51.23 13.52 -28.15
C ILE A 467 -52.65 13.76 -27.59
N GLY A 468 -52.92 14.93 -27.03
CA GLY A 468 -54.22 15.26 -26.42
C GLY A 468 -55.35 15.66 -27.38
N LYS A 469 -55.11 15.71 -28.71
CA LYS A 469 -56.12 16.19 -29.67
C LYS A 469 -57.15 15.11 -29.98
N ARG A 470 -58.44 15.42 -29.77
CA ARG A 470 -59.55 14.45 -29.88
C ARG A 470 -60.23 14.39 -31.24
N SER A 471 -59.88 15.27 -32.19
CA SER A 471 -60.47 15.28 -33.53
C SER A 471 -59.46 15.65 -34.61
N PRO A 472 -59.63 15.16 -35.86
CA PRO A 472 -58.77 15.54 -36.99
C PRO A 472 -58.76 17.05 -37.26
N ALA A 473 -59.88 17.76 -37.03
CA ALA A 473 -59.97 19.21 -37.21
C ALA A 473 -59.14 19.97 -36.16
N SER A 474 -59.22 19.54 -34.88
CA SER A 474 -58.42 20.09 -33.79
C SER A 474 -56.92 19.83 -34.00
N LEU A 475 -56.57 18.64 -34.50
CA LEU A 475 -55.20 18.28 -34.87
C LEU A 475 -54.68 19.17 -36.01
N LYS A 476 -55.41 19.30 -37.12
CA LYS A 476 -55.01 20.16 -38.26
C LYS A 476 -54.90 21.63 -37.87
N SER A 477 -55.75 22.11 -36.97
CA SER A 477 -55.63 23.46 -36.43
C SER A 477 -54.37 23.63 -35.55
N ALA A 478 -53.98 22.60 -34.79
CA ALA A 478 -52.78 22.63 -33.97
C ALA A 478 -51.50 22.57 -34.82
N LEU A 479 -51.48 21.74 -35.88
CA LEU A 479 -50.37 21.67 -36.83
C LEU A 479 -50.10 23.00 -37.53
N LYS A 480 -51.14 23.78 -37.84
CA LYS A 480 -51.00 25.13 -38.41
C LYS A 480 -50.44 26.18 -37.45
N LYS A 481 -50.52 25.93 -36.13
CA LYS A 481 -50.12 26.85 -35.06
C LYS A 481 -48.81 26.43 -34.38
N LEU A 482 -48.09 25.46 -34.94
CA LEU A 482 -46.79 25.05 -34.39
C LEU A 482 -45.84 26.26 -34.40
N PRO A 483 -45.30 26.68 -33.24
CA PRO A 483 -44.40 27.82 -33.18
C PRO A 483 -43.11 27.48 -33.92
N LYS A 484 -42.55 28.48 -34.63
CA LYS A 484 -41.33 28.36 -35.44
C LYS A 484 -40.32 29.42 -35.02
N GLY A 485 -39.03 29.14 -35.17
CA GLY A 485 -37.94 30.09 -34.90
C GLY A 485 -37.35 30.00 -33.48
N SER A 486 -36.54 30.99 -33.10
CA SER A 486 -35.76 31.01 -31.85
C SER A 486 -36.62 30.92 -30.58
N ASP A 487 -37.83 31.48 -30.61
CA ASP A 487 -38.73 31.55 -29.45
C ASP A 487 -39.66 30.32 -29.36
N ALA A 488 -39.50 29.33 -30.24
CA ALA A 488 -40.39 28.19 -30.32
C ALA A 488 -40.36 27.32 -29.05
N TYR A 489 -39.21 27.28 -28.34
CA TYR A 489 -39.09 26.59 -27.07
C TYR A 489 -39.82 27.29 -25.93
N ASP A 490 -39.72 28.62 -25.84
CA ASP A 490 -40.42 29.39 -24.81
C ASP A 490 -41.94 29.18 -24.93
N HIS A 491 -42.44 29.16 -26.17
CA HIS A 491 -43.84 28.83 -26.44
C HIS A 491 -44.17 27.37 -26.11
N ALA A 492 -43.26 26.43 -26.40
CA ALA A 492 -43.47 25.02 -26.09
C ALA A 492 -43.48 24.74 -24.57
N TYR A 493 -42.59 25.36 -23.80
CA TYR A 493 -42.55 25.26 -22.34
C TYR A 493 -43.73 25.98 -21.70
N LYS A 494 -44.08 27.18 -22.18
CA LYS A 494 -45.31 27.86 -21.76
C LYS A 494 -46.55 27.01 -22.00
N ASN A 495 -46.69 26.41 -23.18
CA ASN A 495 -47.78 25.49 -23.50
C ASN A 495 -47.73 24.20 -22.65
N ALA A 496 -46.55 23.74 -22.23
CA ALA A 496 -46.42 22.62 -21.30
C ALA A 496 -46.92 23.02 -19.89
N MET A 497 -46.55 24.19 -19.40
CA MET A 497 -47.05 24.74 -18.13
C MET A 497 -48.56 25.00 -18.16
N GLU A 498 -49.10 25.51 -19.27
CA GLU A 498 -50.55 25.68 -19.44
C GLU A 498 -51.29 24.33 -19.47
N ARG A 499 -50.64 23.26 -19.94
CA ARG A 499 -51.20 21.90 -19.86
C ARG A 499 -51.16 21.35 -18.44
N ILE A 500 -50.08 21.61 -17.69
CA ILE A 500 -49.97 21.26 -16.27
C ILE A 500 -51.09 21.95 -15.48
N ARG A 501 -51.28 23.26 -15.68
CA ARG A 501 -52.39 24.05 -15.09
C ARG A 501 -53.79 23.64 -15.56
N GLY A 502 -53.88 22.78 -16.56
CA GLY A 502 -55.14 22.24 -17.08
C GLY A 502 -55.47 20.83 -16.56
N GLN A 503 -54.60 20.24 -15.72
CA GLN A 503 -54.83 18.95 -15.08
C GLN A 503 -55.85 19.05 -13.94
N ALA A 504 -56.23 17.92 -13.35
CA ALA A 504 -57.03 17.91 -12.12
C ALA A 504 -56.22 18.53 -10.97
N GLY A 505 -56.88 19.23 -10.04
CA GLY A 505 -56.23 20.10 -9.05
C GLY A 505 -55.06 19.46 -8.29
N ASP A 506 -55.21 18.22 -7.84
CA ASP A 506 -54.17 17.52 -7.07
C ASP A 506 -52.93 17.18 -7.92
N ILE A 507 -53.12 16.84 -9.20
CA ILE A 507 -52.04 16.52 -10.14
C ILE A 507 -51.33 17.81 -10.59
N GLU A 508 -52.10 18.88 -10.79
CA GLU A 508 -51.54 20.21 -11.08
C GLU A 508 -50.62 20.66 -9.94
N GLN A 509 -51.08 20.58 -8.70
CA GLN A 509 -50.31 21.00 -7.53
C GLN A 509 -49.03 20.17 -7.38
N LEU A 510 -49.13 18.83 -7.49
CA LEU A 510 -47.98 17.93 -7.48
C LEU A 510 -46.93 18.32 -8.54
N ALA A 511 -47.35 18.57 -9.77
CA ALA A 511 -46.44 18.94 -10.85
C ALA A 511 -45.76 20.31 -10.62
N ILE A 512 -46.48 21.28 -10.05
CA ILE A 512 -45.92 22.59 -9.69
C ILE A 512 -44.90 22.47 -8.55
N ASP A 513 -45.18 21.65 -7.54
CA ASP A 513 -44.28 21.46 -6.40
C ASP A 513 -43.00 20.72 -6.82
N VAL A 514 -43.12 19.67 -7.65
CA VAL A 514 -41.97 18.97 -8.25
C VAL A 514 -41.09 19.94 -9.04
N LEU A 515 -41.68 20.75 -9.93
CA LEU A 515 -40.92 21.73 -10.72
C LEU A 515 -40.30 22.81 -9.84
N SER A 516 -40.98 23.23 -8.77
CA SER A 516 -40.44 24.19 -7.79
C SER A 516 -39.16 23.65 -7.15
N TRP A 517 -39.16 22.41 -6.68
CA TRP A 517 -37.98 21.76 -6.11
C TRP A 517 -36.84 21.57 -7.13
N ILE A 518 -37.14 21.17 -8.36
CA ILE A 518 -36.09 20.93 -9.39
C ILE A 518 -35.42 22.24 -9.86
N VAL A 519 -36.20 23.32 -9.94
CA VAL A 519 -35.73 24.62 -10.46
C VAL A 519 -35.08 25.45 -9.35
N CYS A 520 -35.67 25.47 -8.15
CA CYS A 520 -35.31 26.44 -7.12
C CYS A 520 -34.40 25.89 -6.03
N ALA A 521 -34.23 24.57 -5.90
CA ALA A 521 -33.46 23.98 -4.80
C ALA A 521 -31.99 24.41 -4.82
N PHE A 522 -31.43 24.54 -3.62
CA PHE A 522 -30.02 24.90 -3.43
C PHE A 522 -29.05 23.90 -4.08
N LYS A 523 -29.43 22.61 -4.12
CA LYS A 523 -28.69 21.51 -4.76
C LYS A 523 -29.66 20.55 -5.44
N PRO A 524 -29.23 19.78 -6.46
CA PRO A 524 -30.04 18.71 -7.04
C PRO A 524 -30.47 17.70 -5.97
N LEU A 525 -31.74 17.29 -6.00
CA LEU A 525 -32.30 16.29 -5.09
C LEU A 525 -32.31 14.91 -5.76
N THR A 526 -32.09 13.88 -4.94
CA THR A 526 -32.48 12.51 -5.29
C THR A 526 -34.00 12.37 -5.30
N ILE A 527 -34.51 11.34 -5.99
CA ILE A 527 -35.94 11.03 -6.02
C ILE A 527 -36.47 10.78 -4.61
N GLU A 528 -35.71 10.10 -3.74
CA GLU A 528 -36.12 9.83 -2.36
C GLU A 528 -36.17 11.11 -1.51
N GLU A 529 -35.18 12.00 -1.63
CA GLU A 529 -35.25 13.31 -0.97
C GLU A 529 -36.46 14.13 -1.44
N LEU A 530 -36.75 14.13 -2.74
CA LEU A 530 -37.92 14.83 -3.27
C LEU A 530 -39.24 14.21 -2.81
N ARG A 531 -39.36 12.88 -2.78
CA ARG A 531 -40.56 12.19 -2.30
C ARG A 531 -40.85 12.56 -0.84
N HIS A 532 -39.83 12.59 0.01
CA HIS A 532 -39.98 13.07 1.38
C HIS A 532 -40.38 14.55 1.41
N ALA A 533 -39.82 15.41 0.56
CA ALA A 533 -40.17 16.83 0.51
C ALA A 533 -41.64 17.07 0.13
N LEU A 534 -42.16 16.28 -0.81
CA LEU A 534 -43.55 16.35 -1.25
C LEU A 534 -44.55 15.74 -0.25
N ALA A 535 -44.10 14.79 0.57
CA ALA A 535 -44.92 14.14 1.59
C ALA A 535 -45.07 14.95 2.89
N VAL A 536 -44.35 16.06 3.04
CA VAL A 536 -44.40 16.88 4.26
C VAL A 536 -45.71 17.62 4.36
N GLU A 537 -46.49 17.30 5.39
CA GLU A 537 -47.64 18.11 5.80
C GLU A 537 -47.20 19.25 6.71
N ILE A 538 -47.42 20.48 6.27
CA ILE A 538 -47.12 21.68 7.06
C ILE A 538 -47.96 21.64 8.34
N ASP A 539 -47.32 21.94 9.49
CA ASP A 539 -47.89 21.93 10.84
C ASP A 539 -48.26 20.54 11.41
N ASN A 540 -47.91 19.44 10.73
CA ASN A 540 -48.00 18.09 11.29
C ASN A 540 -46.65 17.69 11.94
N PRO A 541 -46.61 17.36 13.25
CA PRO A 541 -45.37 16.99 13.93
C PRO A 541 -44.89 15.56 13.61
N LEU A 542 -45.69 14.75 12.92
CA LEU A 542 -45.35 13.36 12.56
C LEU A 542 -45.18 13.23 11.04
N PHE A 543 -44.21 12.42 10.62
CA PHE A 543 -44.02 12.10 9.20
C PHE A 543 -44.91 10.92 8.81
N ASP A 544 -45.85 11.14 7.89
CA ASP A 544 -46.71 10.09 7.36
C ASP A 544 -46.11 9.48 6.09
N GLU A 545 -45.65 8.24 6.17
CA GLU A 545 -45.13 7.50 5.01
C GLU A 545 -46.22 7.19 3.97
N GLU A 546 -47.51 7.22 4.34
CA GLU A 546 -48.62 7.01 3.40
C GLU A 546 -48.77 8.18 2.41
N ASN A 547 -48.22 9.35 2.72
CA ASN A 547 -48.22 10.52 1.85
C ASN A 547 -47.09 10.52 0.81
N LEU A 548 -46.20 9.51 0.80
CA LEU A 548 -45.10 9.42 -0.17
C LEU A 548 -45.64 9.19 -1.59
N PRO A 549 -45.50 10.15 -2.52
CA PRO A 549 -45.94 9.96 -3.90
C PRO A 549 -45.10 8.89 -4.61
N ASP A 550 -45.72 8.19 -5.56
CA ASP A 550 -45.03 7.24 -6.43
C ASP A 550 -44.10 8.00 -7.41
N ALA A 551 -42.92 7.43 -7.68
CA ALA A 551 -41.95 8.04 -8.59
C ALA A 551 -42.50 8.16 -10.03
N GLU A 552 -43.36 7.23 -10.46
CA GLU A 552 -44.02 7.27 -11.77
C GLU A 552 -45.06 8.40 -11.83
N ASP A 553 -45.78 8.66 -10.73
CA ASP A 553 -46.74 9.75 -10.61
C ASP A 553 -46.04 11.13 -10.62
N ILE A 554 -44.88 11.24 -9.96
CA ILE A 554 -44.03 12.44 -10.00
C ILE A 554 -43.61 12.77 -11.45
N VAL A 555 -43.12 11.78 -12.21
CA VAL A 555 -42.66 12.00 -13.58
C VAL A 555 -43.83 12.26 -14.54
N SER A 556 -44.92 11.50 -14.39
CA SER A 556 -46.08 11.58 -15.30
C SER A 556 -46.88 12.87 -15.13
N SER A 557 -46.97 13.42 -13.91
CA SER A 557 -47.66 14.68 -13.62
C SER A 557 -47.00 15.87 -14.35
N CYS A 558 -45.68 15.86 -14.51
CA CYS A 558 -44.90 16.95 -15.13
C CYS A 558 -44.93 17.01 -16.67
N VAL A 559 -45.82 16.29 -17.35
CA VAL A 559 -46.08 16.35 -18.81
C VAL A 559 -44.79 16.26 -19.66
N GLY A 560 -43.86 15.38 -19.24
CA GLY A 560 -42.60 15.13 -19.96
C GLY A 560 -41.59 16.26 -19.87
N LEU A 561 -41.65 17.11 -18.83
CA LEU A 561 -40.63 18.11 -18.50
C LEU A 561 -39.54 17.60 -17.56
N VAL A 562 -39.79 16.49 -16.87
CA VAL A 562 -38.93 15.92 -15.83
C VAL A 562 -38.54 14.48 -16.17
N THR A 563 -37.33 14.09 -15.80
CA THR A 563 -36.78 12.72 -15.91
C THR A 563 -35.97 12.38 -14.66
N ILE A 564 -35.95 11.10 -14.29
CA ILE A 564 -35.07 10.57 -13.24
C ILE A 564 -33.81 10.01 -13.91
N ASP A 565 -32.67 10.22 -13.28
CA ASP A 565 -31.40 9.65 -13.68
C ASP A 565 -31.24 8.25 -13.06
N ASP A 566 -31.14 7.21 -13.90
CA ASP A 566 -31.19 5.80 -13.46
C ASP A 566 -30.00 5.37 -12.59
N GLU A 567 -28.89 6.13 -12.58
CA GLU A 567 -27.66 5.79 -11.86
C GLU A 567 -27.46 6.63 -10.60
N SER A 568 -27.71 7.94 -10.68
CA SER A 568 -27.57 8.84 -9.54
C SER A 568 -28.85 8.98 -8.72
N ASN A 569 -29.98 8.45 -9.21
CA ASN A 569 -31.31 8.67 -8.64
C ASN A 569 -31.69 10.16 -8.54
N ILE A 570 -30.99 11.06 -9.24
CA ILE A 570 -31.27 12.50 -9.21
C ILE A 570 -32.41 12.82 -10.17
N ILE A 571 -33.39 13.58 -9.68
CA ILE A 571 -34.49 14.08 -10.50
C ILE A 571 -34.12 15.41 -11.17
N ARG A 572 -34.33 15.52 -12.49
CA ARG A 572 -33.91 16.68 -13.29
C ARG A 572 -34.89 17.03 -14.41
N LEU A 573 -34.79 18.25 -14.91
CA LEU A 573 -35.46 18.63 -16.15
C LEU A 573 -34.88 17.86 -17.33
N VAL A 574 -35.73 17.53 -18.31
CA VAL A 574 -35.35 16.74 -19.50
C VAL A 574 -34.23 17.41 -20.30
N HIS A 575 -34.14 18.75 -20.24
CA HIS A 575 -33.15 19.49 -20.99
C HIS A 575 -32.78 20.83 -20.32
N TYR A 576 -31.53 21.27 -20.50
CA TYR A 576 -31.03 22.52 -19.92
C TYR A 576 -31.83 23.77 -20.37
N THR A 577 -32.30 23.82 -21.61
CA THR A 577 -33.15 24.94 -22.09
C THR A 577 -34.45 25.10 -21.31
N ALA A 578 -34.96 24.02 -20.69
CA ALA A 578 -36.11 24.13 -19.78
C ALA A 578 -35.72 24.84 -18.49
N GLN A 579 -34.55 24.54 -17.93
CA GLN A 579 -34.03 25.23 -16.75
C GLN A 579 -33.87 26.73 -17.03
N GLU A 580 -33.22 27.09 -18.14
CA GLU A 580 -33.00 28.48 -18.54
C GLU A 580 -34.34 29.24 -18.69
N TYR A 581 -35.35 28.61 -19.30
CA TYR A 581 -36.69 29.18 -19.38
C TYR A 581 -37.30 29.43 -17.99
N PHE A 582 -37.21 28.46 -17.09
CA PHE A 582 -37.81 28.54 -15.76
C PHE A 582 -37.06 29.48 -14.82
N GLU A 583 -35.74 29.62 -14.95
CA GLU A 583 -34.96 30.60 -14.19
C GLU A 583 -35.29 32.04 -14.61
N ARG A 584 -35.34 32.31 -15.93
CA ARG A 584 -35.74 33.64 -16.45
C ARG A 584 -37.16 34.02 -16.06
N ASN A 585 -38.06 33.03 -16.00
CA ASN A 585 -39.47 33.22 -15.66
C ASN A 585 -39.79 32.75 -14.23
N LYS A 586 -38.79 32.68 -13.33
CA LYS A 586 -38.98 32.15 -11.96
C LYS A 586 -40.07 32.90 -11.21
N ASN A 587 -40.13 34.23 -11.37
CA ASN A 587 -41.13 35.07 -10.73
C ASN A 587 -42.56 34.90 -11.31
N GLU A 588 -42.69 34.40 -12.54
CA GLU A 588 -44.00 34.14 -13.18
C GLU A 588 -44.59 32.80 -12.72
N TRP A 589 -43.74 31.78 -12.60
CA TRP A 589 -44.19 30.41 -12.33
C TRP A 589 -44.01 29.97 -10.87
N PHE A 590 -42.97 30.46 -10.19
CA PHE A 590 -42.50 29.95 -8.88
C PHE A 590 -42.32 31.08 -7.86
N ARG A 591 -43.19 32.09 -7.89
CA ARG A 591 -43.09 33.29 -7.04
C ARG A 591 -42.98 32.99 -5.54
N GLU A 592 -43.67 31.96 -5.08
CA GLU A 592 -43.73 31.58 -3.66
C GLU A 592 -42.90 30.33 -3.34
N ALA A 593 -42.11 29.82 -4.30
CA ALA A 593 -41.37 28.57 -4.12
C ALA A 593 -40.39 28.63 -2.96
N ASP A 594 -39.60 29.70 -2.82
CA ASP A 594 -38.65 29.81 -1.70
C ASP A 594 -39.36 29.90 -0.32
N ASN A 595 -40.58 30.47 -0.25
CA ASN A 595 -41.40 30.44 0.98
C ASN A 595 -41.86 29.00 1.27
N TYR A 596 -42.43 28.34 0.27
CA TYR A 596 -42.92 26.96 0.37
C TYR A 596 -41.81 25.99 0.76
N MET A 597 -40.65 26.06 0.11
CA MET A 597 -39.50 25.20 0.40
C MET A 597 -38.94 25.47 1.80
N THR A 598 -38.95 26.73 2.25
CA THR A 598 -38.59 27.06 3.64
C THR A 598 -39.55 26.40 4.62
N ASP A 599 -40.86 26.53 4.41
CA ASP A 599 -41.88 25.94 5.30
C ASP A 599 -41.81 24.40 5.31
N VAL A 600 -41.59 23.76 4.15
CA VAL A 600 -41.41 22.30 4.04
C VAL A 600 -40.14 21.85 4.77
N CYS A 601 -38.99 22.47 4.49
CA CYS A 601 -37.74 22.11 5.17
C CYS A 601 -37.86 22.29 6.69
N ILE A 602 -38.42 23.40 7.15
CA ILE A 602 -38.56 23.66 8.60
C ILE A 602 -39.54 22.69 9.22
N SER A 603 -40.70 22.45 8.60
CA SER A 603 -41.68 21.47 9.11
C SER A 603 -41.04 20.09 9.24
N TYR A 604 -40.25 19.67 8.25
CA TYR A 604 -39.47 18.44 8.30
C TYR A 604 -38.42 18.45 9.44
N LEU A 605 -37.67 19.54 9.62
CA LEU A 605 -36.68 19.65 10.70
C LEU A 605 -37.31 19.75 12.10
N THR A 606 -38.61 20.03 12.20
CA THR A 606 -39.36 20.14 13.47
C THR A 606 -40.17 18.88 13.82
N LEU A 607 -40.04 17.79 13.05
CA LEU A 607 -40.67 16.51 13.34
C LEU A 607 -40.30 15.99 14.76
N ASP A 608 -41.25 15.34 15.42
CA ASP A 608 -41.11 14.87 16.80
C ASP A 608 -39.94 13.87 16.97
N GLU A 609 -39.61 13.11 15.92
CA GLU A 609 -38.47 12.19 15.90
C GLU A 609 -37.12 12.88 16.15
N PHE A 610 -37.00 14.17 15.78
CA PHE A 610 -35.77 14.94 15.97
C PHE A 610 -35.70 15.67 17.31
N ARG A 611 -36.80 15.69 18.10
CA ARG A 611 -36.79 16.24 19.47
C ARG A 611 -35.94 15.44 20.45
N SER A 612 -35.51 14.25 20.06
CA SER A 612 -34.55 13.45 20.81
C SER A 612 -33.15 14.08 20.88
N GLY A 613 -32.86 15.13 20.10
CA GLY A 613 -31.57 15.84 20.13
C GLY A 613 -30.49 15.20 19.27
N ASP A 614 -29.23 15.36 19.68
CA ASP A 614 -28.06 14.79 19.01
C ASP A 614 -28.02 13.25 19.11
N CYS A 615 -27.59 12.58 18.04
CA CYS A 615 -27.34 11.15 18.08
C CYS A 615 -26.05 10.86 18.86
N GLU A 616 -26.10 9.93 19.83
CA GLU A 616 -24.95 9.58 20.69
C GLU A 616 -23.79 8.88 19.94
N SER A 617 -24.07 8.24 18.79
CA SER A 617 -23.06 7.55 17.97
C SER A 617 -23.20 7.85 16.47
N GLU A 618 -22.13 7.59 15.71
CA GLU A 618 -22.10 7.75 14.26
C GLU A 618 -23.05 6.77 13.56
N GLU A 619 -23.22 5.57 14.12
CA GLU A 619 -24.20 4.57 13.64
C GLU A 619 -25.63 5.08 13.80
N ALA A 620 -25.96 5.68 14.96
CA ALA A 620 -27.29 6.25 15.20
C ALA A 620 -27.60 7.46 14.29
N LEU A 621 -26.58 8.29 13.99
CA LEU A 621 -26.72 9.36 13.00
C LEU A 621 -26.93 8.80 11.59
N THR A 622 -26.16 7.77 11.24
CA THR A 622 -26.28 7.10 9.94
C THR A 622 -27.68 6.49 9.78
N GLU A 623 -28.20 5.81 10.80
CA GLU A 623 -29.57 5.27 10.82
C GLU A 623 -30.63 6.37 10.63
N ARG A 624 -30.48 7.50 11.34
CA ARG A 624 -31.37 8.67 11.18
C ARG A 624 -31.35 9.20 9.74
N LEU A 625 -30.18 9.31 9.12
CA LEU A 625 -30.02 9.78 7.74
C LEU A 625 -30.62 8.81 6.71
N HIS A 626 -30.53 7.49 6.97
CA HIS A 626 -31.17 6.49 6.11
C HIS A 626 -32.69 6.51 6.22
N LYS A 627 -33.23 6.70 7.44
CA LYS A 627 -34.68 6.75 7.68
C LYS A 627 -35.31 8.05 7.18
N PHE A 628 -34.56 9.15 7.21
CA PHE A 628 -35.03 10.48 6.81
C PHE A 628 -34.10 11.08 5.73
N PRO A 629 -34.22 10.65 4.46
CA PRO A 629 -33.33 11.06 3.37
C PRO A 629 -33.23 12.59 3.18
N LEU A 630 -34.34 13.31 3.34
CA LEU A 630 -34.38 14.77 3.18
C LEU A 630 -33.64 15.51 4.32
N TYR A 631 -33.37 14.88 5.46
CA TYR A 631 -32.88 15.56 6.67
C TYR A 631 -31.57 16.33 6.43
N ASN A 632 -30.63 15.73 5.71
CA ASN A 632 -29.34 16.36 5.38
C ASN A 632 -29.52 17.54 4.43
N HIS A 633 -30.33 17.38 3.37
CA HIS A 633 -30.63 18.46 2.45
C HIS A 633 -31.35 19.60 3.17
N ALA A 634 -32.43 19.31 3.90
CA ALA A 634 -33.22 20.29 4.64
C ALA A 634 -32.32 21.11 5.58
N THR A 635 -31.49 20.45 6.39
CA THR A 635 -30.57 21.09 7.34
C THR A 635 -29.62 22.08 6.67
N LYS A 636 -29.10 21.74 5.48
CA LYS A 636 -28.14 22.57 4.74
C LYS A 636 -28.79 23.62 3.83
N ALA A 637 -30.05 23.44 3.42
CA ALA A 637 -30.70 24.27 2.40
C ALA A 637 -31.72 25.27 2.95
N TRP A 638 -32.41 24.96 4.06
CA TRP A 638 -33.55 25.77 4.56
C TRP A 638 -33.21 27.24 4.72
N GLY A 639 -32.02 27.55 5.25
CA GLY A 639 -31.60 28.92 5.52
C GLY A 639 -31.27 29.71 4.25
N HIS A 640 -30.86 29.03 3.17
CA HIS A 640 -30.70 29.66 1.86
C HIS A 640 -32.05 30.09 1.29
N HIS A 641 -33.06 29.21 1.34
CA HIS A 641 -34.42 29.52 0.90
C HIS A 641 -35.04 30.63 1.73
N ALA A 642 -34.91 30.57 3.06
CA ALA A 642 -35.43 31.59 3.96
C ALA A 642 -34.83 32.98 3.67
N ARG A 643 -33.54 33.04 3.34
CA ARG A 643 -32.87 34.30 2.97
C ARG A 643 -33.37 34.87 1.65
N VAL A 644 -33.61 34.03 0.64
CA VAL A 644 -34.13 34.47 -0.67
C VAL A 644 -35.60 34.90 -0.57
N ALA A 645 -36.40 34.12 0.15
CA ALA A 645 -37.81 34.41 0.45
C ALA A 645 -37.97 35.79 1.12
N ASN A 646 -37.02 36.14 2.01
CA ASN A 646 -36.94 37.42 2.69
C ASN A 646 -38.24 37.77 3.47
N THR A 647 -38.99 36.75 3.88
CA THR A 647 -40.19 36.83 4.72
C THR A 647 -39.87 36.27 6.11
N VAL A 648 -40.54 36.82 7.13
CA VAL A 648 -40.43 36.29 8.50
C VAL A 648 -41.52 35.24 8.68
N SER A 649 -41.12 34.01 8.95
CA SER A 649 -41.98 32.87 9.24
C SER A 649 -41.89 32.55 10.74
N GLU A 650 -43.04 32.41 11.38
CA GLU A 650 -43.12 31.99 12.80
C GLU A 650 -42.52 30.59 12.99
N ARG A 651 -42.57 29.73 11.97
CA ARG A 651 -41.99 28.37 12.00
C ARG A 651 -40.47 28.40 12.10
N VAL A 652 -39.83 29.26 11.32
CA VAL A 652 -38.37 29.46 11.39
C VAL A 652 -37.98 29.99 12.78
N LEU A 653 -38.77 30.92 13.35
CA LEU A 653 -38.54 31.40 14.72
C LEU A 653 -38.70 30.28 15.75
N TYR A 654 -39.72 29.43 15.62
CA TYR A 654 -39.92 28.28 16.50
C TYR A 654 -38.72 27.31 16.45
N PHE A 655 -38.25 26.95 15.25
CA PHE A 655 -37.04 26.13 15.08
C PHE A 655 -35.81 26.79 15.73
N LEU A 656 -35.57 28.08 15.46
CA LEU A 656 -34.43 28.82 16.01
C LEU A 656 -34.50 29.04 17.53
N THR A 657 -35.65 28.85 18.16
CA THR A 657 -35.84 29.01 19.61
C THR A 657 -35.95 27.68 20.36
N THR A 658 -35.85 26.55 19.65
CA THR A 658 -35.97 25.19 20.23
C THR A 658 -34.60 24.50 20.30
N PRO A 659 -33.96 24.39 21.48
CA PRO A 659 -32.59 23.87 21.60
C PRO A 659 -32.40 22.44 21.09
N ASP A 660 -33.32 21.51 21.41
CA ASP A 660 -33.18 20.09 21.05
C ASP A 660 -33.08 19.88 19.53
N LEU A 661 -33.88 20.64 18.76
CA LEU A 661 -33.88 20.59 17.29
C LEU A 661 -32.60 21.20 16.70
N LEU A 662 -32.06 22.24 17.33
CA LEU A 662 -30.80 22.85 16.92
C LEU A 662 -29.61 21.94 17.20
N ASP A 663 -29.58 21.24 18.32
CA ASP A 663 -28.53 20.27 18.63
C ASP A 663 -28.55 19.11 17.62
N ALA A 664 -29.74 18.60 17.27
CA ALA A 664 -29.90 17.58 16.23
C ALA A 664 -29.39 18.07 14.85
N ALA A 665 -29.81 19.26 14.41
CA ALA A 665 -29.40 19.82 13.11
C ALA A 665 -27.91 20.20 13.07
N SER A 666 -27.34 20.62 14.20
CA SER A 666 -25.93 21.02 14.30
C SER A 666 -24.99 19.87 13.95
N GLN A 667 -25.34 18.64 14.34
CA GLN A 667 -24.54 17.43 14.05
C GLN A 667 -24.34 17.20 12.55
N VAL A 668 -25.28 17.62 11.71
CA VAL A 668 -25.25 17.46 10.24
C VAL A 668 -24.58 18.65 9.53
N LEU A 669 -24.68 19.86 10.10
CA LEU A 669 -23.98 21.05 9.59
C LEU A 669 -22.46 20.98 9.78
N ALA A 670 -21.99 20.23 10.78
CA ALA A 670 -20.58 20.13 11.16
C ALA A 670 -19.66 19.35 10.18
N ASP A 671 -20.20 18.84 9.06
CA ASP A 671 -19.49 18.04 8.06
C ASP A 671 -18.51 18.89 7.21
N VAL A 672 -17.46 19.39 7.88
CA VAL A 672 -16.28 20.02 7.29
C VAL A 672 -15.20 18.96 7.12
N ARG A 673 -14.95 18.60 5.87
CA ARG A 673 -13.87 17.79 5.28
C ARG A 673 -12.80 17.18 6.22
N PRO A 674 -12.38 15.92 5.98
CA PRO A 674 -11.45 15.14 6.81
C PRO A 674 -9.98 15.62 6.85
N ASP A 675 -9.64 16.77 6.26
CA ASP A 675 -8.24 17.21 6.08
C ASP A 675 -7.50 17.55 7.40
N PHE A 676 -8.18 17.58 8.54
CA PHE A 676 -7.55 17.94 9.83
C PHE A 676 -7.69 16.93 10.97
N GLY A 677 -8.15 15.69 10.72
CA GLY A 677 -8.00 14.60 11.70
C GLY A 677 -8.54 14.90 13.10
N VAL A 678 -9.67 15.60 13.21
CA VAL A 678 -10.32 15.86 14.50
C VAL A 678 -11.76 15.33 14.49
N HIS A 679 -12.12 14.60 15.55
CA HIS A 679 -13.33 13.77 15.72
C HIS A 679 -14.66 14.56 15.86
N PRO A 680 -15.85 14.03 15.48
CA PRO A 680 -17.15 14.75 15.39
C PRO A 680 -17.80 15.28 16.68
N GLN A 681 -17.05 15.66 17.72
CA GLN A 681 -17.60 16.25 18.96
C GLN A 681 -18.00 17.74 18.79
N TYR A 682 -18.17 18.23 17.55
CA TYR A 682 -17.87 19.62 17.19
C TYR A 682 -18.97 20.67 17.31
N THR A 683 -20.23 20.39 17.66
CA THR A 683 -21.26 21.46 17.62
C THR A 683 -22.37 21.34 18.66
N ARG A 684 -22.10 20.76 19.83
CA ARG A 684 -23.08 20.79 20.94
C ARG A 684 -23.32 22.25 21.39
N GLN A 685 -24.56 22.62 21.71
CA GLN A 685 -24.94 23.92 22.29
C GLN A 685 -24.98 25.12 21.33
N SER A 686 -25.16 24.89 20.02
CA SER A 686 -25.31 26.00 19.05
C SER A 686 -26.69 26.65 19.20
N THR A 687 -26.73 27.97 19.42
CA THR A 687 -28.00 28.71 19.57
C THR A 687 -28.62 29.09 18.22
N GLY A 688 -29.91 29.45 18.19
CA GLY A 688 -30.55 29.93 16.96
C GLY A 688 -29.86 31.14 16.33
N LEU A 689 -29.17 31.96 17.14
CA LEU A 689 -28.40 33.07 16.64
C LEU A 689 -27.16 32.62 15.82
N HIS A 690 -26.56 31.47 16.15
CA HIS A 690 -25.49 30.87 15.34
C HIS A 690 -26.01 30.42 13.97
N PHE A 691 -27.16 29.76 13.91
CA PHE A 691 -27.79 29.35 12.65
C PHE A 691 -28.22 30.55 11.81
N ALA A 692 -28.87 31.55 12.42
CA ALA A 692 -29.24 32.78 11.73
C ALA A 692 -28.01 33.52 11.19
N ALA A 693 -26.90 33.50 11.94
CA ALA A 693 -25.62 34.03 11.49
C ALA A 693 -24.96 33.20 10.38
N HIS A 694 -25.07 31.87 10.44
CA HIS A 694 -24.55 30.94 9.43
C HIS A 694 -25.11 31.24 8.05
N PHE A 695 -26.43 31.42 7.97
CA PHE A 695 -27.18 31.54 6.71
C PHE A 695 -27.41 32.99 6.27
N GLY A 696 -27.05 33.96 7.10
CA GLY A 696 -27.16 35.39 6.77
C GLY A 696 -28.58 35.94 6.92
N LEU A 697 -29.33 35.43 7.91
CA LEU A 697 -30.74 35.74 8.17
C LEU A 697 -30.88 37.00 9.04
N ASP A 698 -30.53 38.15 8.48
CA ASP A 698 -30.47 39.47 9.16
C ASP A 698 -31.74 39.88 9.93
N LYS A 699 -32.93 39.62 9.36
CA LYS A 699 -34.22 39.86 10.05
C LYS A 699 -34.39 38.99 11.28
N TYR A 700 -34.03 37.71 11.19
CA TYR A 700 -34.14 36.77 12.31
C TYR A 700 -33.09 37.06 13.39
N VAL A 701 -31.88 37.47 12.99
CA VAL A 701 -30.85 37.98 13.92
C VAL A 701 -31.43 39.15 14.74
N SER A 702 -32.05 40.13 14.08
CA SER A 702 -32.65 41.28 14.76
C SER A 702 -33.76 40.87 15.73
N LEU A 703 -34.68 40.00 15.29
CA LEU A 703 -35.76 39.49 16.14
C LEU A 703 -35.27 38.69 17.36
N LEU A 704 -34.26 37.84 17.18
CA LEU A 704 -33.68 37.06 18.27
C LEU A 704 -32.97 37.97 19.29
N LEU A 705 -32.25 38.99 18.83
CA LEU A 705 -31.62 40.00 19.69
C LEU A 705 -32.66 40.82 20.46
N ASP A 706 -33.73 41.27 19.80
CA ASP A 706 -34.84 41.99 20.44
C ASP A 706 -35.59 41.12 21.47
N ALA A 707 -35.66 39.81 21.24
CA ALA A 707 -36.20 38.82 22.17
C ALA A 707 -35.24 38.49 23.34
N GLY A 708 -34.07 39.13 23.42
CA GLY A 708 -33.13 38.98 24.53
C GLY A 708 -32.14 37.82 24.39
N HIS A 709 -32.01 37.20 23.22
CA HIS A 709 -30.97 36.19 22.99
C HIS A 709 -29.59 36.83 23.06
N PHE A 710 -28.65 36.16 23.73
CA PHE A 710 -27.34 36.72 23.96
C PHE A 710 -26.50 36.72 22.67
N ALA A 711 -26.13 37.92 22.20
CA ALA A 711 -25.37 38.14 20.97
C ALA A 711 -24.01 37.42 20.95
N ASP A 712 -23.46 37.17 22.14
CA ASP A 712 -22.13 36.59 22.37
C ASP A 712 -22.17 35.17 22.94
N ALA A 713 -23.31 34.48 22.75
CA ALA A 713 -23.47 33.09 23.15
C ALA A 713 -22.34 32.22 22.58
N ARG A 714 -21.89 31.22 23.33
CA ARG A 714 -20.78 30.34 22.94
C ARG A 714 -21.32 28.96 22.60
N ASP A 715 -20.99 28.46 21.41
CA ASP A 715 -21.18 27.04 21.09
C ASP A 715 -20.16 26.16 21.84
N GLY A 716 -20.24 24.83 21.66
CA GLY A 716 -19.31 23.88 22.27
C GLY A 716 -17.84 24.06 21.88
N ASN A 717 -17.55 24.83 20.83
CA ASN A 717 -16.20 25.21 20.42
C ASN A 717 -15.77 26.58 20.96
N GLY A 718 -16.58 27.24 21.79
CA GLY A 718 -16.32 28.60 22.25
C GLY A 718 -16.53 29.66 21.16
N ARG A 719 -17.11 29.30 20.01
CA ARG A 719 -17.39 30.25 18.92
C ARG A 719 -18.68 31.01 19.24
N SER A 720 -18.73 32.26 18.81
CA SER A 720 -19.92 33.11 18.88
C SER A 720 -20.63 33.19 17.52
N PRO A 721 -21.87 33.71 17.45
CA PRO A 721 -22.54 33.98 16.18
C PRO A 721 -21.69 34.83 15.23
N LEU A 722 -20.87 35.75 15.76
CA LEU A 722 -19.94 36.54 14.96
C LEU A 722 -18.85 35.67 14.30
N HIS A 723 -18.39 34.60 14.96
CA HIS A 723 -17.45 33.65 14.34
C HIS A 723 -18.09 32.94 13.15
N TRP A 724 -19.34 32.49 13.28
CA TRP A 724 -20.06 31.81 12.22
C TRP A 724 -20.35 32.73 11.03
N ALA A 725 -20.83 33.96 11.27
CA ALA A 725 -21.03 34.95 10.21
C ALA A 725 -19.72 35.36 9.51
N ALA A 726 -18.62 35.44 10.25
CA ALA A 726 -17.28 35.71 9.69
C ALA A 726 -16.75 34.53 8.86
N GLU A 727 -17.04 33.29 9.27
CA GLU A 727 -16.67 32.07 8.56
C GLU A 727 -17.43 31.93 7.22
N THR A 728 -18.72 32.32 7.17
CA THR A 728 -19.55 32.23 5.96
C THR A 728 -19.60 33.51 5.12
N GLY A 729 -18.98 34.59 5.59
CA GLY A 729 -18.85 35.83 4.82
C GLY A 729 -20.08 36.75 4.83
N HIS A 730 -21.02 36.59 5.78
CA HIS A 730 -22.28 37.34 5.79
C HIS A 730 -22.15 38.73 6.41
N VAL A 731 -21.68 39.68 5.60
CA VAL A 731 -21.37 41.07 5.97
C VAL A 731 -22.52 41.80 6.68
N THR A 732 -23.78 41.64 6.24
CA THR A 732 -24.92 42.33 6.87
C THR A 732 -25.11 41.85 8.31
N VAL A 733 -25.00 40.55 8.57
CA VAL A 733 -25.09 40.00 9.93
C VAL A 733 -23.89 40.41 10.77
N ILE A 734 -22.68 40.38 10.19
CA ILE A 734 -21.48 40.91 10.87
C ILE A 734 -21.73 42.34 11.35
N LYS A 735 -22.24 43.22 10.48
CA LYS A 735 -22.54 44.62 10.85
C LYS A 735 -23.58 44.73 11.95
N LEU A 736 -24.68 43.97 11.86
CA LEU A 736 -25.74 43.95 12.89
C LEU A 736 -25.21 43.49 14.26
N LEU A 737 -24.44 42.41 14.30
CA LEU A 737 -23.84 41.93 15.55
C LEU A 737 -22.84 42.94 16.13
N LEU A 738 -22.04 43.59 15.27
CA LEU A 738 -21.08 44.63 15.68
C LEU A 738 -21.74 45.95 16.13
N ASP A 739 -22.99 46.20 15.76
CA ASP A 739 -23.77 47.35 16.24
C ASP A 739 -24.31 47.14 17.67
N THR A 740 -24.30 45.91 18.18
CA THR A 740 -24.64 45.63 19.57
C THR A 740 -23.45 45.98 20.48
N GLU A 741 -23.68 46.75 21.56
CA GLU A 741 -22.60 47.17 22.48
C GLU A 741 -21.99 46.01 23.31
N VAL A 742 -22.58 44.80 23.22
CA VAL A 742 -22.29 43.66 24.10
C VAL A 742 -21.35 42.62 23.45
N VAL A 743 -21.14 42.66 22.13
CA VAL A 743 -20.35 41.63 21.42
C VAL A 743 -18.84 41.85 21.56
N ASP A 744 -18.13 40.85 22.09
CA ASP A 744 -16.68 40.80 22.07
C ASP A 744 -16.17 40.37 20.68
N VAL A 745 -15.86 41.39 19.88
CA VAL A 745 -15.32 41.27 18.52
C VAL A 745 -13.99 40.52 18.44
N ASN A 746 -13.25 40.40 19.55
CA ASN A 746 -11.96 39.73 19.64
C ASN A 746 -12.02 38.42 20.42
N SER A 747 -13.21 37.95 20.73
CA SER A 747 -13.39 36.70 21.44
C SER A 747 -12.75 35.54 20.70
N LYS A 748 -12.24 34.57 21.47
CA LYS A 748 -11.51 33.43 20.94
C LYS A 748 -12.31 32.16 21.08
N ASP A 749 -12.28 31.33 20.04
CA ASP A 749 -12.73 29.94 20.13
C ASP A 749 -11.73 29.05 20.89
N ASN A 750 -12.05 27.76 21.05
CA ASN A 750 -11.21 26.79 21.75
C ASN A 750 -9.82 26.57 21.10
N LEU A 751 -9.66 26.93 19.82
CA LEU A 751 -8.38 26.93 19.11
C LEU A 751 -7.68 28.30 19.17
N GLY A 752 -8.20 29.24 19.95
CA GLY A 752 -7.64 30.58 20.11
C GLY A 752 -7.95 31.53 18.94
N ARG A 753 -8.78 31.12 17.97
CA ARG A 753 -9.06 31.87 16.75
C ARG A 753 -10.13 32.91 17.00
N THR A 754 -9.97 34.10 16.42
CA THR A 754 -10.97 35.17 16.42
C THR A 754 -11.86 35.13 15.18
N PRO A 755 -12.99 35.87 15.14
CA PRO A 755 -13.78 36.00 13.91
C PRO A 755 -12.95 36.52 12.72
N LEU A 756 -12.04 37.48 12.95
CA LEU A 756 -11.12 37.98 11.93
C LEU A 756 -10.20 36.88 11.39
N PHE A 757 -9.67 36.03 12.27
CA PHE A 757 -8.85 34.90 11.86
C PHE A 757 -9.64 33.92 10.99
N LEU A 758 -10.88 33.59 11.36
CA LEU A 758 -11.73 32.70 10.57
C LEU A 758 -12.08 33.29 9.19
N ALA A 759 -12.43 34.57 9.12
CA ALA A 759 -12.69 35.25 7.84
C ALA A 759 -11.46 35.25 6.92
N THR A 760 -10.26 35.40 7.51
CA THR A 760 -8.99 35.29 6.77
C THR A 760 -8.74 33.86 6.31
N PHE A 761 -8.92 32.88 7.19
CA PHE A 761 -8.74 31.45 6.90
C PHE A 761 -9.67 30.94 5.79
N LYS A 762 -10.90 31.47 5.72
CA LYS A 762 -11.92 31.13 4.70
C LYS A 762 -11.87 31.99 3.44
N GLU A 763 -10.92 32.91 3.36
CA GLU A 763 -10.69 33.76 2.19
C GLU A 763 -11.91 34.62 1.85
N CYS A 764 -12.45 35.33 2.85
CA CYS A 764 -13.60 36.23 2.69
C CYS A 764 -13.18 37.70 2.88
N PRO A 765 -12.67 38.39 1.83
CA PRO A 765 -12.19 39.77 1.92
C PRO A 765 -13.25 40.76 2.44
N GLU A 766 -14.51 40.59 2.06
CA GLU A 766 -15.60 41.48 2.45
C GLU A 766 -15.91 41.37 3.95
N ALA A 767 -15.86 40.16 4.52
CA ALA A 767 -16.01 39.94 5.95
C ALA A 767 -14.82 40.49 6.73
N VAL A 768 -13.59 40.30 6.22
CA VAL A 768 -12.38 40.90 6.79
C VAL A 768 -12.49 42.43 6.81
N LYS A 769 -12.94 43.04 5.69
CA LYS A 769 -13.20 44.49 5.59
C LYS A 769 -14.24 44.95 6.62
N ALA A 770 -15.39 44.29 6.66
CA ALA A 770 -16.48 44.65 7.57
C ALA A 770 -16.08 44.55 9.07
N LEU A 771 -15.28 43.56 9.44
CA LEU A 771 -14.77 43.42 10.81
C LEU A 771 -13.79 44.56 11.14
N LEU A 772 -12.83 44.84 10.25
CA LEU A 772 -11.78 45.83 10.51
C LEU A 772 -12.21 47.28 10.35
N ASP A 773 -13.38 47.55 9.75
CA ASP A 773 -14.00 48.89 9.76
C ASP A 773 -14.30 49.36 11.21
N ARG A 774 -14.34 48.45 12.20
CA ARG A 774 -14.48 48.78 13.62
C ARG A 774 -13.12 48.89 14.30
N ARG A 775 -12.88 50.06 14.92
CA ARG A 775 -11.66 50.36 15.70
C ARG A 775 -11.37 49.39 16.86
N LEU A 776 -12.36 48.62 17.32
CA LEU A 776 -12.21 47.70 18.45
C LEU A 776 -11.56 46.37 18.05
N VAL A 777 -11.47 46.04 16.75
CA VAL A 777 -10.88 44.78 16.29
C VAL A 777 -9.36 44.82 16.39
N ARG A 778 -8.79 43.80 17.04
CA ARG A 778 -7.35 43.61 17.21
C ARG A 778 -6.84 42.73 16.07
N VAL A 779 -6.06 43.33 15.18
CA VAL A 779 -5.51 42.69 13.96
C VAL A 779 -4.48 41.58 14.23
N ASP A 780 -3.76 41.65 15.34
CA ASP A 780 -2.62 40.76 15.65
C ASP A 780 -2.95 39.68 16.71
N VAL A 781 -4.23 39.35 16.89
CA VAL A 781 -4.59 38.30 17.85
C VAL A 781 -4.14 36.94 17.32
N LEU A 782 -3.33 36.25 18.14
CA LEU A 782 -2.78 34.94 17.80
C LEU A 782 -3.73 33.81 18.17
N ASP A 783 -3.77 32.78 17.32
CA ASP A 783 -4.40 31.50 17.63
C ASP A 783 -3.55 30.67 18.63
N ASN A 784 -4.02 29.47 18.98
CA ASN A 784 -3.28 28.53 19.81
C ASN A 784 -2.04 27.94 19.11
N GLY A 785 -1.83 28.17 17.82
CA GLY A 785 -0.59 27.89 17.09
C GLY A 785 0.42 29.05 17.12
N GLY A 786 0.02 30.21 17.64
CA GLY A 786 0.80 31.46 17.58
C GLY A 786 0.73 32.16 16.22
N THR A 787 -0.22 31.80 15.36
CA THR A 787 -0.42 32.35 14.02
C THR A 787 -1.27 33.60 14.10
N SER A 788 -0.81 34.70 13.49
CA SER A 788 -1.63 35.91 13.31
C SER A 788 -2.44 35.83 12.00
N PRO A 789 -3.54 36.60 11.86
CA PRO A 789 -4.25 36.72 10.59
C PRO A 789 -3.34 37.09 9.41
N LEU A 790 -2.35 37.97 9.63
CA LEU A 790 -1.39 38.34 8.58
C LEU A 790 -0.49 37.17 8.16
N ILE A 791 -0.02 36.36 9.11
CA ILE A 791 0.74 35.14 8.79
C ILE A 791 -0.15 34.19 7.98
N GLU A 792 -1.41 34.02 8.37
CA GLU A 792 -2.33 33.13 7.66
C GLU A 792 -2.58 33.57 6.21
N ALA A 793 -2.81 34.88 5.99
CA ALA A 793 -2.95 35.45 4.66
C ALA A 793 -1.68 35.25 3.81
N CYS A 794 -0.49 35.48 4.39
CA CYS A 794 0.79 35.26 3.71
C CYS A 794 1.08 33.77 3.44
N ARG A 795 0.61 32.87 4.31
CA ARG A 795 0.78 31.42 4.17
C ARG A 795 -0.10 30.84 3.07
N ARG A 796 -1.26 31.46 2.81
CA ARG A 796 -2.25 31.04 1.79
C ARG A 796 -2.16 31.79 0.47
N GLY A 797 -1.40 32.88 0.39
CA GLY A 797 -1.26 33.65 -0.84
C GLY A 797 -2.36 34.71 -1.06
N GLN A 798 -3.03 35.13 0.01
CA GLN A 798 -4.16 36.08 -0.06
C GLN A 798 -3.67 37.53 -0.09
N LEU A 799 -3.29 38.02 -1.27
CA LEU A 799 -2.71 39.36 -1.43
C LEU A 799 -3.61 40.48 -0.89
N ASP A 800 -4.90 40.49 -1.26
CA ASP A 800 -5.82 41.56 -0.88
C ASP A 800 -6.05 41.64 0.64
N ILE A 801 -6.17 40.48 1.28
CA ILE A 801 -6.34 40.39 2.73
C ILE A 801 -5.04 40.79 3.44
N ALA A 802 -3.89 40.31 2.99
CA ALA A 802 -2.59 40.70 3.54
C ALA A 802 -2.36 42.21 3.41
N GLN A 803 -2.65 42.80 2.24
CA GLN A 803 -2.60 44.24 2.03
C GLN A 803 -3.51 44.97 3.02
N PHE A 804 -4.76 44.55 3.14
CA PHE A 804 -5.72 45.24 3.98
C PHE A 804 -5.35 45.15 5.48
N LEU A 805 -4.89 43.99 5.95
CA LEU A 805 -4.37 43.81 7.31
C LEU A 805 -3.17 44.73 7.59
N LEU A 806 -2.24 44.88 6.65
CA LEU A 806 -1.10 45.79 6.77
C LEU A 806 -1.55 47.26 6.86
N HIS A 807 -2.53 47.68 6.06
CA HIS A 807 -3.08 49.05 6.14
C HIS A 807 -3.77 49.32 7.48
N GLN A 808 -4.36 48.29 8.11
CA GLN A 808 -4.99 48.37 9.44
C GLN A 808 -3.99 48.20 10.60
N GLY A 809 -2.68 48.21 10.30
CA GLY A 809 -1.63 48.22 11.31
C GLY A 809 -1.20 46.85 11.84
N ALA A 810 -1.51 45.75 11.14
CA ALA A 810 -1.00 44.42 11.48
C ALA A 810 0.54 44.42 11.49
N ASN A 811 1.14 43.81 12.50
CA ASN A 811 2.59 43.80 12.66
C ASN A 811 3.25 42.89 11.62
N PRO A 812 3.99 43.43 10.62
CA PRO A 812 4.60 42.64 9.56
C PRO A 812 5.78 41.77 10.04
N ASN A 813 6.23 41.97 11.28
CA ASN A 813 7.39 41.30 11.88
C ASN A 813 7.01 40.34 13.01
N ALA A 814 5.72 40.15 13.32
CA ALA A 814 5.30 39.23 14.37
C ALA A 814 5.60 37.78 13.96
N PRO A 815 6.41 37.01 14.71
CA PRO A 815 6.69 35.63 14.38
C PRO A 815 5.63 34.67 14.95
N ASP A 816 5.44 33.52 14.31
CA ASP A 816 4.69 32.40 14.87
C ASP A 816 5.47 31.66 15.98
N ARG A 817 4.90 30.58 16.52
CA ARG A 817 5.59 29.76 17.53
C ARG A 817 6.92 29.19 17.03
N ALA A 818 7.05 28.88 15.75
CA ALA A 818 8.30 28.38 15.16
C ALA A 818 9.33 29.50 14.92
N GLY A 819 8.98 30.75 15.20
CA GLY A 819 9.84 31.91 14.96
C GLY A 819 9.72 32.47 13.55
N ARG A 820 8.74 32.02 12.75
CA ARG A 820 8.59 32.43 11.35
C ARG A 820 7.70 33.66 11.21
N THR A 821 8.20 34.66 10.50
CA THR A 821 7.54 35.93 10.17
C THR A 821 6.65 35.80 8.92
N PRO A 822 5.72 36.75 8.68
CA PRO A 822 4.96 36.82 7.43
C PRO A 822 5.85 36.79 6.18
N LEU A 823 6.98 37.51 6.21
CA LEU A 823 7.95 37.53 5.10
C LEU A 823 8.58 36.16 4.85
N GLN A 824 8.93 35.41 5.91
CA GLN A 824 9.43 34.04 5.76
C GLN A 824 8.37 33.11 5.15
N TRP A 825 7.11 33.20 5.57
CA TRP A 825 6.04 32.38 5.00
C TRP A 825 5.78 32.68 3.53
N ALA A 826 5.68 33.97 3.17
CA ALA A 826 5.54 34.39 1.78
C ALA A 826 6.74 33.95 0.92
N ALA A 827 7.96 34.04 1.47
CA ALA A 827 9.18 33.62 0.78
C ALA A 827 9.30 32.10 0.62
N LEU A 828 8.89 31.32 1.64
CA LEU A 828 8.87 29.86 1.63
C LEU A 828 7.81 29.30 0.67
N ARG A 829 6.72 30.05 0.42
CA ARG A 829 5.65 29.67 -0.51
C ARG A 829 5.79 30.26 -1.91
N GLY A 830 6.72 31.19 -2.11
CA GLY A 830 7.00 31.76 -3.42
C GLY A 830 6.04 32.88 -3.85
N TYR A 831 5.30 33.50 -2.94
CA TYR A 831 4.31 34.54 -3.28
C TYR A 831 4.98 35.89 -3.53
N VAL A 832 5.48 36.10 -4.75
CA VAL A 832 6.26 37.28 -5.16
C VAL A 832 5.57 38.60 -4.82
N GLU A 833 4.30 38.77 -5.18
CA GLU A 833 3.55 40.02 -4.96
C GLU A 833 3.34 40.34 -3.47
N ILE A 834 3.17 39.31 -2.62
CA ILE A 834 3.07 39.48 -1.17
C ILE A 834 4.43 39.88 -0.60
N VAL A 835 5.52 39.25 -1.07
CA VAL A 835 6.88 39.63 -0.67
C VAL A 835 7.15 41.09 -1.06
N GLU A 836 6.83 41.50 -2.28
CA GLU A 836 6.93 42.90 -2.73
C GLU A 836 6.19 43.85 -1.80
N LYS A 837 4.95 43.52 -1.46
CA LYS A 837 4.16 44.34 -0.55
C LYS A 837 4.78 44.41 0.84
N LEU A 838 5.21 43.30 1.42
CA LEU A 838 5.85 43.27 2.73
C LEU A 838 7.16 44.06 2.76
N LEU A 839 7.95 44.00 1.68
CA LEU A 839 9.18 44.79 1.53
C LEU A 839 8.92 46.29 1.43
N SER A 840 7.75 46.70 0.92
CA SER A 840 7.35 48.10 0.87
C SER A 840 6.98 48.68 2.25
N VAL A 841 6.78 47.84 3.28
CA VAL A 841 6.37 48.28 4.63
C VAL A 841 7.59 48.85 5.39
N PRO A 842 7.52 50.11 5.89
CA PRO A 842 8.60 50.68 6.68
C PRO A 842 8.91 49.85 7.94
N GLY A 843 10.19 49.55 8.17
CA GLY A 843 10.62 48.82 9.37
C GLY A 843 10.49 47.29 9.31
N ILE A 844 10.23 46.72 8.12
CA ILE A 844 10.29 45.26 7.90
C ILE A 844 11.68 44.69 8.25
N LYS A 845 11.73 43.61 9.02
CA LYS A 845 12.95 42.90 9.41
C LYS A 845 13.26 41.80 8.40
N LEU A 846 14.28 42.02 7.57
CA LEU A 846 14.62 41.15 6.44
C LEU A 846 15.36 39.86 6.85
N ASP A 847 16.08 39.87 7.97
CA ASP A 847 16.99 38.77 8.36
C ASP A 847 16.59 38.11 9.68
N THR A 848 15.29 38.13 10.01
CA THR A 848 14.79 37.44 11.21
C THR A 848 15.04 35.94 11.06
N LYS A 849 15.60 35.33 12.11
CA LYS A 849 15.89 33.89 12.17
C LYS A 849 14.78 33.17 12.91
N ASP A 850 14.29 32.08 12.32
CA ASP A 850 13.37 31.17 13.00
C ASP A 850 14.15 30.21 13.96
N ARG A 851 13.44 29.25 14.57
CA ARG A 851 14.05 28.27 15.49
C ARG A 851 15.14 27.40 14.85
N TRP A 852 15.17 27.25 13.54
CA TRP A 852 16.20 26.51 12.80
C TRP A 852 17.26 27.43 12.20
N HIS A 853 17.29 28.69 12.64
CA HIS A 853 18.12 29.77 12.09
C HIS A 853 17.88 30.03 10.59
N GLN A 854 16.68 29.75 10.07
CA GLN A 854 16.30 30.08 8.69
C GLN A 854 15.93 31.56 8.58
N THR A 855 16.44 32.25 7.56
CA THR A 855 16.01 33.61 7.18
C THR A 855 15.00 33.54 6.02
N PRO A 856 14.25 34.62 5.68
CA PRO A 856 13.42 34.62 4.47
C PRO A 856 14.20 34.28 3.20
N PHE A 857 15.43 34.80 3.08
CA PHE A 857 16.30 34.52 1.93
C PHE A 857 16.67 33.03 1.85
N LEU A 858 17.05 32.42 2.98
CA LEU A 858 17.37 31.00 3.03
C LEU A 858 16.14 30.10 2.82
N SER A 859 14.97 30.55 3.27
CA SER A 859 13.68 29.85 3.06
C SER A 859 13.31 29.82 1.58
N ALA A 860 13.47 30.93 0.86
CA ALA A 860 13.24 31.00 -0.59
C ALA A 860 14.19 30.08 -1.37
N ALA A 861 15.47 30.00 -0.99
CA ALA A 861 16.44 29.07 -1.59
C ALA A 861 16.20 27.60 -1.21
N THR A 862 15.60 27.34 -0.05
CA THR A 862 15.26 25.97 0.35
C THR A 862 14.03 25.47 -0.40
N ALA A 863 13.01 26.32 -0.60
CA ALA A 863 11.77 25.97 -1.28
C ALA A 863 11.85 26.04 -2.81
N GLY A 864 12.79 26.81 -3.33
CA GLY A 864 13.12 26.83 -4.74
C GLY A 864 12.54 28.01 -5.53
N HIS A 865 12.42 29.17 -4.88
CA HIS A 865 11.69 30.32 -5.42
C HIS A 865 12.63 31.40 -5.95
N ALA A 866 13.20 31.17 -7.14
CA ALA A 866 14.17 32.07 -7.78
C ALA A 866 13.69 33.52 -7.94
N ALA A 867 12.41 33.73 -8.27
CA ALA A 867 11.84 35.09 -8.38
C ALA A 867 11.88 35.85 -7.05
N VAL A 868 11.51 35.17 -5.95
CA VAL A 868 11.59 35.73 -4.59
C VAL A 868 13.04 35.99 -4.19
N LEU A 869 13.97 35.08 -4.49
CA LEU A 869 15.40 35.29 -4.23
C LEU A 869 15.93 36.55 -4.91
N ARG A 870 15.62 36.72 -6.20
CA ARG A 870 16.01 37.91 -6.96
C ARG A 870 15.44 39.18 -6.33
N LEU A 871 14.17 39.14 -5.95
CA LEU A 871 13.48 40.26 -5.32
C LEU A 871 14.13 40.65 -3.99
N LEU A 872 14.36 39.68 -3.12
CA LEU A 872 14.99 39.88 -1.82
C LEU A 872 16.43 40.39 -1.98
N ALA A 873 17.24 39.82 -2.88
CA ALA A 873 18.60 40.25 -3.14
C ALA A 873 18.70 41.73 -3.59
N ASN A 874 17.72 42.21 -4.35
CA ASN A 874 17.67 43.59 -4.85
C ASN A 874 17.48 44.66 -3.74
N THR A 875 17.07 44.27 -2.52
CA THR A 875 16.86 45.22 -1.40
C THR A 875 18.16 45.78 -0.81
N LYS A 876 19.34 45.26 -1.19
CA LYS A 876 20.70 45.64 -0.74
C LYS A 876 20.99 45.56 0.76
N ARG A 877 19.98 45.42 1.62
CA ARG A 877 20.09 45.37 3.08
C ARG A 877 20.03 43.94 3.64
N ILE A 878 19.70 42.96 2.81
CA ILE A 878 19.52 41.57 3.22
C ILE A 878 20.86 40.84 3.38
N GLU A 879 20.97 39.95 4.36
CA GLU A 879 22.11 39.05 4.50
C GLU A 879 22.06 37.99 3.39
N LEU A 880 23.05 38.00 2.49
CA LEU A 880 23.10 37.10 1.33
C LEU A 880 23.66 35.71 1.64
N ASN A 881 24.45 35.58 2.71
CA ASN A 881 25.10 34.31 3.11
C ASN A 881 24.71 33.85 4.54
N PRO A 882 23.41 33.87 4.90
CA PRO A 882 22.99 33.43 6.23
C PRO A 882 23.28 31.93 6.40
N ARG A 883 23.68 31.54 7.61
CA ARG A 883 23.88 30.14 7.98
C ARG A 883 22.77 29.68 8.90
N ASN A 884 22.16 28.53 8.59
CA ASN A 884 21.20 27.88 9.48
C ASN A 884 21.91 27.07 10.59
N GLU A 885 21.15 26.34 11.42
CA GLU A 885 21.68 25.46 12.47
C GLU A 885 22.67 24.38 12.01
N GLN A 886 22.70 24.06 10.72
CA GLN A 886 23.64 23.08 10.14
C GLN A 886 24.79 23.75 9.35
N GLY A 887 24.95 25.06 9.47
CA GLY A 887 25.94 25.83 8.73
C GLY A 887 25.62 25.98 7.23
N CYS A 888 24.44 25.56 6.77
CA CYS A 888 24.04 25.65 5.36
C CYS A 888 23.72 27.10 4.97
N THR A 889 24.24 27.54 3.84
CA THR A 889 23.92 28.79 3.14
C THR A 889 22.91 28.59 2.01
N PRO A 890 22.34 29.66 1.41
CA PRO A 890 21.41 29.54 0.29
C PRO A 890 22.00 28.73 -0.88
N LEU A 891 23.27 28.96 -1.21
CA LEU A 891 23.96 28.23 -2.28
C LEU A 891 24.12 26.74 -1.96
N THR A 892 24.46 26.38 -0.71
CA THR A 892 24.53 24.96 -0.31
C THR A 892 23.17 24.27 -0.35
N LYS A 893 22.07 24.97 -0.04
CA LYS A 893 20.70 24.42 -0.14
C LYS A 893 20.26 24.24 -1.59
N ALA A 894 20.48 25.24 -2.44
CA ALA A 894 20.20 25.14 -3.87
C ALA A 894 20.99 23.98 -4.51
N ALA A 895 22.28 23.83 -4.15
CA ALA A 895 23.11 22.72 -4.59
C ALA A 895 22.65 21.37 -4.03
N TRP A 896 22.16 21.31 -2.79
CA TRP A 896 21.63 20.08 -2.19
C TRP A 896 20.40 19.54 -2.93
N PHE A 897 19.49 20.43 -3.32
CA PHE A 897 18.27 20.08 -4.05
C PHE A 897 18.44 20.05 -5.57
N GLY A 898 19.63 20.36 -6.10
CA GLY A 898 19.92 20.31 -7.54
C GLY A 898 19.21 21.40 -8.35
N ARG A 899 18.91 22.54 -7.73
CA ARG A 899 18.11 23.62 -8.35
C ARG A 899 18.97 24.49 -9.26
N LEU A 900 19.25 24.03 -10.49
CA LEU A 900 20.13 24.72 -11.43
C LEU A 900 19.79 26.23 -11.62
N PRO A 901 18.53 26.65 -11.87
CA PRO A 901 18.21 28.06 -12.08
C PRO A 901 18.49 28.95 -10.85
N GLU A 902 18.37 28.40 -9.64
CA GLU A 902 18.67 29.12 -8.41
C GLU A 902 20.17 29.20 -8.16
N VAL A 903 20.91 28.14 -8.48
CA VAL A 903 22.37 28.16 -8.40
C VAL A 903 22.90 29.21 -9.37
N GLU A 904 22.43 29.25 -10.62
CA GLU A 904 22.79 30.28 -11.60
C GLU A 904 22.45 31.68 -11.10
N LEU A 905 21.24 31.87 -10.56
CA LEU A 905 20.82 33.15 -10.00
C LEU A 905 21.71 33.58 -8.83
N LEU A 906 21.94 32.70 -7.84
CA LEU A 906 22.77 32.99 -6.68
C LEU A 906 24.21 33.32 -7.09
N LEU A 907 24.79 32.58 -8.04
CA LEU A 907 26.13 32.87 -8.56
C LEU A 907 26.22 34.19 -9.34
N SER A 908 25.11 34.67 -9.89
CA SER A 908 25.00 35.97 -10.57
C SER A 908 24.86 37.17 -9.62
N ILE A 909 24.56 36.93 -8.34
CA ILE A 909 24.40 37.98 -7.33
C ILE A 909 25.77 38.31 -6.72
N ASP A 910 26.18 39.58 -6.84
CA ASP A 910 27.41 40.07 -6.22
C ASP A 910 27.35 39.93 -4.69
N GLY A 911 28.38 39.30 -4.10
CA GLY A 911 28.50 39.10 -2.65
C GLY A 911 28.07 37.73 -2.14
N ILE A 912 27.55 36.83 -2.99
CA ILE A 912 27.34 35.42 -2.63
C ILE A 912 28.68 34.71 -2.49
N ASP A 913 28.87 34.01 -1.36
CA ASP A 913 30.00 33.11 -1.15
C ASP A 913 29.85 31.89 -2.05
N ARG A 914 30.85 31.64 -2.89
CA ARG A 914 30.86 30.53 -3.86
C ARG A 914 31.34 29.21 -3.27
N GLU A 915 32.15 29.27 -2.21
CA GLU A 915 32.73 28.10 -1.56
C GLU A 915 32.40 28.01 -0.05
N PRO A 916 31.13 28.24 0.35
CA PRO A 916 30.75 28.14 1.74
C PRO A 916 30.88 26.68 2.20
N VAL A 917 31.54 26.48 3.32
CA VAL A 917 31.56 25.17 3.98
C VAL A 917 30.45 25.10 5.03
N ASP A 918 29.62 24.06 4.95
CA ASP A 918 28.69 23.69 6.01
C ASP A 918 29.42 23.12 7.24
N ASP A 919 28.70 22.81 8.31
CA ASP A 919 29.30 22.29 9.56
C ASP A 919 29.94 20.90 9.38
N TRP A 920 29.65 20.23 8.27
CA TRP A 920 30.26 18.95 7.88
C TRP A 920 31.47 19.13 6.98
N GLY A 921 31.79 20.36 6.57
CA GLY A 921 32.93 20.71 5.74
C GLY A 921 32.73 20.48 4.25
N PHE A 922 31.48 20.31 3.78
CA PHE A 922 31.17 20.20 2.35
C PHE A 922 30.90 21.59 1.75
N THR A 923 31.47 21.83 0.57
CA THR A 923 31.17 22.98 -0.28
C THR A 923 29.94 22.68 -1.16
N PRO A 924 29.29 23.69 -1.79
CA PRO A 924 28.17 23.45 -2.69
C PRO A 924 28.52 22.46 -3.82
N LEU A 925 29.74 22.53 -4.35
CA LEU A 925 30.25 21.59 -5.37
C LEU A 925 30.24 20.15 -4.86
N LEU A 926 30.79 19.90 -3.67
CA LEU A 926 30.84 18.56 -3.09
C LEU A 926 29.44 18.02 -2.73
N ILE A 927 28.54 18.91 -2.30
CA ILE A 927 27.14 18.57 -2.04
C ILE A 927 26.43 18.12 -3.33
N ALA A 928 26.56 18.91 -4.41
CA ALA A 928 25.96 18.60 -5.70
C ALA A 928 26.49 17.29 -6.26
N LEU A 929 27.80 17.06 -6.15
CA LEU A 929 28.47 15.85 -6.60
C LEU A 929 28.00 14.61 -5.86
N ARG A 930 27.91 14.67 -4.52
CA ARG A 930 27.39 13.57 -3.71
C ARG A 930 25.92 13.27 -4.04
N ARG A 931 25.14 14.29 -4.39
CA ARG A 931 23.71 14.14 -4.71
C ARG A 931 23.45 13.76 -6.18
N GLY A 932 24.47 13.71 -7.02
CA GLY A 932 24.34 13.39 -8.46
C GLY A 932 23.76 14.51 -9.30
N HIS A 933 23.92 15.77 -8.88
CA HIS A 933 23.42 16.93 -9.62
C HIS A 933 24.47 17.40 -10.62
N ASP A 934 24.72 16.61 -11.66
CA ASP A 934 25.84 16.79 -12.60
C ASP A 934 25.85 18.17 -13.27
N ASP A 935 24.69 18.73 -13.61
CA ASP A 935 24.61 20.06 -14.22
C ASP A 935 25.00 21.18 -13.25
N VAL A 936 24.67 21.02 -11.96
CA VAL A 936 25.12 21.91 -10.90
C VAL A 936 26.63 21.73 -10.64
N VAL A 937 27.15 20.51 -10.74
CA VAL A 937 28.61 20.23 -10.66
C VAL A 937 29.35 20.94 -11.79
N LYS A 938 28.87 20.83 -13.04
CA LYS A 938 29.46 21.52 -14.20
C LYS A 938 29.48 23.03 -13.99
N LEU A 939 28.40 23.60 -13.46
CA LEU A 939 28.29 25.04 -13.22
C LEU A 939 29.20 25.53 -12.08
N LEU A 940 29.33 24.76 -11.00
CA LEU A 940 30.13 25.12 -9.83
C LEU A 940 31.62 24.81 -9.99
N THR A 941 32.01 24.01 -11.00
CA THR A 941 33.41 23.69 -11.26
C THR A 941 34.10 24.89 -11.93
N PRO A 942 35.13 25.49 -11.31
CA PRO A 942 35.82 26.64 -11.89
C PRO A 942 36.52 26.29 -13.21
N ALA A 943 36.44 27.17 -14.21
CA ALA A 943 37.13 26.98 -15.50
C ALA A 943 38.66 26.87 -15.40
N GLY A 944 39.25 27.33 -14.28
CA GLY A 944 40.69 27.24 -13.99
C GLY A 944 41.12 26.00 -13.19
N GLY A 945 40.22 25.05 -12.92
CA GLY A 945 40.47 23.89 -12.05
C GLY A 945 40.29 24.19 -10.55
N LEU A 946 40.25 23.15 -9.74
CA LEU A 946 40.12 23.25 -8.28
C LEU A 946 41.49 23.47 -7.61
N ASP A 947 41.52 24.16 -6.48
CA ASP A 947 42.73 24.21 -5.65
C ASP A 947 43.13 22.82 -5.12
N SER A 948 44.38 22.64 -4.68
CA SER A 948 44.90 21.32 -4.29
C SER A 948 44.18 20.66 -3.09
N LYS A 949 43.61 21.46 -2.18
CA LYS A 949 42.89 20.96 -1.00
C LYS A 949 41.46 20.55 -1.38
N THR A 950 40.81 21.34 -2.22
CA THR A 950 39.46 21.11 -2.75
C THR A 950 39.47 19.96 -3.75
N GLN A 951 40.49 19.87 -4.61
CA GLN A 951 40.71 18.74 -5.53
C GLN A 951 40.85 17.43 -4.76
N ARG A 952 41.65 17.40 -3.68
CA ARG A 952 41.77 16.20 -2.85
C ARG A 952 40.40 15.78 -2.28
N ARG A 953 39.58 16.70 -1.77
CA ARG A 953 38.23 16.35 -1.26
C ARG A 953 37.28 15.92 -2.37
N TYR A 954 37.40 16.53 -3.53
CA TYR A 954 36.65 16.19 -4.74
C TYR A 954 36.95 14.76 -5.17
N ASP A 955 38.23 14.39 -5.32
CA ASP A 955 38.66 13.05 -5.74
C ASP A 955 38.19 11.98 -4.76
N GLN A 956 38.26 12.24 -3.45
CA GLN A 956 37.77 11.30 -2.42
C GLN A 956 36.25 11.14 -2.47
N THR A 957 35.51 12.22 -2.69
CA THR A 957 34.05 12.17 -2.81
C THR A 957 33.64 11.48 -4.11
N MET A 958 34.36 11.73 -5.21
CA MET A 958 34.15 11.02 -6.48
C MET A 958 34.45 9.53 -6.37
N LEU A 959 35.50 9.15 -5.64
CA LEU A 959 35.81 7.74 -5.41
C LEU A 959 34.71 7.06 -4.60
N SER A 960 34.14 7.75 -3.60
CA SER A 960 33.00 7.24 -2.84
C SER A 960 31.72 7.11 -3.69
N ARG A 961 31.48 8.05 -4.61
CA ARG A 961 30.36 7.99 -5.56
C ARG A 961 30.54 6.83 -6.54
N ALA A 962 31.74 6.67 -7.09
CA ALA A 962 32.07 5.53 -7.95
C ALA A 962 31.87 4.20 -7.21
N ALA A 963 32.19 4.15 -5.91
CA ALA A 963 31.92 3.00 -5.05
C ALA A 963 30.43 2.72 -4.83
N GLU A 964 29.59 3.75 -4.77
CA GLU A 964 28.13 3.64 -4.62
C GLU A 964 27.45 3.23 -5.93
N GLU A 965 27.83 3.86 -7.04
CA GLU A 965 27.25 3.64 -8.37
C GLU A 965 27.78 2.38 -9.06
N GLY A 966 28.99 1.94 -8.70
CA GLY A 966 29.67 0.83 -9.35
C GLY A 966 30.45 1.21 -10.61
N ASP A 967 30.79 2.50 -10.77
CA ASP A 967 31.56 3.02 -11.91
C ASP A 967 33.02 2.59 -11.80
N LYS A 968 33.35 1.52 -12.54
CA LYS A 968 34.65 0.88 -12.52
C LYS A 968 35.73 1.77 -13.15
N GLU A 969 35.43 2.38 -14.28
CA GLU A 969 36.35 3.19 -15.06
C GLU A 969 36.74 4.45 -14.29
N LEU A 970 35.76 5.12 -13.67
CA LEU A 970 36.00 6.29 -12.83
C LEU A 970 36.80 5.92 -11.58
N ALA A 971 36.43 4.84 -10.88
CA ALA A 971 37.16 4.38 -9.70
C ALA A 971 38.62 4.04 -10.05
N GLN A 972 38.87 3.37 -11.18
CA GLN A 972 40.21 3.03 -11.65
C GLN A 972 41.05 4.28 -11.90
N SER A 973 40.50 5.29 -12.58
CA SER A 973 41.18 6.56 -12.87
C SER A 973 41.53 7.33 -11.59
N LEU A 974 40.61 7.38 -10.62
CA LEU A 974 40.80 8.08 -9.35
C LEU A 974 41.85 7.38 -8.48
N LEU A 975 41.83 6.05 -8.40
CA LEU A 975 42.83 5.27 -7.67
C LEU A 975 44.23 5.43 -8.28
N GLN A 976 44.35 5.44 -9.62
CA GLN A 976 45.62 5.72 -10.31
C GLN A 976 46.12 7.15 -10.05
N SER A 977 45.21 8.09 -9.84
CA SER A 977 45.51 9.49 -9.50
C SER A 977 45.84 9.69 -8.01
N GLY A 978 45.83 8.62 -7.20
CA GLY A 978 46.18 8.66 -5.79
C GLY A 978 45.03 8.93 -4.82
N ALA A 979 43.77 8.75 -5.25
CA ALA A 979 42.63 8.74 -4.33
C ALA A 979 42.79 7.58 -3.31
N ASP A 980 42.37 7.80 -2.06
CA ASP A 980 42.64 6.87 -0.97
C ASP A 980 41.38 6.03 -0.70
N PRO A 981 41.40 4.71 -0.97
CA PRO A 981 40.24 3.84 -0.76
C PRO A 981 39.81 3.74 0.72
N ASN A 982 40.65 4.22 1.65
CA ASN A 982 40.41 4.22 3.09
C ASN A 982 39.99 5.59 3.64
N TYR A 983 39.88 6.60 2.78
CA TYR A 983 39.55 7.94 3.24
C TYR A 983 38.17 7.99 3.88
N GLU A 984 38.12 8.28 5.17
CA GLU A 984 36.88 8.46 5.91
C GLU A 984 36.66 9.92 6.30
N THR A 985 35.39 10.29 6.47
CA THR A 985 35.00 11.56 7.10
C THR A 985 34.15 11.28 8.33
N LYS A 986 33.76 12.32 9.09
CA LYS A 986 32.86 12.14 10.24
C LYS A 986 31.50 11.49 9.88
N LEU A 987 31.08 11.56 8.61
CA LEU A 987 29.79 11.06 8.14
C LEU A 987 29.92 9.94 7.09
N LEU A 988 30.92 10.03 6.22
CA LEU A 988 31.09 9.13 5.09
C LEU A 988 32.00 7.97 5.47
N ALA A 989 31.50 6.75 5.26
CA ALA A 989 32.30 5.54 5.37
C ALA A 989 33.42 5.53 4.31
N PRO A 990 34.52 4.83 4.56
CA PRO A 990 35.57 4.61 3.55
C PRO A 990 34.97 4.08 2.23
N PRO A 991 35.45 4.53 1.05
CA PRO A 991 34.96 4.05 -0.24
C PRO A 991 34.95 2.52 -0.36
N ILE A 992 35.94 1.83 0.22
CA ILE A 992 35.97 0.36 0.25
C ILE A 992 34.79 -0.27 1.01
N VAL A 993 34.33 0.39 2.09
CA VAL A 993 33.15 -0.04 2.86
C VAL A 993 31.87 0.25 2.08
N ILE A 994 31.80 1.39 1.37
CA ILE A 994 30.66 1.75 0.51
C ILE A 994 30.52 0.74 -0.64
N ALA A 995 31.62 0.38 -1.32
CA ALA A 995 31.59 -0.62 -2.39
C ALA A 995 31.07 -1.98 -1.89
N ALA A 996 31.47 -2.40 -0.69
CA ALA A 996 30.98 -3.63 -0.07
C ALA A 996 29.49 -3.54 0.32
N LEU A 997 29.05 -2.41 0.88
CA LEU A 997 27.64 -2.15 1.24
C LEU A 997 26.71 -2.22 0.01
N HIS A 998 27.11 -1.61 -1.10
CA HIS A 998 26.30 -1.54 -2.33
C HIS A 998 26.53 -2.73 -3.27
N GLY A 999 27.29 -3.75 -2.87
CA GLY A 999 27.49 -4.95 -3.67
C GLY A 999 28.34 -4.76 -4.93
N ARG A 1000 29.20 -3.74 -4.99
CA ARG A 1000 29.98 -3.38 -6.18
C ARG A 1000 31.27 -4.19 -6.28
N LEU A 1001 31.17 -5.43 -6.77
CA LEU A 1001 32.27 -6.40 -6.79
C LEU A 1001 33.52 -5.91 -7.54
N GLU A 1002 33.35 -5.37 -8.74
CA GLU A 1002 34.47 -4.93 -9.59
C GLU A 1002 35.20 -3.73 -8.98
N VAL A 1003 34.46 -2.73 -8.49
CA VAL A 1003 35.04 -1.57 -7.81
C VAL A 1003 35.73 -1.98 -6.51
N LEU A 1004 35.13 -2.90 -5.75
CA LEU A 1004 35.72 -3.44 -4.53
C LEU A 1004 37.06 -4.14 -4.81
N ARG A 1005 37.15 -4.95 -5.88
CA ARG A 1005 38.41 -5.60 -6.28
C ARG A 1005 39.49 -4.57 -6.62
N LEU A 1006 39.16 -3.54 -7.39
CA LEU A 1006 40.09 -2.44 -7.70
C LEU A 1006 40.59 -1.74 -6.43
N MET A 1007 39.72 -1.49 -5.46
CA MET A 1007 40.11 -0.88 -4.19
C MET A 1007 41.01 -1.77 -3.34
N ILE A 1008 40.77 -3.09 -3.33
CA ILE A 1008 41.63 -4.07 -2.65
C ILE A 1008 43.01 -4.10 -3.33
N GLU A 1009 43.07 -4.13 -4.66
CA GLU A 1009 44.32 -4.09 -5.44
C GLU A 1009 45.11 -2.80 -5.21
N ALA A 1010 44.41 -1.67 -5.02
CA ALA A 1010 45.01 -0.37 -4.68
C ALA A 1010 45.45 -0.25 -3.20
N GLY A 1011 45.40 -1.33 -2.41
CA GLY A 1011 45.84 -1.32 -1.01
C GLY A 1011 44.78 -0.86 -0.01
N GLY A 1012 43.49 -0.94 -0.38
CA GLY A 1012 42.38 -0.68 0.52
C GLY A 1012 42.34 -1.66 1.70
N ASN A 1013 42.20 -1.12 2.91
CA ASN A 1013 42.06 -1.86 4.14
C ASN A 1013 40.64 -2.44 4.25
N VAL A 1014 40.52 -3.74 3.96
CA VAL A 1014 39.27 -4.51 4.03
C VAL A 1014 38.65 -4.56 5.44
N ASN A 1015 39.42 -4.24 6.48
CA ASN A 1015 38.97 -4.20 7.87
C ASN A 1015 38.52 -2.81 8.32
N SER A 1016 38.45 -1.83 7.39
CA SER A 1016 38.01 -0.48 7.73
C SER A 1016 36.57 -0.47 8.24
N LYS A 1017 36.31 0.39 9.23
CA LYS A 1017 35.02 0.52 9.89
C LYS A 1017 34.33 1.81 9.50
N ALA A 1018 33.02 1.74 9.26
CA ALA A 1018 32.22 2.94 9.06
C ALA A 1018 32.20 3.79 10.35
N PRO A 1019 32.25 5.13 10.26
CA PRO A 1019 32.23 6.02 11.43
C PRO A 1019 31.02 5.77 12.33
N LYS A 1020 29.86 5.53 11.70
CA LYS A 1020 28.60 5.20 12.35
C LYS A 1020 28.49 3.70 12.53
N HIS A 1021 28.10 3.25 13.73
CA HIS A 1021 27.98 1.85 14.15
C HIS A 1021 29.29 1.03 14.16
N GLN A 1022 30.39 1.52 13.59
CA GLN A 1022 31.69 0.84 13.57
C GLN A 1022 31.68 -0.51 12.81
N ARG A 1023 30.78 -0.63 11.82
CA ARG A 1023 30.60 -1.82 10.97
C ARG A 1023 31.64 -1.90 9.85
N THR A 1024 32.12 -3.10 9.53
CA THR A 1024 33.05 -3.37 8.41
C THR A 1024 32.30 -3.62 7.11
N GLY A 1025 32.99 -3.54 5.96
CA GLY A 1025 32.42 -3.94 4.66
C GLY A 1025 31.89 -5.38 4.67
N LEU A 1026 32.60 -6.30 5.33
CA LEU A 1026 32.18 -7.70 5.47
C LEU A 1026 30.89 -7.83 6.29
N SER A 1027 30.72 -7.03 7.35
CA SER A 1027 29.50 -7.06 8.16
C SER A 1027 28.25 -6.57 7.39
N TRP A 1028 28.41 -5.59 6.52
CA TRP A 1028 27.34 -5.13 5.63
C TRP A 1028 27.01 -6.18 4.56
N ALA A 1029 28.04 -6.71 3.89
CA ALA A 1029 27.87 -7.77 2.89
C ALA A 1029 27.19 -9.02 3.48
N ALA A 1030 27.50 -9.37 4.72
CA ALA A 1030 26.88 -10.47 5.46
C ALA A 1030 25.40 -10.21 5.76
N GLY A 1031 25.04 -8.99 6.17
CA GLY A 1031 23.64 -8.60 6.42
C GLY A 1031 22.78 -8.53 5.16
N GLU A 1032 23.34 -8.05 4.05
CA GLU A 1032 22.64 -8.01 2.75
C GLU A 1032 22.57 -9.40 2.10
N GLY A 1033 23.54 -10.27 2.38
CA GLY A 1033 23.65 -11.61 1.80
C GLY A 1033 24.35 -11.63 0.44
N THR A 1034 25.27 -10.70 0.19
CA THR A 1034 25.98 -10.59 -1.09
C THR A 1034 27.15 -11.58 -1.16
N GLU A 1035 26.85 -12.83 -1.53
CA GLU A 1035 27.80 -13.96 -1.57
C GLU A 1035 29.12 -13.63 -2.28
N HIS A 1036 29.05 -13.04 -3.48
CA HIS A 1036 30.22 -12.67 -4.28
C HIS A 1036 31.13 -11.66 -3.58
N ILE A 1037 30.57 -10.73 -2.80
CA ILE A 1037 31.32 -9.74 -2.01
C ILE A 1037 31.94 -10.40 -0.78
N ILE A 1038 31.18 -11.25 -0.10
CA ILE A 1038 31.66 -12.03 1.04
C ILE A 1038 32.86 -12.87 0.60
N SER A 1039 32.76 -13.60 -0.51
CA SER A 1039 33.87 -14.39 -1.05
C SER A 1039 35.07 -13.52 -1.44
N ALA A 1040 34.85 -12.35 -2.06
CA ALA A 1040 35.93 -11.44 -2.44
C ALA A 1040 36.67 -10.87 -1.21
N LEU A 1041 35.95 -10.48 -0.16
CA LEU A 1041 36.52 -9.97 1.09
C LEU A 1041 37.23 -11.07 1.89
N LEU A 1042 36.63 -12.26 1.99
CA LEU A 1042 37.25 -13.41 2.68
C LEU A 1042 38.51 -13.92 1.97
N SER A 1043 38.60 -13.72 0.64
CA SER A 1043 39.81 -14.06 -0.13
C SER A 1043 40.88 -12.96 -0.08
N ALA A 1044 40.58 -11.79 0.47
CA ALA A 1044 41.50 -10.66 0.51
C ALA A 1044 42.60 -10.88 1.57
N PRO A 1045 43.86 -10.50 1.27
CA PRO A 1045 44.94 -10.66 2.23
C PRO A 1045 44.72 -9.81 3.48
N GLY A 1046 44.85 -10.42 4.66
CA GLY A 1046 44.76 -9.73 5.95
C GLY A 1046 43.34 -9.45 6.45
N ILE A 1047 42.30 -10.03 5.84
CA ILE A 1047 40.92 -9.97 6.36
C ILE A 1047 40.81 -10.57 7.77
N ILE A 1048 40.02 -9.93 8.64
CA ILE A 1048 39.64 -10.43 9.96
C ILE A 1048 38.14 -10.75 9.92
N PRO A 1049 37.73 -12.01 9.69
CA PRO A 1049 36.33 -12.39 9.47
C PRO A 1049 35.41 -12.06 10.65
N ASP A 1050 35.93 -12.10 11.88
CA ASP A 1050 35.19 -11.86 13.12
C ASP A 1050 35.32 -10.43 13.67
N LEU A 1051 35.78 -9.49 12.85
CA LEU A 1051 35.93 -8.11 13.30
C LEU A 1051 34.58 -7.50 13.68
N ALA A 1052 34.35 -7.41 14.99
CA ALA A 1052 33.09 -6.94 15.55
C ALA A 1052 32.95 -5.41 15.49
N ASP A 1053 31.70 -4.95 15.45
CA ASP A 1053 31.35 -3.53 15.48
C ASP A 1053 31.38 -2.95 16.90
N GLY A 1054 30.89 -1.71 17.08
CA GLY A 1054 30.92 -1.01 18.37
C GLY A 1054 30.07 -1.65 19.48
N GLU A 1055 29.17 -2.57 19.13
CA GLU A 1055 28.28 -3.29 20.05
C GLU A 1055 28.71 -4.76 20.22
N GLY A 1056 29.83 -5.16 19.60
CA GLY A 1056 30.33 -6.54 19.62
C GLY A 1056 29.69 -7.45 18.57
N ARG A 1057 28.95 -6.92 17.60
CA ARG A 1057 28.29 -7.73 16.55
C ARG A 1057 29.28 -8.08 15.44
N THR A 1058 29.45 -9.37 15.18
CA THR A 1058 30.30 -9.91 14.10
C THR A 1058 29.55 -9.96 12.75
N PRO A 1059 30.24 -10.14 11.61
CA PRO A 1059 29.57 -10.41 10.34
C PRO A 1059 28.62 -11.62 10.39
N LEU A 1060 29.00 -12.68 11.11
CA LEU A 1060 28.12 -13.85 11.31
C LEU A 1060 26.82 -13.48 12.04
N TYR A 1061 26.89 -12.62 13.07
CA TYR A 1061 25.69 -12.11 13.74
C TYR A 1061 24.72 -11.43 12.75
N TYR A 1062 25.25 -10.60 11.84
CA TYR A 1062 24.42 -9.91 10.84
C TYR A 1062 23.79 -10.86 9.83
N ALA A 1063 24.55 -11.84 9.34
CA ALA A 1063 24.01 -12.87 8.45
C ALA A 1063 22.89 -13.67 9.13
N VAL A 1064 23.01 -13.97 10.41
CA VAL A 1064 21.96 -14.64 11.20
C VAL A 1064 20.74 -13.74 11.40
N ARG A 1065 20.93 -12.49 11.86
CA ARG A 1065 19.86 -11.51 12.11
C ARG A 1065 18.99 -11.23 10.90
N TYR A 1066 19.62 -11.18 9.72
CA TYR A 1066 18.93 -10.93 8.45
C TYR A 1066 18.64 -12.21 7.66
N LYS A 1067 18.82 -13.39 8.30
CA LYS A 1067 18.42 -14.71 7.80
C LYS A 1067 19.06 -15.10 6.46
N LYS A 1068 20.33 -14.73 6.26
CA LYS A 1068 21.10 -14.99 5.04
C LYS A 1068 21.83 -16.32 5.13
N ILE A 1069 21.14 -17.42 4.81
CA ILE A 1069 21.64 -18.80 4.97
C ILE A 1069 22.96 -19.05 4.23
N GLU A 1070 23.07 -18.65 2.97
CA GLU A 1070 24.30 -18.85 2.19
C GLU A 1070 25.46 -17.99 2.70
N ALA A 1071 25.19 -16.76 3.16
CA ALA A 1071 26.19 -15.94 3.83
C ALA A 1071 26.71 -16.59 5.12
N VAL A 1072 25.81 -17.19 5.92
CA VAL A 1072 26.19 -17.96 7.11
C VAL A 1072 27.07 -19.15 6.74
N LYS A 1073 26.72 -19.93 5.71
CA LYS A 1073 27.55 -21.06 5.24
C LYS A 1073 28.93 -20.60 4.79
N LEU A 1074 29.02 -19.51 4.01
CA LEU A 1074 30.29 -18.95 3.55
C LEU A 1074 31.17 -18.46 4.71
N LEU A 1075 30.58 -17.78 5.70
CA LEU A 1075 31.30 -17.30 6.88
C LEU A 1075 31.76 -18.47 7.76
N LEU A 1076 30.92 -19.47 8.02
CA LEU A 1076 31.30 -20.65 8.81
C LEU A 1076 32.36 -21.52 8.13
N ALA A 1077 32.43 -21.50 6.80
CA ALA A 1077 33.48 -22.18 6.05
C ALA A 1077 34.84 -21.44 6.11
N ALA A 1078 34.87 -20.19 6.55
CA ALA A 1078 36.09 -19.38 6.62
C ALA A 1078 36.90 -19.66 7.90
N ASP A 1079 38.23 -19.70 7.75
CA ASP A 1079 39.13 -19.82 8.88
C ASP A 1079 39.07 -18.57 9.78
N GLY A 1080 38.98 -18.78 11.10
CA GLY A 1080 38.97 -17.70 12.09
C GLY A 1080 37.59 -17.14 12.46
N VAL A 1081 36.49 -17.75 11.99
CA VAL A 1081 35.13 -17.43 12.44
C VAL A 1081 34.74 -18.27 13.66
N ASP A 1082 34.33 -17.61 14.74
CA ASP A 1082 33.78 -18.20 15.96
C ASP A 1082 32.24 -18.22 15.89
N PRO A 1083 31.60 -19.40 15.72
CA PRO A 1083 30.15 -19.51 15.70
C PRO A 1083 29.47 -19.16 17.03
N ASN A 1084 30.24 -18.98 18.10
CA ASN A 1084 29.75 -18.67 19.44
C ASN A 1084 30.06 -17.24 19.89
N ALA A 1085 30.52 -16.38 18.96
CA ALA A 1085 30.88 -15.01 19.26
C ALA A 1085 29.72 -14.26 19.94
N LYS A 1086 30.03 -13.54 21.02
CA LYS A 1086 29.04 -12.81 21.82
C LYS A 1086 28.82 -11.41 21.27
N ALA A 1087 27.57 -11.08 20.96
CA ALA A 1087 27.13 -9.80 20.42
C ALA A 1087 26.21 -9.04 21.39
N ASP A 1088 25.96 -7.75 21.10
CA ASP A 1088 25.12 -6.84 21.90
C ASP A 1088 25.49 -6.87 23.39
N TRP A 1089 26.77 -6.61 23.69
CA TRP A 1089 27.35 -6.69 25.04
C TRP A 1089 27.13 -8.03 25.75
N GLY A 1090 27.06 -9.11 24.96
CA GLY A 1090 26.88 -10.47 25.44
C GLY A 1090 25.44 -10.94 25.52
N ARG A 1091 24.46 -10.16 25.07
CA ARG A 1091 23.04 -10.54 25.07
C ARG A 1091 22.73 -11.71 24.13
N TYR A 1092 23.47 -11.85 23.03
CA TYR A 1092 23.22 -12.85 22.01
C TYR A 1092 24.50 -13.59 21.60
N THR A 1093 24.38 -14.89 21.35
CA THR A 1093 25.26 -15.63 20.42
C THR A 1093 24.49 -15.85 19.12
N PRO A 1094 25.15 -16.18 17.99
CA PRO A 1094 24.45 -16.47 16.73
C PRO A 1094 23.33 -17.49 16.89
N LEU A 1095 23.57 -18.57 17.65
CA LEU A 1095 22.54 -19.59 17.91
C LEU A 1095 21.39 -19.09 18.79
N ILE A 1096 21.68 -18.31 19.84
CA ILE A 1096 20.63 -17.72 20.69
C ILE A 1096 19.78 -16.73 19.88
N LEU A 1097 20.39 -15.92 19.01
CA LEU A 1097 19.67 -15.00 18.14
C LEU A 1097 18.73 -15.75 17.19
N ALA A 1098 19.23 -16.79 16.52
CA ALA A 1098 18.41 -17.64 15.66
C ALA A 1098 17.24 -18.31 16.40
N ALA A 1099 17.46 -18.67 17.68
CA ALA A 1099 16.46 -19.28 18.54
C ALA A 1099 15.50 -18.29 19.21
N ASP A 1100 15.72 -16.97 19.09
CA ASP A 1100 14.84 -15.91 19.62
C ASP A 1100 13.90 -15.35 18.55
N GLU A 1101 14.22 -15.53 17.27
CA GLU A 1101 13.46 -15.00 16.14
C GLU A 1101 12.39 -15.95 15.61
N LYS A 1102 11.21 -15.41 15.26
CA LYS A 1102 10.19 -16.17 14.53
C LYS A 1102 10.72 -16.63 13.17
N ASN A 1103 10.45 -17.88 12.78
CA ASN A 1103 10.93 -18.51 11.55
C ASN A 1103 12.47 -18.63 11.48
N GLY A 1104 13.13 -18.87 12.61
CA GLY A 1104 14.58 -19.06 12.71
C GLY A 1104 15.04 -20.52 12.60
N GLU A 1105 14.14 -21.48 12.38
CA GLU A 1105 14.43 -22.92 12.47
C GLU A 1105 15.52 -23.39 11.49
N ASP A 1106 15.50 -22.90 10.25
CA ASP A 1106 16.49 -23.25 9.24
C ASP A 1106 17.87 -22.71 9.62
N MET A 1107 17.90 -21.55 10.27
CA MET A 1107 19.13 -20.93 10.74
C MET A 1107 19.71 -21.68 11.94
N VAL A 1108 18.85 -22.12 12.87
CA VAL A 1108 19.25 -23.01 13.97
C VAL A 1108 19.85 -24.30 13.42
N ASP A 1109 19.22 -24.92 12.43
CA ASP A 1109 19.73 -26.17 11.84
C ASP A 1109 21.08 -25.98 11.13
N VAL A 1110 21.24 -24.90 10.35
CA VAL A 1110 22.51 -24.59 9.68
C VAL A 1110 23.64 -24.33 10.68
N LEU A 1111 23.38 -23.60 11.76
CA LEU A 1111 24.37 -23.35 12.80
C LEU A 1111 24.77 -24.62 13.54
N LEU A 1112 23.81 -25.49 13.90
CA LEU A 1112 24.09 -26.74 14.64
C LEU A 1112 24.85 -27.78 13.81
N ARG A 1113 24.72 -27.75 12.48
CA ARG A 1113 25.53 -28.64 11.60
C ARG A 1113 27.02 -28.31 11.63
N HIS A 1114 27.41 -27.12 12.08
CA HIS A 1114 28.81 -26.73 12.16
C HIS A 1114 29.46 -27.25 13.46
N PRO A 1115 30.58 -27.99 13.40
CA PRO A 1115 31.11 -28.76 14.54
C PRO A 1115 31.64 -27.92 15.70
N LYS A 1116 31.92 -26.63 15.47
CA LYS A 1116 32.39 -25.71 16.53
C LYS A 1116 31.24 -24.97 17.23
N THR A 1117 30.00 -25.13 16.77
CA THR A 1117 28.84 -24.47 17.40
C THR A 1117 28.52 -25.15 18.72
N ASN A 1118 28.49 -24.38 19.80
CA ASN A 1118 28.15 -24.87 21.13
C ASN A 1118 26.66 -24.59 21.42
N PRO A 1119 25.81 -25.63 21.46
CA PRO A 1119 24.39 -25.43 21.73
C PRO A 1119 24.09 -24.93 23.16
N GLU A 1120 25.00 -25.18 24.10
CA GLU A 1120 24.92 -24.75 25.50
C GLU A 1120 25.62 -23.40 25.75
N ALA A 1121 25.97 -22.66 24.69
CA ALA A 1121 26.55 -21.34 24.84
C ALA A 1121 25.57 -20.40 25.57
N LYS A 1122 26.03 -19.78 26.66
CA LYS A 1122 25.22 -18.88 27.49
C LYS A 1122 25.44 -17.41 27.14
N ASN A 1123 24.35 -16.64 27.10
CA ASN A 1123 24.42 -15.17 27.02
C ASN A 1123 24.83 -14.54 28.37
N ARG A 1124 24.81 -13.20 28.44
CA ARG A 1124 25.15 -12.42 29.64
C ARG A 1124 24.22 -12.72 30.81
N ASP A 1125 22.97 -13.09 30.56
CA ASP A 1125 21.97 -13.42 31.57
C ASP A 1125 22.02 -14.91 31.96
N GLY A 1126 22.91 -15.70 31.36
CA GLY A 1126 23.03 -17.14 31.61
C GLY A 1126 22.05 -18.00 30.81
N GLN A 1127 21.26 -17.42 29.93
CA GLN A 1127 20.28 -18.10 29.09
C GLN A 1127 20.94 -18.83 27.92
N THR A 1128 20.42 -20.01 27.58
CA THR A 1128 20.79 -20.81 26.40
C THR A 1128 19.80 -20.60 25.25
N ALA A 1129 20.15 -21.08 24.05
CA ALA A 1129 19.24 -21.04 22.90
C ALA A 1129 17.91 -21.76 23.18
N LEU A 1130 17.96 -22.88 23.93
CA LEU A 1130 16.77 -23.61 24.36
C LEU A 1130 15.83 -22.75 25.21
N SER A 1131 16.38 -22.02 26.18
CA SER A 1131 15.58 -21.15 27.06
C SER A 1131 14.93 -19.98 26.32
N ARG A 1132 15.57 -19.43 25.28
CA ARG A 1132 14.99 -18.37 24.45
C ARG A 1132 13.92 -18.89 23.50
N ALA A 1133 14.16 -20.05 22.85
CA ALA A 1133 13.14 -20.71 22.03
C ALA A 1133 11.88 -21.04 22.85
N ALA A 1134 12.07 -21.48 24.10
CA ALA A 1134 10.99 -21.74 25.04
C ALA A 1134 10.22 -20.47 25.45
N SER A 1135 10.93 -19.37 25.72
CA SER A 1135 10.32 -18.07 26.03
C SER A 1135 9.46 -17.53 24.88
N GLY A 1136 9.94 -17.69 23.63
CA GLY A 1136 9.25 -17.24 22.43
C GLY A 1136 8.11 -18.14 21.95
N GLY A 1137 8.08 -19.40 22.38
CA GLY A 1137 7.13 -20.41 21.88
C GLY A 1137 7.46 -20.90 20.47
N LEU A 1138 8.76 -21.04 20.16
CA LEU A 1138 9.25 -21.39 18.83
C LEU A 1138 9.44 -22.90 18.72
N ASP A 1139 8.33 -23.63 18.61
CA ASP A 1139 8.28 -25.10 18.74
C ASP A 1139 9.25 -25.84 17.82
N LYS A 1140 9.42 -25.39 16.56
CA LYS A 1140 10.35 -26.03 15.62
C LYS A 1140 11.81 -25.89 16.05
N SER A 1141 12.24 -24.66 16.38
CA SER A 1141 13.60 -24.39 16.87
C SER A 1141 13.84 -25.10 18.20
N LEU A 1142 12.86 -25.09 19.10
CA LEU A 1142 12.89 -25.83 20.37
C LEU A 1142 13.08 -27.34 20.16
N ASN A 1143 12.25 -27.96 19.32
CA ASN A 1143 12.32 -29.41 19.07
C ASN A 1143 13.62 -29.80 18.35
N ARG A 1144 14.13 -28.97 17.43
CA ARG A 1144 15.43 -29.19 16.78
C ARG A 1144 16.60 -29.07 17.77
N LEU A 1145 16.52 -28.14 18.72
CA LEU A 1145 17.50 -28.05 19.81
C LEU A 1145 17.41 -29.30 20.69
N LEU A 1146 16.22 -29.72 21.12
CA LEU A 1146 16.02 -30.92 21.97
C LEU A 1146 16.49 -32.23 21.31
N SER A 1147 16.58 -32.30 19.98
CA SER A 1147 17.12 -33.47 19.28
C SER A 1147 18.65 -33.54 19.22
N GLU A 1148 19.36 -32.48 19.64
CA GLU A 1148 20.82 -32.42 19.59
C GLU A 1148 21.47 -33.21 20.74
N GLN A 1149 22.53 -33.96 20.45
CA GLN A 1149 23.20 -34.78 21.47
C GLN A 1149 23.90 -33.89 22.51
N GLY A 1150 23.61 -34.11 23.79
CA GLY A 1150 24.27 -33.42 24.90
C GLY A 1150 23.61 -32.12 25.38
N ILE A 1151 22.38 -31.83 24.94
CA ILE A 1151 21.59 -30.70 25.45
C ILE A 1151 21.14 -30.92 26.89
N GLU A 1152 21.37 -29.91 27.73
CA GLU A 1152 20.93 -29.93 29.13
C GLU A 1152 19.59 -29.19 29.30
N VAL A 1153 18.49 -29.95 29.30
CA VAL A 1153 17.11 -29.40 29.36
C VAL A 1153 16.86 -28.55 30.62
N ASN A 1154 17.55 -28.85 31.71
CA ASN A 1154 17.39 -28.20 33.01
C ASN A 1154 18.43 -27.12 33.31
N THR A 1155 19.15 -26.65 32.28
CA THR A 1155 20.11 -25.56 32.43
C THR A 1155 19.42 -24.31 32.98
N ARG A 1156 20.00 -23.76 34.05
CA ARG A 1156 19.52 -22.55 34.72
C ARG A 1156 20.32 -21.33 34.32
N ASP A 1157 19.59 -20.23 34.16
CA ASP A 1157 20.15 -18.90 33.95
C ASP A 1157 20.58 -18.24 35.27
N LYS A 1158 21.04 -16.99 35.23
CA LYS A 1158 21.48 -16.23 36.41
C LYS A 1158 20.37 -15.84 37.37
N HIS A 1159 19.11 -16.04 37.00
CA HIS A 1159 17.96 -15.85 37.87
C HIS A 1159 17.44 -17.19 38.41
N GLY A 1160 18.15 -18.29 38.15
CA GLY A 1160 17.75 -19.64 38.52
C GLY A 1160 16.63 -20.22 37.66
N ARG A 1161 16.21 -19.55 36.58
CA ARG A 1161 15.10 -19.98 35.71
C ARG A 1161 15.58 -21.00 34.68
N SER A 1162 14.79 -22.05 34.48
CA SER A 1162 14.99 -23.04 33.41
C SER A 1162 14.21 -22.65 32.15
N ALA A 1163 14.42 -23.39 31.05
CA ALA A 1163 13.61 -23.22 29.84
C ALA A 1163 12.10 -23.39 30.11
N LEU A 1164 11.73 -24.31 31.00
CA LEU A 1164 10.34 -24.53 31.42
C LEU A 1164 9.79 -23.33 32.20
N SER A 1165 10.60 -22.73 33.09
CA SER A 1165 10.23 -21.50 33.81
C SER A 1165 9.89 -20.36 32.84
N TRP A 1166 10.68 -20.17 31.78
CA TRP A 1166 10.45 -19.14 30.77
C TRP A 1166 9.23 -19.42 29.88
N ALA A 1167 9.01 -20.68 29.47
CA ALA A 1167 7.80 -21.08 28.74
C ALA A 1167 6.54 -20.83 29.58
N ALA A 1168 6.59 -21.16 30.87
CA ALA A 1168 5.49 -20.98 31.79
C ALA A 1168 5.15 -19.51 32.05
N ALA A 1169 6.17 -18.67 32.28
CA ALA A 1169 5.99 -17.22 32.49
C ALA A 1169 5.34 -16.51 31.28
N ASN A 1170 5.58 -17.00 30.05
CA ASN A 1170 5.09 -16.38 28.81
C ASN A 1170 3.90 -17.12 28.17
N GLY A 1171 3.32 -18.11 28.87
CA GLY A 1171 2.12 -18.84 28.42
C GLY A 1171 2.34 -19.72 27.19
N LYS A 1172 3.55 -20.26 26.98
CA LYS A 1172 3.90 -21.05 25.80
C LYS A 1172 3.56 -22.53 26.03
N LEU A 1173 2.28 -22.87 25.80
CA LEU A 1173 1.70 -24.19 26.04
C LEU A 1173 2.46 -25.34 25.36
N THR A 1174 2.66 -25.26 24.06
CA THR A 1174 3.29 -26.31 23.23
C THR A 1174 4.76 -26.50 23.61
N ALA A 1175 5.49 -25.41 23.79
CA ALA A 1175 6.88 -25.45 24.27
C ALA A 1175 7.00 -26.11 25.66
N ALA A 1176 6.07 -25.82 26.59
CA ALA A 1176 6.04 -26.47 27.89
C ALA A 1176 5.82 -28.00 27.77
N CYS A 1177 4.90 -28.46 26.91
CA CYS A 1177 4.69 -29.88 26.65
C CYS A 1177 5.95 -30.58 26.12
N SER A 1178 6.63 -29.98 25.13
CA SER A 1178 7.87 -30.53 24.55
C SER A 1178 9.00 -30.64 25.58
N LEU A 1179 9.15 -29.62 26.44
CA LEU A 1179 10.16 -29.60 27.50
C LEU A 1179 9.88 -30.68 28.57
N LEU A 1180 8.63 -30.81 29.01
CA LEU A 1180 8.22 -31.84 29.98
C LEU A 1180 8.43 -33.25 29.44
N SER A 1181 8.08 -33.48 28.18
CA SER A 1181 8.30 -34.76 27.48
C SER A 1181 9.79 -35.10 27.34
N SER A 1182 10.67 -34.09 27.40
CA SER A 1182 12.12 -34.22 27.31
C SER A 1182 12.83 -34.22 28.68
N GLY A 1183 12.08 -34.34 29.78
CA GLY A 1183 12.64 -34.48 31.13
C GLY A 1183 12.93 -33.16 31.86
N ALA A 1184 12.20 -32.07 31.53
CA ALA A 1184 12.28 -30.83 32.29
C ALA A 1184 11.78 -31.01 33.74
N ASP A 1185 12.52 -30.48 34.71
CA ASP A 1185 12.18 -30.51 36.13
C ASP A 1185 11.02 -29.54 36.43
N ILE A 1186 9.83 -30.13 36.57
CA ILE A 1186 8.57 -29.42 36.75
C ILE A 1186 8.47 -28.64 38.06
N ASN A 1187 9.22 -29.05 39.09
CA ASN A 1187 9.18 -28.44 40.43
C ASN A 1187 10.43 -27.61 40.73
N SER A 1188 11.25 -27.33 39.72
CA SER A 1188 12.39 -26.43 39.84
C SER A 1188 11.94 -25.02 40.24
N VAL A 1189 12.57 -24.46 41.27
CA VAL A 1189 12.36 -23.08 41.74
C VAL A 1189 13.43 -22.14 41.23
N ASP A 1190 13.06 -20.91 40.86
CA ASP A 1190 14.02 -19.85 40.52
C ASP A 1190 14.64 -19.20 41.78
N GLU A 1191 15.51 -18.20 41.63
CA GLU A 1191 16.14 -17.50 42.78
C GLU A 1191 15.13 -16.77 43.67
N THR A 1192 13.93 -16.49 43.15
CA THR A 1192 12.80 -15.92 43.89
C THR A 1192 11.86 -17.01 44.41
N GLY A 1193 12.29 -18.28 44.44
CA GLY A 1193 11.50 -19.37 44.99
C GLY A 1193 10.23 -19.72 44.20
N HIS A 1194 10.06 -19.19 42.98
CA HIS A 1194 8.89 -19.46 42.14
C HIS A 1194 9.10 -20.72 41.29
N THR A 1195 8.11 -21.63 41.31
CA THR A 1195 8.04 -22.75 40.37
C THR A 1195 7.48 -22.32 39.01
N ALA A 1196 7.64 -23.14 37.98
CA ALA A 1196 7.00 -22.90 36.68
C ALA A 1196 5.46 -22.73 36.82
N LEU A 1197 4.82 -23.48 37.71
CA LEU A 1197 3.39 -23.35 38.00
C LEU A 1197 3.05 -21.94 38.55
N MET A 1198 3.83 -21.43 39.50
CA MET A 1198 3.63 -20.10 40.05
C MET A 1198 3.78 -18.99 39.00
N LEU A 1199 4.77 -19.10 38.12
CA LEU A 1199 4.97 -18.14 37.03
C LEU A 1199 3.81 -18.16 36.02
N ALA A 1200 3.27 -19.35 35.71
CA ALA A 1200 2.09 -19.47 34.84
C ALA A 1200 0.82 -18.87 35.49
N VAL A 1201 0.68 -19.00 36.81
CA VAL A 1201 -0.42 -18.38 37.58
C VAL A 1201 -0.30 -16.86 37.60
N LEU A 1202 0.89 -16.32 37.89
CA LEU A 1202 1.16 -14.88 37.86
C LEU A 1202 0.84 -14.27 36.50
N GLY A 1203 1.16 -14.97 35.39
CA GLY A 1203 0.81 -14.54 34.04
C GLY A 1203 -0.64 -14.79 33.61
N GLY A 1204 -1.41 -15.61 34.36
CA GLY A 1204 -2.79 -15.95 34.03
C GLY A 1204 -2.98 -16.94 32.90
N TRP A 1205 -1.96 -17.73 32.59
CA TRP A 1205 -1.93 -18.62 31.42
C TRP A 1205 -2.67 -19.93 31.71
N HIS A 1206 -4.01 -19.90 31.70
CA HIS A 1206 -4.87 -21.03 32.07
C HIS A 1206 -4.48 -22.36 31.40
N GLY A 1207 -4.22 -22.38 30.09
CA GLY A 1207 -3.82 -23.59 29.38
C GLY A 1207 -2.47 -24.14 29.86
N THR A 1208 -1.50 -23.27 30.12
CA THR A 1208 -0.17 -23.67 30.60
C THR A 1208 -0.25 -24.15 32.06
N VAL A 1209 -1.09 -23.54 32.90
CA VAL A 1209 -1.38 -24.03 34.25
C VAL A 1209 -1.96 -25.44 34.20
N GLN A 1210 -2.96 -25.69 33.33
CA GLN A 1210 -3.54 -27.03 33.15
C GLN A 1210 -2.48 -28.07 32.78
N VAL A 1211 -1.66 -27.79 31.77
CA VAL A 1211 -0.61 -28.73 31.33
C VAL A 1211 0.40 -29.03 32.43
N LEU A 1212 0.82 -28.02 33.21
CA LEU A 1212 1.73 -28.23 34.32
C LEU A 1212 1.09 -29.13 35.41
N LEU A 1213 -0.18 -28.91 35.74
CA LEU A 1213 -0.90 -29.74 36.71
C LEU A 1213 -1.10 -31.18 36.22
N ASP A 1214 -1.47 -31.35 34.94
CA ASP A 1214 -1.65 -32.67 34.32
C ASP A 1214 -0.35 -33.50 34.32
N HIS A 1215 0.81 -32.83 34.25
CA HIS A 1215 2.13 -33.45 34.32
C HIS A 1215 2.68 -33.55 35.76
N GLY A 1216 1.84 -33.30 36.78
CA GLY A 1216 2.17 -33.51 38.19
C GLY A 1216 2.93 -32.37 38.87
N ALA A 1217 2.75 -31.12 38.43
CA ALA A 1217 3.31 -29.97 39.13
C ALA A 1217 2.77 -29.90 40.57
N ALA A 1218 3.68 -29.76 41.53
CA ALA A 1218 3.29 -29.69 42.93
C ALA A 1218 2.64 -28.33 43.25
N VAL A 1219 1.39 -28.38 43.72
CA VAL A 1219 0.57 -27.19 44.00
C VAL A 1219 1.00 -26.42 45.26
N ASP A 1220 1.71 -27.09 46.18
CA ASP A 1220 2.08 -26.56 47.50
C ASP A 1220 3.59 -26.28 47.66
N VAL A 1221 4.38 -26.32 46.58
CA VAL A 1221 5.81 -25.99 46.63
C VAL A 1221 5.99 -24.47 46.58
N GLY A 1222 6.46 -23.88 47.68
CA GLY A 1222 6.77 -22.44 47.77
C GLY A 1222 8.17 -22.18 48.33
N GLY A 1223 9.03 -21.55 47.53
CA GLY A 1223 10.33 -21.08 48.02
C GLY A 1223 10.25 -19.75 48.77
N ASN A 1224 9.22 -18.94 48.53
CA ASN A 1224 9.09 -17.56 49.05
C ASN A 1224 7.88 -17.33 49.96
N SER A 1225 7.40 -18.35 50.68
CA SER A 1225 6.26 -18.29 51.61
C SER A 1225 4.86 -18.14 50.98
N TRP A 1226 4.76 -18.00 49.65
CA TRP A 1226 3.50 -17.96 48.90
C TRP A 1226 3.28 -19.27 48.13
N THR A 1227 2.04 -19.76 48.05
CA THR A 1227 1.64 -20.91 47.20
C THR A 1227 1.01 -20.44 45.89
N ALA A 1228 0.93 -21.32 44.88
CA ALA A 1228 0.29 -21.01 43.61
C ALA A 1228 -1.19 -20.56 43.79
N LEU A 1229 -1.89 -21.12 44.77
CA LEU A 1229 -3.27 -20.74 45.11
C LEU A 1229 -3.35 -19.31 45.67
N GLN A 1230 -2.42 -18.93 46.55
CA GLN A 1230 -2.39 -17.58 47.13
C GLN A 1230 -2.10 -16.52 46.06
N LEU A 1231 -1.23 -16.81 45.11
CA LEU A 1231 -0.95 -15.92 43.97
C LEU A 1231 -2.17 -15.78 43.04
N ALA A 1232 -2.93 -16.85 42.79
CA ALA A 1232 -4.14 -16.80 41.98
C ALA A 1232 -5.24 -15.91 42.60
N VAL A 1233 -5.35 -15.93 43.93
CA VAL A 1233 -6.28 -15.07 44.69
C VAL A 1233 -5.83 -13.62 44.68
N LEU A 1234 -4.54 -13.35 44.95
CA LEU A 1234 -3.96 -12.01 44.96
C LEU A 1234 -4.14 -11.29 43.61
N GLU A 1235 -3.89 -11.99 42.51
CA GLU A 1235 -3.97 -11.46 41.14
C GLU A 1235 -5.40 -11.47 40.55
N GLY A 1236 -6.41 -11.89 41.33
CA GLY A 1236 -7.81 -11.89 40.91
C GLY A 1236 -8.13 -12.84 39.74
N ARG A 1237 -7.62 -14.09 39.78
CA ARG A 1237 -7.72 -15.06 38.66
C ARG A 1237 -8.65 -16.25 38.98
N PRO A 1238 -9.99 -16.08 38.96
CA PRO A 1238 -10.95 -17.06 39.48
C PRO A 1238 -10.95 -18.41 38.74
N LYS A 1239 -10.71 -18.42 37.43
CA LYS A 1239 -10.64 -19.65 36.63
C LYS A 1239 -9.40 -20.49 36.96
N VAL A 1240 -8.29 -19.84 37.29
CA VAL A 1240 -7.03 -20.49 37.67
C VAL A 1240 -7.11 -20.98 39.11
N GLU A 1241 -7.72 -20.20 39.99
CA GLU A 1241 -8.02 -20.60 41.38
C GLU A 1241 -8.84 -21.89 41.43
N GLN A 1242 -9.97 -21.93 40.71
CA GLN A 1242 -10.82 -23.13 40.65
C GLN A 1242 -10.04 -24.35 40.13
N LEU A 1243 -9.17 -24.13 39.14
CA LEU A 1243 -8.35 -25.19 38.57
C LEU A 1243 -7.33 -25.75 39.58
N LEU A 1244 -6.67 -24.89 40.36
CA LEU A 1244 -5.73 -25.29 41.40
C LEU A 1244 -6.44 -26.05 42.53
N ARG A 1245 -7.62 -25.60 42.96
CA ARG A 1245 -8.43 -26.28 43.98
C ARG A 1245 -8.85 -27.68 43.52
N ASN A 1246 -9.21 -27.84 42.25
CA ASN A 1246 -9.55 -29.14 41.67
C ASN A 1246 -8.37 -30.13 41.68
N HIS A 1247 -7.13 -29.63 41.66
CA HIS A 1247 -5.91 -30.43 41.72
C HIS A 1247 -5.32 -30.52 43.14
N GLY A 1248 -6.14 -30.23 44.17
CA GLY A 1248 -5.80 -30.49 45.57
C GLY A 1248 -5.01 -29.37 46.27
N ALA A 1249 -4.92 -28.16 45.71
CA ALA A 1249 -4.29 -27.03 46.39
C ALA A 1249 -5.09 -26.65 47.65
N THR A 1250 -4.42 -26.56 48.80
CA THR A 1250 -5.04 -26.24 50.09
C THR A 1250 -4.65 -24.85 50.59
N GLU A 1251 -5.55 -24.17 51.29
CA GLU A 1251 -5.22 -22.92 51.98
C GLU A 1251 -4.42 -23.25 53.27
N PRO A 1252 -3.20 -22.71 53.46
CA PRO A 1252 -2.54 -22.81 54.75
C PRO A 1252 -3.31 -22.00 55.80
N ARG A 1253 -3.37 -22.54 57.03
CA ARG A 1253 -4.20 -22.06 58.15
C ARG A 1253 -3.97 -20.61 58.63
N ASP A 1254 -3.00 -19.88 58.08
CA ASP A 1254 -2.60 -18.54 58.54
C ASP A 1254 -2.80 -17.42 57.49
N PHE A 1255 -3.76 -17.56 56.56
CA PHE A 1255 -4.05 -16.54 55.53
C PHE A 1255 -4.74 -15.27 56.07
N PHE A 1256 -5.27 -15.29 57.29
CA PHE A 1256 -6.02 -14.17 57.89
C PHE A 1256 -5.16 -13.07 58.55
N GLY A 1257 -3.84 -13.08 58.37
CA GLY A 1257 -2.92 -12.13 59.03
C GLY A 1257 -2.53 -10.88 58.23
N PHE A 1258 -2.85 -10.79 56.93
CA PHE A 1258 -2.28 -9.77 56.03
C PHE A 1258 -3.32 -8.87 55.33
N ASP A 1259 -4.51 -8.74 55.90
CA ASP A 1259 -5.57 -7.80 55.44
C ASP A 1259 -5.24 -6.30 55.69
N MET A 1260 -3.97 -5.93 55.91
CA MET A 1260 -3.57 -4.57 56.31
C MET A 1260 -2.52 -3.87 55.43
N LEU A 1261 -2.32 -4.31 54.18
CA LEU A 1261 -1.48 -3.56 53.20
C LEU A 1261 -2.11 -3.38 51.82
N TYR A 1262 -3.42 -3.65 51.66
CA TYR A 1262 -4.14 -3.51 50.38
C TYR A 1262 -4.59 -2.09 50.02
N GLN A 1263 -3.89 -1.05 50.50
CA GLN A 1263 -4.22 0.34 50.13
C GLN A 1263 -3.06 1.22 49.68
N ASP A 1264 -1.80 0.78 49.69
CA ASP A 1264 -0.69 1.63 49.24
C ASP A 1264 0.45 0.81 48.65
N VAL A 1265 0.35 0.36 47.40
CA VAL A 1265 1.42 0.43 46.37
C VAL A 1265 0.79 0.16 45.00
N GLY A 1266 0.23 1.21 44.38
CA GLY A 1266 -0.01 1.20 42.94
C GLY A 1266 1.28 1.54 42.21
N VAL A 1267 2.14 0.56 41.91
CA VAL A 1267 3.15 0.62 40.83
C VAL A 1267 3.55 -0.82 40.51
N PHE A 1268 3.30 -1.27 39.27
CA PHE A 1268 4.15 -2.10 38.40
C PHE A 1268 3.29 -2.77 37.33
N SER A 1269 2.85 -1.97 36.35
CA SER A 1269 2.50 -2.45 35.02
C SER A 1269 3.30 -1.62 34.03
N ASP A 1270 4.49 -2.09 33.67
CA ASP A 1270 5.23 -1.69 32.48
C ASP A 1270 6.31 -2.75 32.20
N THR A 1271 5.95 -3.73 31.37
CA THR A 1271 6.78 -4.30 30.29
C THR A 1271 5.90 -5.09 29.33
#